data_AF-A0A935LYZ5-F1
#
_entry.id   AF-A0A935LYZ5-F1
#
_cell.length_a   1.000
_cell.length_b   1.000
_cell.length_c   1.000
_cell.angle_alpha   90.00
_cell.angle_beta   90.00
_cell.angle_gamma   90.00
#
_symmetry.space_group_name_H-M   'P 1'
#
loop_
_entity.id
_entity.type
_entity.pdbx_description
1 polymer ?
#
loop_
_entity_poly.entity_id
_entity_poly.type
_entity_poly.pdbx_seq_one_letter_code
_entity_poly.pdbx_strand_id
1 'polypeptide(L)'
;MNQRWMLCIAVATMLAMVTVTAQAGTAGTTPKSKDKGGESVQRTPRGVFDQQRNVVSNIDFQITNYGIFGFDVRNGVGGTFWPRGRRNQYIFAGGAWFGARKRPPGSDSLRKRVMITYNPNSGLSWMVPGTIEDGDEVNTTTDAGVNKYRTYFSTDFNSTDGLDFQNPTFPRWPIWDTSPADTIRYNNYYGLYVNDPAQRFKTNYSKGPAFISEEDVFCTFKDTDLSYYEGGVTKRKADGYPFGMQIEQIVYSWGFGDYADFVFLKYMFIHPIKYQDTLYDCWMAAVQDVDIALQTNPVGGAQNDRARYYLEAPELNLAVQWTNADRGEANQGFGYLGFNFLESPAIDAEKYLRKDKRQFPVSEQLGLQTMRNWPITEDPIENEDRYNFISSQRKDPDLGPGDRRLMMATGPFNMRPGDSARIVVGIILGATGLGGDATGTTEDMAELIRKVRFAQFVYDNQFRAPNAPGISIIKGAPAGSTTGINSFIAIPPEGFLPLNNAVAFQWDSTAELSVDTLERGLDFFGYRIYRARRTDQDTFSVDFQENARKGPLAWKQIGQFQLATPFLKDGSVSFGNTGARMDQFSIIDVIKPGQQKFMVVRTINQNQEPWGSYFSQLIRARDPRYGLRINRTDSTIITSGTTAGVPNFDKLDSIRFTYFTTLIETLPLVGRTGQTLQLDTVAAKVAKDSLVKLILARRVKQDPFLFNDTDTIVGSDGSKTVVASKRPWEETNEVRRELIARNMRDQTNGRVFFDQGDDNRDGRIDYSSNPEASEKLINNIDYTYAVRGYDEGDFLLPTPSKLNNRSVGLSNVVTVTPLASRPGSAVSFSFSSDDVNRKKLGGIYNVRLLVDDPQRFNQLFAGRTLELEFFRLWSDFNRDPQATTAGQGLYGVVFILRDSATRQNLNTWSSLLPPELCGQASGGGLPGYFSENSGVYADSFGITIDTVYNPDGSFNRFDTTTFGMPDSREKVIRSGTFSSDAYCFSNKYALGALGIAFDYAMEQWGGVYRTDTAYTVSGPPIVSVKKSNLPASVFDNSNPLNPPPAYVQLPYPGFVPAQPWEVSYNNGPGIYEVTFKDGGTENITTKFQLNTTDDVGKDSTMTFQNVPYLTFDVKNVYSFERDDPRPDGTVGKATVGYDFDLKPQVLDYAPLTQVQQRSFPNPESILMGNFGSAAFGWRNSRNGEWSPARLRFYAAESNSGRPVGQQLRYYKSRNVSTTGKDTLDFLNMFTIGGCQFVVDYSLRGRRTSSLAAVENAPTHLQPANGIPNGRFQGR
;
A
#
# COMPACT_ATOMS: atom_id res chain seq x y z
N MET A 1 53.93 -7.64 66.07
CA MET A 1 52.57 -7.07 66.08
C MET A 1 52.23 -6.53 64.71
N ASN A 2 51.20 -6.99 63.99
CA ASN A 2 50.75 -8.35 63.73
C ASN A 2 50.06 -8.34 62.35
N GLN A 3 50.44 -9.28 61.49
CA GLN A 3 49.99 -9.49 60.11
C GLN A 3 48.52 -9.95 60.03
N ARG A 4 47.54 -9.07 60.33
CA ARG A 4 46.10 -9.37 60.14
C ARG A 4 45.33 -8.35 59.31
N TRP A 5 45.96 -7.27 58.84
CA TRP A 5 45.25 -6.21 58.10
C TRP A 5 45.56 -6.13 56.59
N MET A 6 46.53 -6.89 56.08
CA MET A 6 46.80 -6.98 54.63
C MET A 6 46.23 -8.23 53.94
N LEU A 7 45.59 -9.15 54.68
CA LEU A 7 44.99 -10.35 54.08
C LEU A 7 43.53 -10.15 53.60
N CYS A 8 42.85 -9.07 54.00
CA CYS A 8 41.43 -8.86 53.68
C CYS A 8 41.19 -8.21 52.30
N ILE A 9 42.21 -7.66 51.65
CA ILE A 9 42.06 -7.01 50.33
C ILE A 9 42.44 -7.95 49.18
N ALA A 10 43.21 -9.03 49.43
CA ALA A 10 43.56 -10.03 48.42
C ALA A 10 42.54 -11.18 48.28
N VAL A 11 41.64 -11.38 49.26
CA VAL A 11 40.60 -12.43 49.20
C VAL A 11 39.35 -11.96 48.44
N ALA A 12 39.07 -10.66 48.39
CA ALA A 12 37.94 -10.10 47.64
C ALA A 12 38.17 -10.10 46.10
N THR A 13 39.42 -10.19 45.63
CA THR A 13 39.76 -10.22 44.19
C THR A 13 40.01 -11.64 43.66
N MET A 14 40.14 -12.66 44.52
CA MET A 14 40.25 -14.06 44.10
C MET A 14 38.91 -14.83 44.08
N LEU A 15 37.82 -14.29 44.64
CA LEU A 15 36.49 -14.92 44.53
C LEU A 15 35.76 -14.63 43.19
N ALA A 16 36.33 -13.81 42.31
CA ALA A 16 35.79 -13.54 40.97
C ALA A 16 36.39 -14.43 39.86
N MET A 17 37.26 -15.39 40.20
CA MET A 17 37.84 -16.35 39.24
C MET A 17 37.90 -17.78 39.79
N VAL A 18 36.77 -18.28 40.29
CA VAL A 18 36.52 -19.73 40.27
C VAL A 18 35.49 -19.98 39.19
N THR A 19 35.99 -20.21 37.99
CA THR A 19 35.26 -21.00 37.00
C THR A 19 34.91 -22.32 37.66
N VAL A 20 33.64 -22.47 38.05
CA VAL A 20 33.08 -23.77 38.39
C VAL A 20 33.14 -24.60 37.11
N THR A 21 34.18 -25.41 36.98
CA THR A 21 34.17 -26.54 36.07
C THR A 21 33.11 -27.51 36.59
N ALA A 22 31.87 -27.31 36.15
CA ALA A 22 30.84 -28.33 36.20
C ALA A 22 31.25 -29.42 35.20
N GLN A 23 32.10 -30.35 35.66
CA GLN A 23 32.52 -31.49 34.88
C GLN A 23 31.60 -32.67 35.19
N ALA A 24 30.50 -32.75 34.45
CA ALA A 24 29.75 -33.97 34.18
C ALA A 24 29.07 -33.85 32.80
N GLY A 25 29.82 -34.24 31.76
CA GLY A 25 29.32 -34.87 30.54
C GLY A 25 28.22 -34.21 29.69
N THR A 26 28.51 -33.10 29.01
CA THR A 26 27.84 -32.74 27.74
C THR A 26 28.89 -32.49 26.65
N ALA A 27 29.67 -33.53 26.33
CA ALA A 27 30.52 -33.54 25.13
C ALA A 27 29.66 -33.86 23.89
N GLY A 28 28.88 -32.88 23.45
CA GLY A 28 28.26 -32.83 22.13
C GLY A 28 28.66 -31.50 21.48
N THR A 29 29.49 -31.58 20.46
CA THR A 29 30.08 -30.48 19.68
C THR A 29 29.25 -29.19 19.63
N THR A 30 29.68 -28.14 20.32
CA THR A 30 29.14 -26.78 20.18
C THR A 30 29.57 -26.21 18.81
N PRO A 31 28.65 -25.90 17.88
CA PRO A 31 29.02 -25.15 16.68
C PRO A 31 29.29 -23.71 17.12
N LYS A 32 30.50 -23.20 16.82
CA LYS A 32 30.78 -21.76 16.86
C LYS A 32 29.89 -21.06 15.83
N SER A 33 28.75 -20.50 16.22
CA SER A 33 27.97 -19.65 15.31
C SER A 33 28.54 -18.22 15.32
N LYS A 34 29.39 -17.93 14.32
CA LYS A 34 29.36 -16.61 13.69
C LYS A 34 28.06 -16.54 12.91
N ASP A 35 27.03 -15.97 13.53
CA ASP A 35 25.97 -15.23 12.85
C ASP A 35 25.24 -14.43 13.94
N LYS A 36 25.10 -13.13 13.71
CA LYS A 36 24.24 -12.27 14.52
C LYS A 36 22.80 -12.68 14.24
N GLY A 37 22.33 -13.73 14.91
CA GLY A 37 20.93 -14.12 14.86
C GLY A 37 20.09 -13.05 15.54
N GLY A 38 19.41 -12.24 14.73
CA GLY A 38 18.30 -11.42 15.18
C GLY A 38 17.20 -12.29 15.81
N GLU A 39 16.21 -11.62 16.40
CA GLU A 39 15.06 -12.11 17.15
C GLU A 39 14.16 -13.17 16.48
N SER A 40 14.72 -14.19 15.85
CA SER A 40 13.93 -15.30 15.33
C SER A 40 13.34 -16.05 16.52
N VAL A 41 12.01 -16.01 16.65
CA VAL A 41 11.26 -16.93 17.49
C VAL A 41 11.57 -18.34 16.98
N GLN A 42 12.45 -19.05 17.69
CA GLN A 42 12.90 -20.36 17.26
C GLN A 42 11.74 -21.35 17.41
N ARG A 43 11.17 -21.82 16.30
CA ARG A 43 10.07 -22.83 16.26
C ARG A 43 10.51 -24.25 15.90
N THR A 44 11.74 -24.39 15.42
CA THR A 44 12.35 -25.70 15.17
C THR A 44 13.18 -26.11 16.39
N PRO A 45 12.90 -27.27 17.01
CA PRO A 45 13.70 -27.77 18.13
C PRO A 45 15.13 -28.08 17.67
N ARG A 46 16.14 -27.69 18.45
CA ARG A 46 17.57 -27.96 18.16
C ARG A 46 18.07 -29.26 18.80
N GLY A 47 17.27 -29.85 19.67
CA GLY A 47 17.60 -31.05 20.44
C GLY A 47 16.42 -31.46 21.31
N VAL A 48 16.60 -32.50 22.13
CA VAL A 48 15.53 -33.03 22.97
C VAL A 48 15.12 -32.06 24.06
N PHE A 49 16.09 -31.37 24.67
CA PHE A 49 15.83 -30.26 25.58
C PHE A 49 15.57 -29.01 24.74
N ASP A 50 14.31 -28.62 24.67
CA ASP A 50 13.83 -27.53 23.85
C ASP A 50 13.47 -26.33 24.73
N GLN A 51 13.69 -25.15 24.17
CA GLN A 51 13.35 -23.87 24.79
C GLN A 51 12.84 -22.95 23.70
N GLN A 52 11.69 -22.35 23.96
CA GLN A 52 11.04 -21.46 23.02
C GLN A 52 10.45 -20.25 23.72
N ARG A 53 10.20 -19.21 22.92
CA ARG A 53 9.66 -17.92 23.36
C ARG A 53 8.21 -17.80 22.91
N ASN A 54 7.35 -17.28 23.77
CA ASN A 54 5.95 -17.04 23.43
C ASN A 54 5.81 -15.83 22.49
N VAL A 55 4.72 -15.77 21.72
CA VAL A 55 4.47 -14.68 20.77
C VAL A 55 3.24 -13.86 21.06
N VAL A 56 2.30 -14.37 21.87
CA VAL A 56 1.07 -13.65 22.23
C VAL A 56 1.20 -13.06 23.64
N SER A 57 0.39 -12.03 23.94
CA SER A 57 0.41 -11.20 25.16
C SER A 57 1.50 -10.13 25.24
N ASN A 58 1.28 -9.16 26.13
CA ASN A 58 2.28 -8.18 26.56
C ASN A 58 3.31 -8.80 27.50
N ILE A 59 3.12 -10.03 27.97
CA ILE A 59 4.11 -10.76 28.76
C ILE A 59 4.97 -11.55 27.80
N ASP A 60 6.23 -11.15 27.69
CA ASP A 60 7.24 -11.89 26.96
C ASP A 60 7.89 -12.89 27.90
N PHE A 61 7.91 -14.18 27.58
CA PHE A 61 8.53 -15.21 28.41
C PHE A 61 9.14 -16.33 27.57
N GLN A 62 10.18 -16.96 28.14
CA GLN A 62 10.73 -18.22 27.66
C GLN A 62 10.18 -19.40 28.45
N ILE A 63 10.06 -20.55 27.81
CA ILE A 63 9.62 -21.78 28.46
C ILE A 63 10.31 -22.98 27.84
N THR A 64 10.63 -23.95 28.71
CA THR A 64 11.31 -25.18 28.34
C THR A 64 10.36 -26.37 28.37
N ASN A 65 10.66 -27.41 27.60
CA ASN A 65 9.90 -28.66 27.63
C ASN A 65 10.25 -29.58 28.82
N TYR A 66 10.95 -29.06 29.84
CA TYR A 66 11.34 -29.74 31.07
C TYR A 66 11.06 -28.89 32.33
N GLY A 67 10.10 -27.97 32.23
CA GLY A 67 9.42 -27.36 33.38
C GLY A 67 10.05 -26.10 33.96
N ILE A 68 11.01 -25.47 33.27
CA ILE A 68 11.48 -24.11 33.58
C ILE A 68 10.67 -23.08 32.79
N PHE A 69 10.15 -22.08 33.50
CA PHE A 69 9.44 -20.91 32.97
C PHE A 69 10.27 -19.65 33.21
N GLY A 70 10.23 -18.71 32.27
CA GLY A 70 10.76 -17.37 32.42
C GLY A 70 12.28 -17.21 32.35
N PHE A 71 13.05 -18.29 32.15
CA PHE A 71 14.52 -18.27 32.10
C PHE A 71 15.06 -18.53 30.69
N ASP A 72 16.03 -17.73 30.23
CA ASP A 72 16.85 -18.04 29.06
C ASP A 72 18.03 -18.93 29.47
N VAL A 73 17.76 -20.23 29.64
CA VAL A 73 18.75 -21.27 29.96
C VAL A 73 19.97 -21.24 29.03
N ARG A 74 19.78 -20.92 27.74
CA ARG A 74 20.86 -20.93 26.76
C ARG A 74 21.87 -19.81 26.99
N ASN A 75 21.39 -18.63 27.34
CA ASN A 75 22.22 -17.44 27.56
C ASN A 75 22.51 -17.15 29.04
N GLY A 76 21.83 -17.86 29.95
CA GLY A 76 21.99 -17.69 31.40
C GLY A 76 21.43 -16.36 31.90
N VAL A 77 20.35 -15.85 31.31
CA VAL A 77 19.74 -14.56 31.67
C VAL A 77 18.24 -14.68 31.90
N GLY A 78 17.66 -13.72 32.64
CA GLY A 78 16.22 -13.65 32.83
C GLY A 78 15.47 -13.47 31.52
N GLY A 79 14.34 -14.16 31.39
CA GLY A 79 13.62 -14.32 30.15
C GLY A 79 12.19 -13.79 30.17
N THR A 80 11.74 -13.12 31.25
CA THR A 80 10.38 -12.59 31.35
C THR A 80 10.33 -11.07 31.39
N PHE A 81 9.69 -10.46 30.40
CA PHE A 81 9.64 -9.01 30.23
C PHE A 81 8.22 -8.49 30.06
N TRP A 82 7.95 -7.31 30.63
CA TRP A 82 6.66 -6.64 30.45
C TRP A 82 6.79 -5.12 30.54
N PRO A 83 6.08 -4.35 29.69
CA PRO A 83 5.38 -4.82 28.49
C PRO A 83 6.35 -5.36 27.43
N ARG A 84 5.90 -6.33 26.62
CA ARG A 84 6.67 -6.93 25.53
C ARG A 84 7.32 -5.85 24.65
N GLY A 85 8.60 -6.04 24.33
CA GLY A 85 9.42 -5.06 23.59
C GLY A 85 10.05 -3.98 24.48
N ARG A 86 9.72 -3.92 25.77
CA ARG A 86 10.50 -3.16 26.77
C ARG A 86 11.62 -4.02 27.34
N ARG A 87 12.60 -3.35 27.96
CA ARG A 87 13.74 -3.97 28.64
C ARG A 87 13.47 -4.18 30.14
N ASN A 88 12.21 -4.17 30.56
CA ASN A 88 11.82 -4.28 31.96
C ASN A 88 11.59 -5.77 32.24
N GLN A 89 12.56 -6.39 32.91
CA GLN A 89 12.46 -7.76 33.39
C GLN A 89 11.57 -7.80 34.64
N TYR A 90 10.82 -8.90 34.81
CA TYR A 90 9.99 -9.12 35.99
C TYR A 90 10.22 -10.47 36.67
N ILE A 91 10.58 -11.50 35.90
CA ILE A 91 10.84 -12.84 36.42
C ILE A 91 12.14 -13.33 35.77
N PHE A 92 13.09 -13.74 36.60
CA PHE A 92 14.33 -14.35 36.13
C PHE A 92 14.08 -15.79 35.69
N ALA A 93 13.36 -16.55 36.51
CA ALA A 93 13.05 -17.96 36.27
C ALA A 93 11.95 -18.46 37.21
N GLY A 94 11.41 -19.64 36.93
CA GLY A 94 10.43 -20.28 37.79
C GLY A 94 10.11 -21.70 37.36
N GLY A 95 9.34 -22.40 38.20
CA GLY A 95 8.93 -23.77 37.97
C GLY A 95 7.98 -24.28 39.06
N ALA A 96 7.86 -25.59 39.15
CA ALA A 96 6.99 -26.29 40.07
C ALA A 96 7.79 -27.23 40.98
N TRP A 97 7.39 -27.31 42.25
CA TRP A 97 7.92 -28.26 43.23
C TRP A 97 6.79 -29.20 43.68
N PHE A 98 7.12 -30.47 43.84
CA PHE A 98 6.26 -31.47 44.43
C PHE A 98 6.98 -32.12 45.61
N GLY A 99 6.37 -32.10 46.79
CA GLY A 99 6.91 -32.81 47.96
C GLY A 99 5.96 -33.87 48.45
N ALA A 100 6.48 -35.00 48.91
CA ALA A 100 5.69 -36.00 49.62
C ALA A 100 6.53 -36.75 50.65
N ARG A 101 5.83 -37.47 51.51
CA ARG A 101 6.38 -38.54 52.34
C ARG A 101 6.26 -39.84 51.55
N LYS A 102 7.39 -40.38 51.13
CA LYS A 102 7.52 -41.57 50.27
C LYS A 102 8.36 -42.64 50.97
N ARG A 103 8.15 -43.92 50.66
CA ARG A 103 8.99 -45.02 51.16
C ARG A 103 10.25 -45.18 50.30
N PRO A 104 11.46 -45.20 50.90
CA PRO A 104 12.67 -45.61 50.20
C PRO A 104 12.66 -47.12 49.87
N PRO A 105 13.45 -47.58 48.88
CA PRO A 105 13.56 -48.98 48.53
C PRO A 105 13.94 -49.85 49.74
N GLY A 106 13.15 -50.89 50.01
CA GLY A 106 13.40 -51.83 51.11
C GLY A 106 13.12 -51.31 52.52
N SER A 107 12.40 -50.18 52.67
CA SER A 107 12.03 -49.59 53.96
C SER A 107 10.53 -49.27 54.03
N ASP A 108 9.88 -49.62 55.14
CA ASP A 108 8.49 -49.21 55.41
C ASP A 108 8.37 -47.79 56.00
N SER A 109 9.49 -47.18 56.42
CA SER A 109 9.51 -45.83 56.97
C SER A 109 9.30 -44.76 55.89
N LEU A 110 8.42 -43.81 56.16
CA LEU A 110 8.17 -42.67 55.29
C LEU A 110 9.27 -41.60 55.45
N ARG A 111 9.80 -41.12 54.33
CA ARG A 111 10.81 -40.05 54.28
C ARG A 111 10.31 -38.87 53.46
N LYS A 112 10.65 -37.65 53.91
CA LYS A 112 10.34 -36.41 53.20
C LYS A 112 11.23 -36.31 51.96
N ARG A 113 10.60 -36.16 50.81
CA ARG A 113 11.26 -36.02 49.52
C ARG A 113 10.60 -34.92 48.72
N VAL A 114 11.36 -34.35 47.79
CA VAL A 114 10.87 -33.35 46.84
C VAL A 114 11.34 -33.68 45.43
N MET A 115 10.56 -33.28 44.44
CA MET A 115 10.94 -33.20 43.03
C MET A 115 10.74 -31.74 42.59
N ILE A 116 11.65 -31.24 41.78
CA ILE A 116 11.69 -29.83 41.38
C ILE A 116 11.92 -29.70 39.89
N THR A 117 11.19 -28.79 39.25
CA THR A 117 11.41 -28.42 37.85
C THR A 117 12.32 -27.20 37.69
N TYR A 118 12.53 -26.44 38.77
CA TYR A 118 13.44 -25.31 38.83
C TYR A 118 14.09 -25.25 40.22
N ASN A 119 15.42 -25.24 40.27
CA ASN A 119 16.18 -24.98 41.50
C ASN A 119 16.64 -23.51 41.52
N PRO A 120 16.12 -22.64 42.41
CA PRO A 120 16.52 -21.23 42.51
C PRO A 120 18.01 -21.01 42.79
N ASN A 121 18.72 -22.04 43.28
CA ASN A 121 20.15 -21.95 43.59
C ASN A 121 21.04 -22.26 42.38
N SER A 122 20.66 -23.22 41.52
CA SER A 122 21.47 -23.71 40.41
C SER A 122 20.91 -23.40 39.02
N GLY A 123 19.64 -22.98 38.93
CA GLY A 123 18.93 -22.76 37.67
C GLY A 123 18.56 -24.05 36.93
N LEU A 124 18.77 -25.23 37.53
CA LEU A 124 18.58 -26.54 36.88
C LEU A 124 17.20 -27.15 37.17
N SER A 125 16.80 -28.11 36.33
CA SER A 125 15.61 -28.96 36.49
C SER A 125 16.01 -30.41 36.69
N TRP A 126 15.24 -31.17 37.47
CA TRP A 126 15.39 -32.64 37.58
C TRP A 126 14.49 -33.41 36.61
N MET A 127 13.77 -32.70 35.75
CA MET A 127 12.84 -33.29 34.80
C MET A 127 13.50 -33.51 33.43
N VAL A 128 13.02 -34.52 32.72
CA VAL A 128 13.37 -34.77 31.32
C VAL A 128 12.12 -34.78 30.44
N PRO A 129 12.20 -34.33 29.18
CA PRO A 129 11.07 -34.37 28.25
C PRO A 129 10.59 -35.79 27.99
N GLY A 130 9.26 -35.97 27.86
CA GLY A 130 8.63 -37.25 27.52
C GLY A 130 7.65 -37.76 28.57
N THR A 131 7.08 -38.94 28.29
CA THR A 131 6.04 -39.56 29.15
C THR A 131 6.56 -40.83 29.81
N ILE A 132 5.89 -41.26 30.88
CA ILE A 132 6.34 -42.43 31.65
C ILE A 132 6.24 -43.73 30.82
N GLU A 133 5.39 -43.76 29.79
CA GLU A 133 5.28 -44.88 28.85
C GLU A 133 6.53 -45.08 27.98
N ASP A 134 7.38 -44.07 27.80
CA ASP A 134 8.59 -44.17 26.97
C ASP A 134 9.76 -44.91 27.66
N GLY A 135 9.60 -45.30 28.92
CA GLY A 135 10.68 -45.85 29.76
C GLY A 135 11.27 -44.82 30.72
N ASP A 136 12.37 -45.16 31.40
CA ASP A 136 12.91 -44.32 32.47
C ASP A 136 13.90 -43.25 31.94
N GLU A 137 14.67 -43.57 30.91
CA GLU A 137 15.67 -42.68 30.30
C GLU A 137 15.04 -41.67 29.33
N VAL A 138 15.73 -40.54 29.13
CA VAL A 138 15.37 -39.57 28.08
C VAL A 138 15.70 -40.13 26.69
N ASN A 139 14.74 -40.05 25.75
CA ASN A 139 14.95 -40.54 24.38
C ASN A 139 15.75 -39.52 23.55
N THR A 140 17.03 -39.80 23.33
CA THR A 140 17.98 -38.91 22.63
C THR A 140 18.30 -39.30 21.19
N THR A 141 17.79 -40.44 20.71
CA THR A 141 18.32 -41.11 19.51
C THR A 141 17.36 -41.18 18.33
N THR A 142 16.17 -40.58 18.41
CA THR A 142 15.18 -40.61 17.31
C THR A 142 14.66 -39.22 16.97
N ASP A 143 14.49 -38.94 15.67
CA ASP A 143 13.76 -37.75 15.18
C ASP A 143 12.34 -37.67 15.79
N ALA A 144 11.80 -38.80 16.26
CA ALA A 144 10.55 -38.89 16.99
C ALA A 144 10.62 -38.22 18.38
N GLY A 145 11.66 -38.41 19.18
CA GLY A 145 11.76 -37.81 20.53
C GLY A 145 11.88 -36.28 20.51
N VAL A 146 12.71 -35.76 19.60
CA VAL A 146 12.94 -34.31 19.40
C VAL A 146 11.65 -33.61 18.94
N ASN A 147 10.95 -34.18 17.96
CA ASN A 147 9.76 -33.53 17.39
C ASN A 147 8.45 -33.81 18.18
N LYS A 148 8.34 -34.94 18.88
CA LYS A 148 7.16 -35.32 19.67
C LYS A 148 7.06 -34.58 21.01
N TYR A 149 8.18 -34.23 21.62
CA TYR A 149 8.22 -33.62 22.94
C TYR A 149 8.76 -32.19 22.95
N ARG A 150 8.86 -31.54 21.78
CA ARG A 150 9.13 -30.10 21.69
C ARG A 150 8.11 -29.29 22.49
N THR A 151 8.44 -28.04 22.78
CA THR A 151 7.45 -27.10 23.28
C THR A 151 6.45 -26.80 22.16
N TYR A 152 5.17 -27.05 22.40
CA TYR A 152 4.11 -26.81 21.42
C TYR A 152 3.45 -25.46 21.65
N PHE A 153 3.30 -24.65 20.61
CA PHE A 153 2.52 -23.40 20.64
C PHE A 153 1.33 -23.54 19.72
N SER A 154 0.12 -23.31 20.21
CA SER A 154 -1.10 -23.48 19.42
C SER A 154 -1.13 -22.59 18.17
N THR A 155 -0.46 -21.44 18.21
CA THR A 155 -0.32 -20.49 17.09
C THR A 155 0.40 -21.07 15.86
N ASP A 156 1.13 -22.17 16.02
CA ASP A 156 1.82 -22.85 14.92
C ASP A 156 0.91 -23.88 14.19
N PHE A 157 -0.32 -24.12 14.68
CA PHE A 157 -1.19 -25.19 14.21
C PHE A 157 -2.54 -24.71 13.69
N ASN A 158 -3.05 -25.42 12.68
CA ASN A 158 -4.40 -25.27 12.18
C ASN A 158 -5.42 -25.73 13.22
N SER A 159 -6.30 -24.83 13.67
CA SER A 159 -7.36 -25.11 14.63
C SER A 159 -8.38 -26.14 14.14
N THR A 160 -8.45 -26.39 12.83
CA THR A 160 -9.35 -27.37 12.24
C THR A 160 -8.84 -28.79 12.41
N ASP A 161 -7.58 -29.09 12.14
CA ASP A 161 -7.06 -30.46 12.06
C ASP A 161 -5.77 -30.70 12.84
N GLY A 162 -5.25 -29.67 13.50
CA GLY A 162 -4.05 -29.71 14.32
C GLY A 162 -2.76 -29.80 13.51
N LEU A 163 -2.79 -29.60 12.19
CA LEU A 163 -1.61 -29.65 11.33
C LEU A 163 -0.73 -28.41 11.53
N ASP A 164 0.59 -28.61 11.63
CA ASP A 164 1.57 -27.53 11.72
C ASP A 164 1.60 -26.75 10.38
N PHE A 165 1.52 -25.43 10.45
CA PHE A 165 1.46 -24.57 9.26
C PHE A 165 2.77 -24.54 8.47
N GLN A 166 3.92 -24.62 9.15
CA GLN A 166 5.23 -24.45 8.54
C GLN A 166 5.83 -25.79 8.13
N ASN A 167 5.69 -26.81 8.96
CA ASN A 167 6.23 -28.13 8.70
C ASN A 167 5.18 -29.23 8.91
N PRO A 168 4.43 -29.59 7.85
CA PRO A 168 3.40 -30.63 7.90
C PRO A 168 3.91 -32.04 8.30
N THR A 169 5.23 -32.26 8.33
CA THR A 169 5.82 -33.54 8.79
C THR A 169 5.90 -33.63 10.31
N PHE A 170 5.82 -32.50 11.02
CA PHE A 170 5.81 -32.50 12.47
C PHE A 170 4.53 -33.10 13.06
N PRO A 171 4.60 -33.69 14.26
CA PRO A 171 3.41 -34.16 14.95
C PRO A 171 2.40 -33.03 15.12
N ARG A 172 1.13 -33.37 14.86
CA ARG A 172 -0.01 -32.48 15.09
C ARG A 172 -0.10 -32.03 16.54
N TRP A 173 -0.82 -30.93 16.76
CA TRP A 173 -1.14 -30.37 18.07
C TRP A 173 -1.51 -31.49 19.07
N PRO A 174 -0.94 -31.52 20.28
CA PRO A 174 -1.05 -32.68 21.16
C PRO A 174 -2.33 -32.75 22.01
N ILE A 175 -3.09 -31.66 22.16
CA ILE A 175 -4.31 -31.63 22.99
C ILE A 175 -5.54 -31.76 22.12
N TRP A 176 -6.37 -32.77 22.35
CA TRP A 176 -7.56 -33.04 21.54
C TRP A 176 -8.82 -33.06 22.38
N ASP A 177 -9.94 -32.69 21.76
CA ASP A 177 -11.25 -32.96 22.34
C ASP A 177 -11.62 -34.43 22.09
N THR A 178 -11.21 -35.28 23.02
CA THR A 178 -11.37 -36.73 22.93
C THR A 178 -12.70 -37.23 23.49
N SER A 179 -13.45 -36.40 24.23
CA SER A 179 -14.65 -36.81 24.95
C SER A 179 -15.89 -36.68 24.06
N PRO A 180 -16.63 -37.78 23.77
CA PRO A 180 -17.88 -37.67 23.03
C PRO A 180 -18.99 -37.00 23.86
N ALA A 181 -18.96 -37.16 25.19
CA ALA A 181 -19.99 -36.71 26.11
C ALA A 181 -19.76 -35.34 26.74
N ASP A 182 -18.62 -34.70 26.48
CA ASP A 182 -18.26 -33.39 27.03
C ASP A 182 -17.97 -32.37 25.92
N THR A 183 -17.85 -31.10 26.28
CA THR A 183 -17.52 -30.01 25.36
C THR A 183 -16.44 -29.14 25.99
N ILE A 184 -15.47 -28.69 25.20
CA ILE A 184 -14.43 -27.77 25.69
C ILE A 184 -15.03 -26.55 26.41
N ARG A 185 -14.35 -26.06 27.47
CA ARG A 185 -14.77 -24.90 28.28
C ARG A 185 -16.15 -25.10 28.94
N TYR A 186 -16.43 -26.34 29.31
CA TYR A 186 -17.57 -26.75 30.11
C TYR A 186 -17.08 -27.72 31.21
N ASN A 187 -17.59 -27.55 32.44
CA ASN A 187 -17.24 -28.40 33.60
C ASN A 187 -15.73 -28.68 33.80
N ASN A 188 -14.90 -27.67 33.56
CA ASN A 188 -13.44 -27.69 33.68
C ASN A 188 -12.71 -28.70 32.76
N TYR A 189 -13.32 -29.01 31.61
CA TYR A 189 -12.75 -29.82 30.55
C TYR A 189 -12.18 -28.95 29.42
N TYR A 190 -10.92 -29.21 29.07
CA TYR A 190 -10.13 -28.40 28.13
C TYR A 190 -9.44 -29.24 27.06
N GLY A 191 -9.94 -30.46 26.82
CA GLY A 191 -9.24 -31.49 26.04
C GLY A 191 -8.20 -32.25 26.87
N LEU A 192 -7.69 -33.33 26.29
CA LEU A 192 -6.71 -34.22 26.91
C LEU A 192 -5.48 -34.38 26.01
N TYR A 193 -4.33 -34.61 26.65
CA TYR A 193 -3.10 -34.94 25.95
C TYR A 193 -3.19 -36.31 25.27
N VAL A 194 -2.88 -36.36 23.98
CA VAL A 194 -2.83 -37.60 23.19
C VAL A 194 -1.37 -37.96 22.94
N ASN A 195 -0.86 -38.93 23.70
CA ASN A 195 0.55 -39.33 23.65
C ASN A 195 0.96 -39.82 22.24
N ASP A 196 0.22 -40.76 21.65
CA ASP A 196 0.54 -41.31 20.33
C ASP A 196 0.21 -40.33 19.18
N PRO A 197 1.22 -39.81 18.44
CA PRO A 197 0.98 -38.92 17.31
C PRO A 197 0.11 -39.53 16.20
N ALA A 198 0.12 -40.87 16.05
CA ALA A 198 -0.72 -41.55 15.07
C ALA A 198 -2.22 -41.47 15.40
N GLN A 199 -2.58 -41.13 16.65
CA GLN A 199 -3.97 -40.96 17.07
C GLN A 199 -4.49 -39.53 16.89
N ARG A 200 -3.62 -38.54 16.66
CA ARG A 200 -3.96 -37.11 16.59
C ARG A 200 -4.63 -36.73 15.27
N PHE A 201 -5.78 -37.32 14.97
CA PHE A 201 -6.51 -37.10 13.72
C PHE A 201 -8.01 -36.99 14.00
N LYS A 202 -8.70 -36.22 13.15
CA LYS A 202 -10.16 -36.08 13.22
C LYS A 202 -10.93 -37.39 13.02
N THR A 203 -10.32 -38.40 12.40
CA THR A 203 -10.89 -39.75 12.30
C THR A 203 -11.05 -40.43 13.65
N ASN A 204 -10.15 -40.13 14.59
CA ASN A 204 -10.18 -40.70 15.94
C ASN A 204 -10.93 -39.78 16.90
N TYR A 205 -10.81 -38.46 16.71
CA TYR A 205 -11.44 -37.44 17.54
C TYR A 205 -12.20 -36.42 16.66
N SER A 206 -13.47 -36.71 16.40
CA SER A 206 -14.29 -35.95 15.44
C SER A 206 -14.49 -34.46 15.79
N LYS A 207 -14.39 -34.12 17.08
CA LYS A 207 -14.46 -32.74 17.58
C LYS A 207 -13.20 -31.92 17.30
N GLY A 208 -12.09 -32.57 16.94
CA GLY A 208 -10.85 -31.92 16.54
C GLY A 208 -9.91 -31.57 17.70
N PRO A 209 -8.82 -30.85 17.40
CA PRO A 209 -7.87 -30.38 18.40
C PRO A 209 -8.49 -29.33 19.33
N ALA A 210 -8.04 -29.26 20.59
CA ALA A 210 -8.57 -28.34 21.58
C ALA A 210 -7.66 -27.11 21.77
N PHE A 211 -8.24 -25.92 21.59
CA PHE A 211 -7.60 -24.60 21.71
C PHE A 211 -8.42 -23.73 22.68
N ILE A 212 -7.78 -23.21 23.74
CA ILE A 212 -8.46 -22.55 24.88
C ILE A 212 -8.22 -21.04 24.89
N SER A 213 -7.01 -20.59 24.58
CA SER A 213 -6.62 -19.18 24.49
C SER A 213 -6.07 -18.84 23.10
N GLU A 214 -5.63 -17.59 22.88
CA GLU A 214 -5.03 -17.21 21.60
C GLU A 214 -3.68 -17.89 21.38
N GLU A 215 -2.93 -18.14 22.46
CA GLU A 215 -1.74 -18.99 22.46
C GLU A 215 -1.74 -19.89 23.69
N ASP A 216 -1.98 -21.18 23.43
CA ASP A 216 -1.78 -22.26 24.38
C ASP A 216 -0.36 -22.80 24.19
N VAL A 217 0.40 -22.88 25.28
CA VAL A 217 1.76 -23.45 25.25
C VAL A 217 1.76 -24.75 26.03
N PHE A 218 2.07 -25.87 25.39
CA PHE A 218 2.04 -27.19 26.02
C PHE A 218 3.40 -27.88 26.01
N CYS A 219 3.74 -28.51 27.13
CA CYS A 219 4.83 -29.47 27.22
C CYS A 219 4.51 -30.58 28.25
N THR A 220 5.17 -31.72 28.08
CA THR A 220 5.07 -32.85 29.01
C THR A 220 6.45 -33.41 29.32
N PHE A 221 6.68 -33.68 30.60
CA PHE A 221 7.97 -34.11 31.12
C PHE A 221 7.81 -34.97 32.37
N LYS A 222 8.86 -35.73 32.70
CA LYS A 222 8.86 -36.73 33.76
C LYS A 222 10.16 -36.69 34.55
N ASP A 223 10.13 -37.24 35.76
CA ASP A 223 11.27 -37.19 36.69
C ASP A 223 12.06 -38.52 36.74
N THR A 224 11.89 -39.39 35.74
CA THR A 224 12.32 -40.79 35.80
C THR A 224 13.82 -41.01 35.56
N ASP A 225 14.48 -40.09 34.86
CA ASP A 225 15.90 -40.19 34.52
C ASP A 225 16.78 -39.57 35.61
N LEU A 226 17.36 -40.44 36.45
CA LEU A 226 18.18 -40.02 37.59
C LEU A 226 19.51 -39.37 37.19
N SER A 227 19.94 -39.47 35.93
CA SER A 227 21.21 -38.87 35.50
C SER A 227 21.18 -37.33 35.52
N TYR A 228 19.98 -36.75 35.47
CA TYR A 228 19.75 -35.30 35.53
C TYR A 228 19.48 -34.77 36.95
N TYR A 229 19.47 -35.65 37.95
CA TYR A 229 19.30 -35.21 39.34
C TYR A 229 20.61 -34.71 39.93
N GLU A 230 20.53 -33.56 40.61
CA GLU A 230 21.63 -33.05 41.43
C GLU A 230 21.96 -34.04 42.55
N GLY A 231 23.24 -34.24 42.90
CA GLY A 231 23.65 -35.17 43.97
C GLY A 231 23.88 -36.63 43.53
N GLY A 232 23.67 -36.95 42.24
CA GLY A 232 24.12 -38.18 41.59
C GLY A 232 23.20 -39.39 41.73
N VAL A 233 23.20 -40.23 40.69
CA VAL A 233 22.29 -41.37 40.50
C VAL A 233 22.25 -42.32 41.71
N THR A 234 23.41 -42.71 42.22
CA THR A 234 23.53 -43.69 43.30
C THR A 234 22.85 -43.21 44.59
N LYS A 235 23.11 -41.96 45.01
CA LYS A 235 22.50 -41.37 46.20
C LYS A 235 20.99 -41.24 46.01
N ARG A 236 20.55 -40.72 44.85
CA ARG A 236 19.13 -40.50 44.56
C ARG A 236 18.32 -41.79 44.52
N LYS A 237 18.86 -42.85 43.92
CA LYS A 237 18.23 -44.16 43.93
C LYS A 237 18.07 -44.71 45.35
N ALA A 238 19.10 -44.59 46.19
CA ALA A 238 19.04 -45.00 47.59
C ALA A 238 18.02 -44.18 48.42
N ASP A 239 17.87 -42.90 48.10
CA ASP A 239 16.89 -42.00 48.72
C ASP A 239 15.44 -42.28 48.29
N GLY A 240 15.21 -43.14 47.30
CA GLY A 240 13.89 -43.50 46.79
C GLY A 240 13.38 -42.68 45.62
N TYR A 241 14.28 -42.07 44.85
CA TYR A 241 13.98 -41.49 43.55
C TYR A 241 14.03 -42.54 42.43
N PRO A 242 13.35 -42.29 41.29
CA PRO A 242 12.50 -41.11 41.00
C PRO A 242 11.20 -41.13 41.82
N PHE A 243 10.47 -40.02 41.90
CA PHE A 243 9.07 -40.09 42.37
C PHE A 243 8.25 -40.98 41.44
N GLY A 244 8.56 -40.91 40.14
CA GLY A 244 7.77 -41.58 39.11
C GLY A 244 6.59 -40.73 38.70
N MET A 245 6.79 -39.42 38.59
CA MET A 245 5.77 -38.42 38.35
C MET A 245 5.91 -37.87 36.94
N GLN A 246 4.79 -37.72 36.25
CA GLN A 246 4.68 -36.98 35.00
C GLN A 246 3.99 -35.65 35.26
N ILE A 247 4.46 -34.60 34.62
CA ILE A 247 3.82 -33.29 34.64
C ILE A 247 3.40 -32.93 33.23
N GLU A 248 2.14 -32.57 33.09
CA GLU A 248 1.62 -31.87 31.92
C GLU A 248 1.46 -30.40 32.28
N GLN A 249 2.23 -29.54 31.62
CA GLN A 249 2.21 -28.10 31.82
C GLN A 249 1.55 -27.44 30.61
N ILE A 250 0.57 -26.57 30.88
CA ILE A 250 -0.03 -25.71 29.87
C ILE A 250 -0.06 -24.25 30.33
N VAL A 251 0.30 -23.34 29.43
CA VAL A 251 0.19 -21.89 29.62
C VAL A 251 -0.90 -21.36 28.71
N TYR A 252 -1.80 -20.53 29.24
CA TYR A 252 -2.82 -19.83 28.46
C TYR A 252 -2.52 -18.34 28.41
N SER A 253 -2.55 -17.75 27.22
CA SER A 253 -2.27 -16.32 27.01
C SER A 253 -3.09 -15.69 25.87
N TRP A 254 -3.31 -14.38 25.96
CA TRP A 254 -4.09 -13.58 25.01
C TRP A 254 -3.34 -12.28 24.67
N GLY A 255 -3.64 -11.68 23.53
CA GLY A 255 -2.92 -10.52 22.99
C GLY A 255 -3.68 -9.19 23.00
N PHE A 256 -4.85 -9.10 23.64
CA PHE A 256 -5.72 -7.91 23.55
C PHE A 256 -6.24 -7.42 24.90
N GLY A 257 -6.52 -6.11 24.98
CA GLY A 257 -7.12 -5.47 26.16
C GLY A 257 -6.40 -5.79 27.47
N ASP A 258 -7.17 -5.93 28.56
CA ASP A 258 -6.63 -6.36 29.86
C ASP A 258 -6.11 -7.81 29.84
N TYR A 259 -6.57 -8.66 28.90
CA TYR A 259 -6.11 -10.04 28.79
C TYR A 259 -4.63 -10.15 28.40
N ALA A 260 -4.09 -9.13 27.73
CA ALA A 260 -2.70 -9.09 27.31
C ALA A 260 -1.70 -9.04 28.48
N ASP A 261 -2.14 -8.65 29.67
CA ASP A 261 -1.27 -8.40 30.82
C ASP A 261 -1.34 -9.51 31.89
N PHE A 262 -1.90 -10.68 31.55
CA PHE A 262 -1.80 -11.86 32.39
C PHE A 262 -1.70 -13.16 31.60
N VAL A 263 -1.12 -14.18 32.23
CA VAL A 263 -1.07 -15.56 31.74
C VAL A 263 -1.45 -16.53 32.85
N PHE A 264 -2.00 -17.68 32.49
CA PHE A 264 -2.30 -18.75 33.45
C PHE A 264 -1.35 -19.92 33.24
N LEU A 265 -0.62 -20.30 34.29
CA LEU A 265 0.21 -21.50 34.32
C LEU A 265 -0.56 -22.61 35.03
N LYS A 266 -0.86 -23.68 34.30
CA LYS A 266 -1.52 -24.88 34.82
C LYS A 266 -0.55 -26.03 34.83
N TYR A 267 -0.41 -26.67 35.99
CA TYR A 267 0.36 -27.89 36.18
C TYR A 267 -0.58 -29.03 36.54
N MET A 268 -0.51 -30.14 35.81
CA MET A 268 -1.16 -31.40 36.16
C MET A 268 -0.07 -32.40 36.56
N PHE A 269 -0.04 -32.77 37.84
CA PHE A 269 0.86 -33.78 38.38
C PHE A 269 0.17 -35.15 38.33
N ILE A 270 0.79 -36.10 37.65
CA ILE A 270 0.24 -37.42 37.38
C ILE A 270 1.15 -38.47 38.01
N HIS A 271 0.61 -39.20 38.99
CA HIS A 271 1.26 -40.36 39.59
C HIS A 271 0.70 -41.62 38.93
N PRO A 272 1.38 -42.26 37.97
CA PRO A 272 0.81 -43.32 37.18
C PRO A 272 0.85 -44.67 37.92
N ILE A 273 0.00 -45.60 37.45
CA ILE A 273 -0.15 -46.93 38.03
C ILE A 273 1.17 -47.74 38.03
N LYS A 274 2.11 -47.45 37.12
CA LYS A 274 3.44 -48.11 37.08
C LYS A 274 4.17 -48.01 38.42
N TYR A 275 4.03 -46.90 39.15
CA TYR A 275 4.66 -46.70 40.46
C TYR A 275 3.69 -47.02 41.58
N GLN A 276 3.91 -48.17 42.25
CA GLN A 276 2.96 -48.77 43.20
C GLN A 276 2.93 -48.11 44.59
N ASP A 277 3.90 -47.25 44.93
CA ASP A 277 3.93 -46.59 46.25
C ASP A 277 2.88 -45.48 46.34
N THR A 278 2.13 -45.43 47.42
CA THR A 278 1.22 -44.32 47.74
C THR A 278 2.04 -43.16 48.30
N LEU A 279 1.85 -41.97 47.76
CA LEU A 279 2.52 -40.76 48.22
C LEU A 279 1.67 -40.09 49.30
N TYR A 280 2.24 -39.88 50.49
CA TYR A 280 1.53 -39.32 51.65
C TYR A 280 1.93 -37.89 51.95
N ASP A 281 1.02 -37.10 52.55
CA ASP A 281 1.24 -35.70 52.92
C ASP A 281 1.93 -34.91 51.79
N CYS A 282 1.36 -35.00 50.59
CA CYS A 282 1.80 -34.37 49.36
C CYS A 282 1.54 -32.86 49.39
N TRP A 283 2.45 -32.12 48.77
CA TRP A 283 2.40 -30.67 48.60
C TRP A 283 2.78 -30.32 47.17
N MET A 284 2.05 -29.39 46.58
CA MET A 284 2.37 -28.81 45.26
C MET A 284 2.66 -27.33 45.43
N ALA A 285 3.72 -26.85 44.80
CA ALA A 285 4.10 -25.46 44.88
C ALA A 285 4.51 -24.90 43.51
N ALA A 286 4.15 -23.65 43.25
CA ALA A 286 4.78 -22.84 42.21
C ALA A 286 5.91 -22.02 42.86
N VAL A 287 7.09 -22.03 42.26
CA VAL A 287 8.30 -21.34 42.74
C VAL A 287 8.78 -20.39 41.66
N GLN A 288 9.07 -19.14 42.03
CA GLN A 288 9.42 -18.06 41.12
C GLN A 288 10.59 -17.26 41.68
N ASP A 289 11.58 -17.03 40.84
CA ASP A 289 12.71 -16.15 41.09
C ASP A 289 12.36 -14.79 40.48
N VAL A 290 11.89 -13.88 41.34
CA VAL A 290 11.38 -12.59 40.91
C VAL A 290 12.56 -11.62 40.88
N ASP A 291 12.84 -11.10 39.68
CA ASP A 291 13.87 -10.09 39.44
C ASP A 291 13.22 -8.96 38.63
N ILE A 292 12.80 -7.90 39.31
CA ILE A 292 12.18 -6.74 38.67
C ILE A 292 13.26 -5.69 38.40
N ALA A 293 13.87 -5.75 37.23
CA ALA A 293 15.04 -4.94 36.91
C ALA A 293 15.08 -4.52 35.44
N LEU A 294 15.85 -3.49 35.13
CA LEU A 294 16.24 -3.22 33.74
C LEU A 294 17.16 -4.34 33.23
N GLN A 295 16.92 -4.83 32.01
CA GLN A 295 17.73 -5.87 31.36
C GLN A 295 19.22 -5.52 31.28
N THR A 296 19.57 -4.23 31.28
CA THR A 296 20.97 -3.75 31.27
C THR A 296 21.63 -3.75 32.64
N ASN A 297 20.86 -3.89 33.72
CA ASN A 297 21.35 -3.94 35.10
C ASN A 297 20.60 -5.00 35.95
N PRO A 298 20.53 -6.27 35.50
CA PRO A 298 19.67 -7.28 36.15
C PRO A 298 20.14 -7.58 37.58
N VAL A 299 21.46 -7.71 37.78
CA VAL A 299 22.06 -8.01 39.09
C VAL A 299 21.88 -6.86 40.09
N GLY A 300 22.01 -5.62 39.63
CA GLY A 300 21.89 -4.44 40.49
C GLY A 300 20.44 -4.12 40.85
N GLY A 301 19.51 -4.33 39.90
CA GLY A 301 18.07 -4.16 40.10
C GLY A 301 17.50 -5.19 41.06
N ALA A 302 17.75 -6.49 40.86
CA ALA A 302 17.21 -7.56 41.71
C ALA A 302 17.42 -7.30 43.22
N GLN A 303 18.49 -6.61 43.62
CA GLN A 303 18.81 -6.31 45.02
C GLN A 303 17.80 -5.39 45.75
N ASN A 304 16.84 -4.78 45.05
CA ASN A 304 15.86 -3.88 45.67
C ASN A 304 14.40 -4.35 45.52
N ASP A 305 14.18 -5.61 45.12
CA ASP A 305 12.85 -6.17 44.96
C ASP A 305 12.15 -6.39 46.31
N ARG A 306 10.83 -6.30 46.26
CA ARG A 306 9.93 -6.49 47.40
C ARG A 306 8.84 -7.47 47.03
N ALA A 307 8.42 -8.25 48.02
CA ALA A 307 7.37 -9.25 47.87
C ALA A 307 6.56 -9.37 49.16
N ARG A 308 5.23 -9.55 49.06
CA ARG A 308 4.38 -9.79 50.23
C ARG A 308 3.10 -10.56 49.90
N TYR A 309 2.48 -11.16 50.93
CA TYR A 309 1.13 -11.67 50.83
C TYR A 309 0.15 -10.50 50.90
N TYR A 310 -0.82 -10.47 49.99
CA TYR A 310 -1.84 -9.42 49.98
C TYR A 310 -2.93 -9.74 51.00
N LEU A 311 -2.74 -9.26 52.22
CA LEU A 311 -3.60 -9.51 53.37
C LEU A 311 -4.91 -8.71 53.34
N GLU A 312 -4.95 -7.65 52.53
CA GLU A 312 -6.08 -6.74 52.40
C GLU A 312 -7.28 -7.40 51.70
N ALA A 313 -7.06 -8.44 50.91
CA ALA A 313 -8.09 -9.26 50.26
C ALA A 313 -7.65 -10.73 50.20
N PRO A 314 -7.67 -11.45 51.35
CA PRO A 314 -7.12 -12.79 51.47
C PRO A 314 -7.86 -13.81 50.58
N GLU A 315 -9.11 -13.52 50.20
CA GLU A 315 -9.91 -14.32 49.26
C GLU A 315 -9.30 -14.42 47.86
N LEU A 316 -8.42 -13.48 47.48
CA LEU A 316 -7.74 -13.50 46.18
C LEU A 316 -6.55 -14.47 46.14
N ASN A 317 -6.11 -15.02 47.28
CA ASN A 317 -4.91 -15.88 47.36
C ASN A 317 -3.72 -15.28 46.57
N LEU A 318 -3.43 -14.01 46.81
CA LEU A 318 -2.53 -13.20 45.99
C LEU A 318 -1.20 -12.92 46.70
N ALA A 319 -0.10 -13.12 45.99
CA ALA A 319 1.20 -12.54 46.33
C ALA A 319 1.52 -11.39 45.38
N VAL A 320 2.05 -10.29 45.88
CA VAL A 320 2.40 -9.09 45.08
C VAL A 320 3.87 -8.74 45.21
N GLN A 321 4.47 -8.26 44.11
CA GLN A 321 5.87 -7.87 44.03
C GLN A 321 6.05 -6.55 43.28
N TRP A 322 7.09 -5.81 43.66
CA TRP A 322 7.51 -4.57 43.02
C TRP A 322 8.97 -4.27 43.34
N THR A 323 9.57 -3.35 42.60
CA THR A 323 10.93 -2.85 42.81
C THR A 323 10.89 -1.46 43.44
N ASN A 324 11.92 -1.11 44.22
CA ASN A 324 12.17 0.30 44.52
C ASN A 324 12.69 1.03 43.26
N ALA A 325 12.74 2.36 43.31
CA ALA A 325 13.17 3.19 42.17
C ALA A 325 14.68 3.55 42.15
N ASP A 326 15.48 2.95 43.03
CA ASP A 326 16.85 3.38 43.35
C ASP A 326 17.97 2.66 42.58
N ARG A 327 17.66 1.76 41.64
CA ARG A 327 18.62 0.94 40.89
C ARG A 327 18.53 1.08 39.36
N GLY A 328 17.79 2.10 38.89
CA GLY A 328 17.65 2.49 37.49
C GLY A 328 16.21 2.41 36.97
N GLU A 329 15.27 1.97 37.80
CA GLU A 329 13.87 1.72 37.46
C GLU A 329 13.05 3.02 37.35
N ALA A 330 13.49 4.08 38.04
CA ALA A 330 12.77 5.35 38.11
C ALA A 330 12.35 5.88 36.74
N ASN A 331 11.05 6.13 36.55
CA ASN A 331 10.44 6.62 35.32
C ASN A 331 10.61 5.71 34.09
N GLN A 332 10.98 4.44 34.27
CA GLN A 332 11.07 3.45 33.18
C GLN A 332 9.76 2.66 32.97
N GLY A 333 8.71 3.00 33.73
CA GLY A 333 7.39 2.38 33.62
C GLY A 333 7.27 1.02 34.29
N PHE A 334 8.03 0.78 35.38
CA PHE A 334 7.83 -0.39 36.21
C PHE A 334 6.55 -0.26 37.05
N GLY A 335 5.66 -1.24 36.92
CA GLY A 335 4.52 -1.47 37.80
C GLY A 335 4.68 -2.69 38.69
N TYR A 336 3.55 -3.29 39.08
CA TYR A 336 3.48 -4.44 39.98
C TYR A 336 3.31 -5.77 39.26
N LEU A 337 3.89 -6.82 39.86
CA LEU A 337 3.67 -8.22 39.51
C LEU A 337 2.79 -8.88 40.58
N GLY A 338 1.83 -9.70 40.16
CA GLY A 338 0.95 -10.45 41.04
C GLY A 338 0.90 -11.93 40.65
N PHE A 339 0.98 -12.81 41.65
CA PHE A 339 0.72 -14.25 41.50
C PHE A 339 -0.57 -14.63 42.22
N ASN A 340 -1.60 -14.98 41.46
CA ASN A 340 -2.94 -15.33 41.95
C ASN A 340 -3.11 -16.86 41.92
N PHE A 341 -3.32 -17.47 43.08
CA PHE A 341 -3.48 -18.93 43.19
C PHE A 341 -4.95 -19.32 43.01
N LEU A 342 -5.27 -19.86 41.83
CA LEU A 342 -6.63 -20.00 41.31
C LEU A 342 -7.24 -21.38 41.57
N GLU A 343 -6.41 -22.43 41.57
CA GLU A 343 -6.88 -23.80 41.74
C GLU A 343 -5.96 -24.64 42.62
N SER A 344 -6.58 -25.47 43.45
CA SER A 344 -5.96 -26.51 44.27
C SER A 344 -6.82 -27.77 44.30
N PRO A 345 -6.29 -28.91 44.75
CA PRO A 345 -7.08 -30.12 44.92
C PRO A 345 -8.16 -30.00 46.00
N ALA A 346 -9.20 -30.81 45.85
CA ALA A 346 -10.16 -31.11 46.91
C ALA A 346 -9.90 -32.53 47.45
N ILE A 347 -10.09 -32.70 48.76
CA ILE A 347 -9.77 -33.95 49.47
C ILE A 347 -10.95 -34.50 50.26
N ASP A 348 -10.94 -35.81 50.51
CA ASP A 348 -11.85 -36.48 51.45
C ASP A 348 -11.35 -36.37 52.89
N ALA A 349 -12.07 -36.98 53.83
CA ALA A 349 -11.74 -36.95 55.26
C ALA A 349 -10.37 -37.61 55.56
N GLU A 350 -9.97 -38.59 54.75
CA GLU A 350 -8.69 -39.30 54.84
C GLU A 350 -7.55 -38.63 54.04
N LYS A 351 -7.80 -37.40 53.55
CA LYS A 351 -6.90 -36.58 52.73
C LYS A 351 -6.61 -37.13 51.33
N TYR A 352 -7.33 -38.13 50.84
CA TYR A 352 -7.19 -38.57 49.44
C TYR A 352 -7.94 -37.63 48.49
N LEU A 353 -7.47 -37.57 47.25
CA LEU A 353 -8.07 -36.74 46.21
C LEU A 353 -9.51 -37.17 45.92
N ARG A 354 -10.42 -36.19 45.96
CA ARG A 354 -11.83 -36.39 45.61
C ARG A 354 -12.02 -36.56 44.11
N LYS A 355 -12.90 -37.50 43.74
CA LYS A 355 -13.23 -37.84 42.34
C LYS A 355 -14.72 -37.75 42.03
N ASP A 356 -15.53 -37.27 42.99
CA ASP A 356 -16.99 -37.16 42.87
C ASP A 356 -17.43 -36.01 41.96
N LYS A 357 -16.57 -35.00 41.74
CA LYS A 357 -16.80 -33.86 40.85
C LYS A 357 -15.59 -33.62 39.96
N ARG A 358 -15.82 -33.01 38.79
CA ARG A 358 -14.76 -32.55 37.87
C ARG A 358 -14.23 -31.16 38.21
N GLN A 359 -15.06 -30.36 38.85
CA GLN A 359 -14.75 -29.02 39.33
C GLN A 359 -15.27 -28.89 40.76
N PHE A 360 -14.41 -28.40 41.64
CA PHE A 360 -14.74 -28.12 43.02
C PHE A 360 -14.83 -26.60 43.19
N PRO A 361 -15.89 -26.06 43.84
CA PRO A 361 -15.90 -24.66 44.23
C PRO A 361 -14.71 -24.38 45.16
N VAL A 362 -14.20 -23.15 45.16
CA VAL A 362 -13.02 -22.75 45.96
C VAL A 362 -13.17 -23.14 47.44
N SER A 363 -14.39 -23.09 47.99
CA SER A 363 -14.69 -23.49 49.37
C SER A 363 -14.50 -24.97 49.67
N GLU A 364 -14.50 -25.84 48.66
CA GLU A 364 -14.26 -27.28 48.79
C GLU A 364 -12.80 -27.66 48.50
N GLN A 365 -11.99 -26.73 48.01
CA GLN A 365 -10.58 -26.97 47.71
C GLN A 365 -9.68 -26.63 48.91
N LEU A 366 -8.45 -27.12 48.91
CA LEU A 366 -7.46 -26.82 49.95
C LEU A 366 -7.06 -25.32 49.98
N GLY A 367 -7.06 -24.63 48.85
CA GLY A 367 -6.62 -23.25 48.70
C GLY A 367 -5.11 -23.05 48.88
N LEU A 368 -4.69 -21.78 48.91
CA LEU A 368 -3.30 -21.40 49.20
C LEU A 368 -3.00 -21.51 50.69
N GLN A 369 -2.12 -22.44 51.05
CA GLN A 369 -1.77 -22.75 52.44
C GLN A 369 -0.43 -22.11 52.84
N THR A 370 0.56 -22.14 51.96
CA THR A 370 1.88 -21.56 52.20
C THR A 370 2.18 -20.51 51.14
N MET A 371 2.60 -19.32 51.56
CA MET A 371 3.27 -18.34 50.69
C MET A 371 4.54 -17.85 51.38
N ARG A 372 5.70 -18.12 50.79
CA ARG A 372 6.99 -17.68 51.33
C ARG A 372 7.68 -16.72 50.37
N ASN A 373 8.40 -15.73 50.92
CA ASN A 373 9.40 -14.97 50.19
C ASN A 373 10.75 -14.97 50.95
N TRP A 374 11.86 -15.06 50.24
CA TRP A 374 13.21 -15.17 50.85
C TRP A 374 14.32 -14.74 49.88
N PRO A 375 15.51 -14.37 50.38
CA PRO A 375 16.68 -14.08 49.56
C PRO A 375 17.50 -15.33 49.21
N ILE A 376 18.34 -15.26 48.16
CA ILE A 376 19.19 -16.38 47.71
C ILE A 376 20.01 -17.03 48.83
N THR A 377 20.45 -16.24 49.81
CA THR A 377 21.24 -16.71 50.96
C THR A 377 20.49 -17.66 51.88
N GLU A 378 19.16 -17.73 51.76
CA GLU A 378 18.27 -18.59 52.55
C GLU A 378 17.65 -19.72 51.70
N ASP A 379 18.17 -19.98 50.50
CA ASP A 379 17.67 -21.05 49.64
C ASP A 379 17.70 -22.42 50.35
N PRO A 380 16.57 -23.15 50.40
CA PRO A 380 16.56 -24.50 50.99
C PRO A 380 17.30 -25.49 50.08
N ILE A 381 18.40 -26.05 50.60
CA ILE A 381 19.32 -26.91 49.82
C ILE A 381 18.90 -28.39 49.87
N GLU A 382 18.71 -28.95 51.07
CA GLU A 382 18.42 -30.37 51.25
C GLU A 382 16.94 -30.71 51.04
N ASN A 383 16.65 -31.97 50.69
CA ASN A 383 15.29 -32.41 50.36
C ASN A 383 14.29 -32.20 51.52
N GLU A 384 14.73 -32.45 52.77
CA GLU A 384 13.87 -32.28 53.94
C GLU A 384 13.60 -30.79 54.22
N ASP A 385 14.59 -29.92 54.00
CA ASP A 385 14.45 -28.47 54.15
C ASP A 385 13.43 -27.94 53.14
N ARG A 386 13.57 -28.34 51.86
CA ARG A 386 12.62 -27.98 50.80
C ARG A 386 11.20 -28.46 51.10
N TYR A 387 11.04 -29.70 51.60
CA TYR A 387 9.73 -30.22 52.00
C TYR A 387 9.15 -29.41 53.16
N ASN A 388 9.93 -29.15 54.21
CA ASN A 388 9.49 -28.38 55.37
C ASN A 388 9.12 -26.94 54.98
N PHE A 389 9.81 -26.40 53.98
CA PHE A 389 9.58 -25.05 53.45
C PHE A 389 8.22 -24.94 52.74
N ILE A 390 7.91 -25.86 51.81
CA ILE A 390 6.61 -25.86 51.12
C ILE A 390 5.45 -26.23 52.06
N SER A 391 5.70 -27.06 53.08
CA SER A 391 4.69 -27.49 54.04
C SER A 391 4.52 -26.57 55.25
N SER A 392 5.11 -25.35 55.23
CA SER A 392 5.20 -24.53 56.45
C SER A 392 3.89 -23.87 56.87
N GLN A 393 2.88 -23.80 55.99
CA GLN A 393 1.59 -23.13 56.22
C GLN A 393 1.72 -21.66 56.67
N ARG A 394 2.79 -20.99 56.24
CA ARG A 394 3.07 -19.59 56.58
C ARG A 394 2.81 -18.72 55.37
N LYS A 395 2.27 -17.53 55.59
CA LYS A 395 2.10 -16.48 54.58
C LYS A 395 2.95 -15.27 54.99
N ASP A 396 4.03 -15.03 54.26
CA ASP A 396 5.03 -14.03 54.63
C ASP A 396 4.57 -12.59 54.27
N PRO A 397 4.83 -11.60 55.14
CA PRO A 397 4.64 -10.17 54.83
C PRO A 397 5.79 -9.63 53.96
N ASP A 398 5.85 -8.32 53.75
CA ASP A 398 7.04 -7.67 53.18
C ASP A 398 8.22 -7.80 54.16
N LEU A 399 9.31 -8.41 53.71
CA LEU A 399 10.54 -8.60 54.48
C LEU A 399 11.64 -7.59 54.11
N GLY A 400 11.29 -6.53 53.37
CA GLY A 400 12.17 -5.44 52.93
C GLY A 400 12.73 -5.65 51.51
N PRO A 401 13.56 -4.71 51.01
CA PRO A 401 14.19 -4.84 49.70
C PRO A 401 15.26 -5.95 49.68
N GLY A 402 15.41 -6.64 48.56
CA GLY A 402 16.44 -7.66 48.34
C GLY A 402 16.18 -8.42 47.05
N ASP A 403 17.10 -9.29 46.63
CA ASP A 403 16.81 -10.33 45.63
C ASP A 403 15.75 -11.27 46.23
N ARG A 404 14.52 -11.28 45.70
CA ARG A 404 13.37 -11.95 46.31
C ARG A 404 12.88 -13.14 45.47
N ARG A 405 12.96 -14.32 46.06
CA ARG A 405 12.22 -15.51 45.58
C ARG A 405 10.83 -15.55 46.19
N LEU A 406 9.92 -16.20 45.48
CA LEU A 406 8.54 -16.44 45.88
C LEU A 406 8.18 -17.93 45.73
N MET A 407 7.41 -18.45 46.67
CA MET A 407 6.78 -19.76 46.56
C MET A 407 5.36 -19.73 47.08
N MET A 408 4.45 -20.39 46.36
CA MET A 408 3.04 -20.55 46.72
C MET A 408 2.67 -22.04 46.68
N ALA A 409 2.23 -22.60 47.81
CA ALA A 409 1.95 -24.04 47.93
C ALA A 409 0.59 -24.38 48.56
N THR A 410 0.11 -25.57 48.20
CA THR A 410 -1.12 -26.18 48.72
C THR A 410 -0.87 -27.63 49.17
N GLY A 411 -1.57 -28.06 50.22
CA GLY A 411 -1.43 -29.37 50.87
C GLY A 411 -1.90 -29.34 52.34
N PRO A 412 -1.81 -30.48 53.08
CA PRO A 412 -1.38 -31.80 52.62
C PRO A 412 -2.51 -32.61 51.98
N PHE A 413 -2.18 -33.49 51.03
CA PHE A 413 -3.09 -34.50 50.47
C PHE A 413 -2.36 -35.82 50.17
N ASN A 414 -3.07 -36.91 49.88
CA ASN A 414 -2.49 -38.21 49.57
C ASN A 414 -2.80 -38.60 48.12
N MET A 415 -1.81 -39.16 47.41
CA MET A 415 -1.95 -39.65 46.02
C MET A 415 -1.73 -41.16 45.95
N ARG A 416 -2.72 -41.89 45.45
CA ARG A 416 -2.63 -43.30 45.10
C ARG A 416 -2.05 -43.47 43.69
N PRO A 417 -1.47 -44.64 43.36
CA PRO A 417 -1.12 -44.96 41.99
C PRO A 417 -2.32 -44.77 41.05
N GLY A 418 -2.14 -43.99 39.98
CA GLY A 418 -3.18 -43.60 39.03
C GLY A 418 -3.91 -42.28 39.35
N ASP A 419 -3.61 -41.62 40.47
CA ASP A 419 -4.18 -40.32 40.80
C ASP A 419 -3.48 -39.18 40.05
N SER A 420 -4.24 -38.10 39.78
CA SER A 420 -3.71 -36.84 39.28
C SER A 420 -4.26 -35.65 40.08
N ALA A 421 -3.42 -34.62 40.23
CA ALA A 421 -3.76 -33.40 40.93
C ALA A 421 -3.29 -32.20 40.12
N ARG A 422 -4.02 -31.08 40.19
CA ARG A 422 -3.68 -29.86 39.45
C ARG A 422 -3.62 -28.63 40.34
N ILE A 423 -2.78 -27.70 39.93
CA ILE A 423 -2.79 -26.31 40.40
C ILE A 423 -2.81 -25.37 39.21
N VAL A 424 -3.41 -24.19 39.41
CA VAL A 424 -3.43 -23.10 38.42
C VAL A 424 -2.99 -21.82 39.11
N VAL A 425 -2.00 -21.16 38.54
CA VAL A 425 -1.47 -19.88 39.03
C VAL A 425 -1.57 -18.85 37.90
N GLY A 426 -2.23 -17.74 38.16
CA GLY A 426 -2.22 -16.57 37.28
C GLY A 426 -0.98 -15.72 37.58
N ILE A 427 -0.29 -15.27 36.53
CA ILE A 427 0.76 -14.25 36.58
C ILE A 427 0.16 -12.99 35.97
N ILE A 428 0.05 -11.91 36.73
CA ILE A 428 -0.69 -10.69 36.36
C ILE A 428 0.22 -9.48 36.54
N LEU A 429 0.29 -8.61 35.53
CA LEU A 429 1.06 -7.37 35.55
C LEU A 429 0.15 -6.15 35.47
N GLY A 430 0.43 -5.17 36.33
CA GLY A 430 -0.37 -3.95 36.46
C GLY A 430 0.51 -2.71 36.55
N ALA A 431 0.14 -1.64 35.85
CA ALA A 431 0.76 -0.34 36.06
C ALA A 431 0.38 0.23 37.44
N THR A 432 1.09 1.26 37.88
CA THR A 432 0.80 2.02 39.11
C THR A 432 -0.52 2.79 38.98
N GLY A 433 -1.40 2.70 39.98
CA GLY A 433 -2.69 3.39 40.01
C GLY A 433 -2.60 4.91 40.19
N LEU A 434 -1.53 5.40 40.83
CA LEU A 434 -1.30 6.84 41.07
C LEU A 434 -0.39 7.48 40.01
N GLY A 435 0.22 6.67 39.14
CA GLY A 435 1.30 7.08 38.25
C GLY A 435 2.65 7.22 38.98
N GLY A 436 3.75 7.14 38.22
CA GLY A 436 5.11 7.16 38.78
C GLY A 436 5.64 5.76 39.09
N ASP A 437 6.54 5.65 40.06
CA ASP A 437 7.18 4.38 40.45
C ASP A 437 6.38 3.68 41.57
N ALA A 438 6.40 2.35 41.60
CA ALA A 438 5.65 1.54 42.53
C ALA A 438 6.04 1.80 44.00
N THR A 439 5.05 2.09 44.85
CA THR A 439 5.26 2.42 46.27
C THR A 439 4.95 1.29 47.26
N GLY A 440 4.24 0.25 46.84
CA GLY A 440 3.78 -0.85 47.69
C GLY A 440 2.43 -0.61 48.39
N THR A 441 1.83 0.57 48.23
CA THR A 441 0.55 0.93 48.88
C THR A 441 -0.66 0.34 48.14
N THR A 442 -1.76 0.17 48.86
CA THR A 442 -3.01 -0.38 48.30
C THR A 442 -3.61 0.52 47.23
N GLU A 443 -3.56 1.83 47.43
CA GLU A 443 -4.04 2.83 46.47
C GLU A 443 -3.27 2.74 45.15
N ASP A 444 -1.96 2.50 45.23
CA ASP A 444 -1.10 2.41 44.06
C ASP A 444 -1.20 1.04 43.36
N MET A 445 -1.58 -0.02 44.08
CA MET A 445 -1.87 -1.35 43.52
C MET A 445 -3.25 -1.45 42.86
N ALA A 446 -4.07 -0.40 42.84
CA ALA A 446 -5.47 -0.46 42.40
C ALA A 446 -5.66 -1.13 41.01
N GLU A 447 -4.79 -0.81 40.04
CA GLU A 447 -4.86 -1.41 38.70
C GLU A 447 -4.45 -2.89 38.68
N LEU A 448 -3.44 -3.30 39.47
CA LEU A 448 -3.11 -4.71 39.62
C LEU A 448 -4.30 -5.47 40.22
N ILE A 449 -4.89 -4.97 41.31
CA ILE A 449 -6.01 -5.65 41.98
C ILE A 449 -7.25 -5.74 41.07
N ARG A 450 -7.52 -4.70 40.27
CA ARG A 450 -8.57 -4.73 39.25
C ARG A 450 -8.32 -5.85 38.24
N LYS A 451 -7.09 -5.99 37.73
CA LYS A 451 -6.70 -7.05 36.79
C LYS A 451 -6.70 -8.44 37.41
N VAL A 452 -6.30 -8.60 38.67
CA VAL A 452 -6.40 -9.88 39.40
C VAL A 452 -7.84 -10.35 39.49
N ARG A 453 -8.78 -9.47 39.88
CA ARG A 453 -10.21 -9.80 39.91
C ARG A 453 -10.75 -10.18 38.53
N PHE A 454 -10.26 -9.50 37.49
CA PHE A 454 -10.62 -9.84 36.12
C PHE A 454 -10.05 -11.19 35.68
N ALA A 455 -8.78 -11.50 35.96
CA ALA A 455 -8.17 -12.79 35.67
C ALA A 455 -8.87 -13.95 36.41
N GLN A 456 -9.24 -13.75 37.68
CA GLN A 456 -10.07 -14.69 38.44
C GLN A 456 -11.42 -14.93 37.75
N PHE A 457 -12.11 -13.88 37.30
CA PHE A 457 -13.35 -14.00 36.56
C PHE A 457 -13.17 -14.80 35.25
N VAL A 458 -12.08 -14.56 34.51
CA VAL A 458 -11.76 -15.29 33.27
C VAL A 458 -11.56 -16.79 33.55
N TYR A 459 -10.82 -17.12 34.62
CA TYR A 459 -10.61 -18.49 35.06
C TYR A 459 -11.93 -19.16 35.49
N ASP A 460 -12.71 -18.51 36.35
CA ASP A 460 -13.97 -19.03 36.87
C ASP A 460 -14.99 -19.25 35.73
N ASN A 461 -14.96 -18.38 34.72
CA ASN A 461 -15.77 -18.47 33.50
C ASN A 461 -15.17 -19.41 32.44
N GLN A 462 -14.32 -20.36 32.83
CA GLN A 462 -13.79 -21.44 31.98
C GLN A 462 -12.92 -20.95 30.82
N PHE A 463 -12.15 -19.88 31.04
CA PHE A 463 -11.31 -19.21 30.02
C PHE A 463 -12.10 -18.77 28.77
N ARG A 464 -13.40 -18.47 28.94
CA ARG A 464 -14.20 -17.87 27.86
C ARG A 464 -13.83 -16.41 27.72
N ALA A 465 -13.07 -16.12 26.67
CA ALA A 465 -12.67 -14.80 26.24
C ALA A 465 -13.08 -14.61 24.77
N PRO A 466 -13.48 -13.39 24.37
CA PRO A 466 -13.59 -13.09 22.96
C PRO A 466 -12.22 -13.25 22.28
N ASN A 467 -12.18 -13.45 20.97
CA ASN A 467 -10.97 -13.79 20.23
C ASN A 467 -10.76 -12.79 19.10
N ALA A 468 -9.51 -12.44 18.83
CA ALA A 468 -9.19 -11.77 17.57
C ALA A 468 -9.59 -12.66 16.36
N PRO A 469 -9.76 -12.07 15.16
CA PRO A 469 -9.97 -12.87 13.95
C PRO A 469 -8.87 -13.93 13.78
N GLY A 470 -9.20 -15.08 13.21
CA GLY A 470 -8.24 -16.12 12.87
C GLY A 470 -7.03 -15.58 12.12
N ILE A 471 -5.84 -16.11 12.41
CA ILE A 471 -4.59 -15.66 11.80
C ILE A 471 -4.60 -16.03 10.31
N SER A 472 -4.54 -15.02 9.44
CA SER A 472 -4.41 -15.24 7.99
C SER A 472 -3.15 -16.04 7.68
N ILE A 473 -3.20 -16.87 6.65
CA ILE A 473 -2.04 -17.64 6.21
C ILE A 473 -1.52 -17.00 4.93
N ILE A 474 -0.28 -16.52 4.94
CA ILE A 474 0.42 -16.08 3.73
C ILE A 474 0.75 -17.34 2.92
N LYS A 475 0.08 -17.50 1.77
CA LYS A 475 0.25 -18.62 0.85
C LYS A 475 -0.29 -18.25 -0.53
N GLY A 476 0.34 -18.78 -1.57
CA GLY A 476 -0.08 -18.58 -2.94
C GLY A 476 -1.11 -19.60 -3.39
N ALA A 477 -1.87 -19.27 -4.44
CA ALA A 477 -2.74 -20.23 -5.09
C ALA A 477 -1.94 -21.24 -5.94
N PRO A 478 -2.27 -22.55 -5.93
CA PRO A 478 -1.64 -23.53 -6.80
C PRO A 478 -1.83 -23.19 -8.28
N ALA A 479 -0.82 -23.50 -9.11
CA ALA A 479 -0.92 -23.35 -10.56
C ALA A 479 -2.12 -24.14 -11.12
N GLY A 480 -3.02 -23.47 -11.86
CA GLY A 480 -4.25 -24.08 -12.41
C GLY A 480 -5.51 -23.93 -11.55
N SER A 481 -5.45 -23.22 -10.42
CA SER A 481 -6.64 -22.88 -9.63
C SER A 481 -7.63 -21.99 -10.42
N THR A 482 -8.82 -22.52 -10.70
CA THR A 482 -9.95 -21.78 -11.30
C THR A 482 -10.58 -20.79 -10.31
N THR A 483 -10.23 -20.86 -9.02
CA THR A 483 -10.77 -19.99 -7.98
C THR A 483 -10.01 -18.66 -7.84
N GLY A 484 -9.07 -18.29 -8.72
CA GLY A 484 -8.11 -17.21 -8.46
C GLY A 484 -7.80 -16.20 -9.58
N ILE A 485 -8.52 -16.18 -10.70
CA ILE A 485 -8.13 -15.30 -11.83
C ILE A 485 -8.81 -13.93 -11.72
N ASN A 486 -8.16 -13.01 -10.99
CA ASN A 486 -8.24 -11.55 -11.19
C ASN A 486 -6.92 -10.86 -10.79
N SER A 487 -5.96 -11.57 -10.19
CA SER A 487 -4.62 -11.06 -9.92
C SER A 487 -3.81 -11.02 -11.23
N PHE A 488 -3.31 -9.82 -11.57
CA PHE A 488 -2.42 -9.57 -12.72
C PHE A 488 -1.09 -10.35 -12.64
N ILE A 489 -0.76 -10.89 -11.46
CA ILE A 489 0.49 -11.62 -11.14
C ILE A 489 0.13 -12.90 -10.37
N ALA A 490 0.73 -14.02 -10.78
CA ALA A 490 0.63 -15.29 -10.06
C ALA A 490 1.64 -15.32 -8.90
N ILE A 491 1.14 -15.48 -7.68
CA ILE A 491 1.96 -15.64 -6.47
C ILE A 491 2.25 -17.13 -6.27
N PRO A 492 3.53 -17.53 -6.10
CA PRO A 492 3.90 -18.94 -5.98
C PRO A 492 3.43 -19.50 -4.61
N PRO A 493 3.40 -20.85 -4.43
CA PRO A 493 2.82 -21.49 -3.25
C PRO A 493 3.33 -20.95 -1.90
N GLU A 494 4.57 -20.50 -1.85
CA GLU A 494 5.22 -19.89 -0.67
C GLU A 494 4.50 -18.60 -0.19
N GLY A 495 3.64 -18.01 -1.02
CA GLY A 495 2.79 -16.88 -0.66
C GLY A 495 3.38 -15.50 -0.90
N PHE A 496 4.59 -15.41 -1.41
CA PHE A 496 5.22 -14.16 -1.78
C PHE A 496 6.01 -14.29 -3.09
N LEU A 497 6.13 -13.17 -3.78
CA LEU A 497 6.89 -13.01 -5.01
C LEU A 497 7.82 -11.79 -4.84
N PRO A 498 9.14 -12.02 -4.70
CA PRO A 498 10.09 -10.91 -4.70
C PRO A 498 10.22 -10.33 -6.11
N LEU A 499 10.28 -9.00 -6.19
CA LEU A 499 10.42 -8.24 -7.43
C LEU A 499 11.54 -7.20 -7.28
N ASN A 500 11.91 -6.56 -8.38
CA ASN A 500 12.92 -5.52 -8.39
C ASN A 500 12.40 -4.26 -7.67
N ASN A 501 12.97 -3.96 -6.50
CA ASN A 501 12.54 -2.90 -5.57
C ASN A 501 11.05 -3.00 -5.19
N ALA A 502 10.49 -4.20 -5.19
CA ALA A 502 9.08 -4.43 -4.87
C ALA A 502 8.86 -5.83 -4.30
N VAL A 503 7.75 -6.01 -3.59
CA VAL A 503 7.31 -7.32 -3.10
C VAL A 503 5.81 -7.44 -3.32
N ALA A 504 5.38 -8.59 -3.81
CA ALA A 504 3.97 -8.97 -3.82
C ALA A 504 3.77 -10.17 -2.89
N PHE A 505 2.66 -10.23 -2.16
CA PHE A 505 2.31 -11.41 -1.39
C PHE A 505 0.80 -11.64 -1.36
N GLN A 506 0.41 -12.88 -1.12
CA GLN A 506 -0.97 -13.35 -1.08
C GLN A 506 -1.27 -14.05 0.24
N TRP A 507 -2.50 -13.90 0.74
CA TRP A 507 -2.99 -14.59 1.92
C TRP A 507 -4.36 -15.22 1.72
N ASP A 508 -4.81 -16.03 2.67
CA ASP A 508 -6.10 -16.70 2.62
C ASP A 508 -7.23 -16.02 3.40
N SER A 509 -8.43 -16.58 3.28
CA SER A 509 -9.64 -16.05 3.92
C SER A 509 -9.82 -16.50 5.38
N THR A 510 -8.78 -17.00 6.06
CA THR A 510 -8.95 -17.56 7.42
C THR A 510 -9.53 -16.51 8.38
N ALA A 511 -9.03 -15.28 8.35
CA ALA A 511 -9.54 -14.17 9.16
C ALA A 511 -10.98 -13.78 8.78
N GLU A 512 -11.32 -13.74 7.50
CA GLU A 512 -12.67 -13.40 7.00
C GLU A 512 -13.76 -14.38 7.46
N LEU A 513 -13.36 -15.61 7.78
CA LEU A 513 -14.26 -16.69 8.17
C LEU A 513 -14.33 -16.91 9.68
N SER A 514 -13.69 -16.03 10.46
CA SER A 514 -13.66 -16.07 11.92
C SER A 514 -15.06 -15.95 12.51
N VAL A 515 -15.21 -16.52 13.71
CA VAL A 515 -16.45 -16.50 14.46
C VAL A 515 -16.11 -16.22 15.92
N ASP A 516 -16.70 -15.18 16.50
CA ASP A 516 -16.55 -14.83 17.91
C ASP A 516 -17.90 -14.54 18.57
N THR A 517 -18.57 -15.61 19.01
CA THR A 517 -19.88 -15.55 19.67
C THR A 517 -19.92 -14.74 20.98
N LEU A 518 -18.75 -14.34 21.51
CA LEU A 518 -18.66 -13.52 22.72
C LEU A 518 -18.59 -12.02 22.41
N GLU A 519 -18.27 -11.66 21.17
CA GLU A 519 -18.32 -10.31 20.65
C GLU A 519 -19.68 -10.04 19.97
N ARG A 520 -20.08 -8.78 19.87
CA ARG A 520 -21.33 -8.39 19.21
C ARG A 520 -21.16 -7.43 18.04
N GLY A 521 -19.94 -6.94 17.83
CA GLY A 521 -19.56 -6.31 16.57
C GLY A 521 -19.25 -7.37 15.52
N LEU A 522 -18.80 -6.94 14.34
CA LEU A 522 -18.28 -7.86 13.34
C LEU A 522 -17.01 -8.57 13.82
N ASP A 523 -17.04 -9.91 13.78
CA ASP A 523 -15.90 -10.80 14.05
C ASP A 523 -14.72 -10.60 13.09
N PHE A 524 -14.97 -9.98 11.94
CA PHE A 524 -13.94 -9.54 11.01
C PHE A 524 -14.39 -8.22 10.39
N PHE A 525 -13.56 -7.20 10.54
CA PHE A 525 -13.81 -5.85 10.05
C PHE A 525 -12.83 -5.40 8.97
N GLY A 526 -11.62 -5.96 8.93
CA GLY A 526 -10.66 -5.66 7.87
C GLY A 526 -9.27 -6.24 8.07
N TYR A 527 -8.36 -5.82 7.18
CA TYR A 527 -6.93 -6.12 7.25
C TYR A 527 -6.11 -4.85 7.41
N ARG A 528 -5.04 -4.92 8.21
CA ARG A 528 -3.95 -3.94 8.24
C ARG A 528 -2.65 -4.63 7.86
N ILE A 529 -1.90 -3.98 6.98
CA ILE A 529 -0.64 -4.50 6.43
C ILE A 529 0.51 -3.69 7.01
N TYR A 530 1.50 -4.39 7.57
CA TYR A 530 2.67 -3.77 8.16
C TYR A 530 3.95 -4.26 7.49
N ARG A 531 4.97 -3.40 7.50
CA ARG A 531 6.34 -3.68 7.04
C ARG A 531 7.36 -3.23 8.08
N ALA A 532 8.42 -3.99 8.30
CA ALA A 532 9.55 -3.63 9.14
C ALA A 532 10.88 -4.05 8.47
N ARG A 533 11.96 -3.34 8.78
CA ARG A 533 13.34 -3.77 8.50
C ARG A 533 14.03 -4.33 9.75
N ARG A 534 13.58 -3.88 10.93
CA ARG A 534 14.08 -4.26 12.24
C ARG A 534 12.88 -4.55 13.15
N THR A 535 12.68 -5.81 13.48
CA THR A 535 11.58 -6.23 14.36
C THR A 535 11.86 -5.93 15.84
N ASP A 536 13.12 -5.69 16.18
CA ASP A 536 13.66 -5.51 17.54
C ASP A 536 13.49 -4.10 18.12
N GLN A 537 13.07 -3.15 17.30
CA GLN A 537 12.88 -1.76 17.69
C GLN A 537 11.42 -1.40 18.03
N ASP A 538 10.51 -2.37 18.03
CA ASP A 538 9.09 -2.08 18.23
C ASP A 538 8.64 -2.23 19.69
N THR A 539 7.87 -1.24 20.15
CA THR A 539 7.12 -1.29 21.40
C THR A 539 5.65 -1.55 21.03
N PHE A 540 5.14 -2.72 21.37
CA PHE A 540 3.90 -3.32 20.83
C PHE A 540 2.59 -2.59 21.16
N SER A 541 2.59 -1.39 21.75
CA SER A 541 1.37 -0.81 22.34
C SER A 541 0.71 0.32 21.55
N VAL A 542 1.20 0.72 20.37
CA VAL A 542 0.49 1.74 19.58
C VAL A 542 0.79 1.62 18.08
N ASP A 543 -0.24 1.28 17.31
CA ASP A 543 -0.20 1.17 15.85
C ASP A 543 -0.21 2.53 15.13
N PHE A 544 -0.37 3.63 15.87
CA PHE A 544 -0.18 4.99 15.39
C PHE A 544 0.20 5.93 16.54
N GLN A 545 1.44 6.44 16.56
CA GLN A 545 1.81 7.62 17.34
C GLN A 545 2.70 8.50 16.50
N GLU A 546 2.12 9.60 16.03
CA GLU A 546 2.74 10.62 15.18
C GLU A 546 4.03 11.21 15.78
N ASN A 547 4.24 11.07 17.09
CA ASN A 547 5.32 11.72 17.85
C ASN A 547 6.22 10.77 18.66
N ALA A 548 6.04 9.45 18.56
CA ALA A 548 6.92 8.52 19.26
C ALA A 548 8.24 8.38 18.48
N ARG A 549 9.39 8.50 19.18
CA ARG A 549 10.74 8.24 18.64
C ARG A 549 10.92 6.76 18.28
N LYS A 550 10.12 6.22 17.36
CA LYS A 550 10.36 4.92 16.73
C LYS A 550 11.43 5.14 15.65
N GLY A 551 12.47 4.32 15.67
CA GLY A 551 13.47 4.36 14.59
C GLY A 551 12.79 4.11 13.23
N PRO A 552 13.30 4.67 12.13
CA PRO A 552 12.72 4.55 10.78
C PRO A 552 12.68 3.11 10.22
N LEU A 553 13.10 2.12 11.03
CA LEU A 553 13.25 0.71 10.65
C LEU A 553 12.24 -0.23 11.32
N ALA A 554 11.48 0.23 12.32
CA ALA A 554 10.48 -0.56 13.03
C ALA A 554 9.22 -0.82 12.18
N TRP A 555 8.24 -1.55 12.74
CA TRP A 555 6.96 -1.82 12.08
C TRP A 555 6.20 -0.53 11.72
N LYS A 556 5.91 -0.36 10.42
CA LYS A 556 5.11 0.72 9.83
C LYS A 556 3.90 0.12 9.12
N GLN A 557 2.72 0.71 9.32
CA GLN A 557 1.54 0.33 8.53
C GLN A 557 1.69 0.90 7.11
N ILE A 558 1.58 0.05 6.10
CA ILE A 558 1.67 0.43 4.67
C ILE A 558 0.36 0.17 3.92
N GLY A 559 -0.57 -0.58 4.53
CA GLY A 559 -1.84 -0.96 3.92
C GLY A 559 -2.97 -1.06 4.93
N GLN A 560 -4.20 -0.76 4.48
CA GLN A 560 -5.41 -1.04 5.23
C GLN A 560 -6.56 -1.29 4.25
N PHE A 561 -7.33 -2.34 4.51
CA PHE A 561 -8.56 -2.68 3.82
C PHE A 561 -9.63 -2.88 4.88
N GLN A 562 -10.79 -2.25 4.71
CA GLN A 562 -11.80 -2.19 5.76
C GLN A 562 -13.20 -2.31 5.18
N LEU A 563 -14.04 -3.07 5.85
CA LEU A 563 -15.47 -3.14 5.58
C LEU A 563 -16.18 -1.90 6.11
N ALA A 564 -17.25 -1.48 5.43
CA ALA A 564 -18.24 -0.63 6.09
C ALA A 564 -18.88 -1.37 7.26
N THR A 565 -19.45 -0.66 8.24
CA THR A 565 -20.22 -1.28 9.32
C THR A 565 -21.63 -1.66 8.79
N PRO A 566 -22.22 -2.80 9.21
CA PRO A 566 -23.52 -3.25 8.72
C PRO A 566 -24.65 -2.33 9.18
N PHE A 567 -24.48 -1.69 10.33
CA PHE A 567 -25.37 -0.68 10.87
C PHE A 567 -24.66 0.67 10.93
N LEU A 568 -25.40 1.77 10.75
CA LEU A 568 -24.87 3.11 10.88
C LEU A 568 -24.46 3.36 12.33
N LYS A 569 -23.31 4.01 12.51
CA LYS A 569 -22.79 4.36 13.84
C LYS A 569 -23.23 5.77 14.26
N ASP A 570 -23.58 5.93 15.53
CA ASP A 570 -23.88 7.23 16.11
C ASP A 570 -22.57 8.04 16.28
N GLY A 571 -22.44 9.12 15.50
CA GLY A 571 -21.25 9.97 15.52
C GLY A 571 -21.12 10.84 16.77
N SER A 572 -22.15 10.94 17.59
CA SER A 572 -22.18 11.78 18.80
C SER A 572 -21.79 11.05 20.09
N VAL A 573 -21.69 9.72 20.05
CA VAL A 573 -21.43 8.87 21.23
C VAL A 573 -20.26 7.91 20.95
N SER A 574 -19.25 7.94 21.82
CA SER A 574 -18.09 7.02 21.77
C SER A 574 -17.82 6.40 23.14
N PHE A 575 -17.30 5.16 23.14
CA PHE A 575 -16.95 4.42 24.35
C PHE A 575 -15.45 4.50 24.62
N GLY A 576 -15.08 5.16 25.72
CA GLY A 576 -13.68 5.25 26.20
C GLY A 576 -12.72 5.95 25.23
N ASN A 577 -11.42 5.90 25.54
CA ASN A 577 -10.34 6.45 24.70
C ASN A 577 -10.07 5.60 23.42
N THR A 578 -10.85 4.54 23.21
CA THR A 578 -10.69 3.54 22.14
C THR A 578 -11.48 3.86 20.87
N GLY A 579 -12.33 4.89 20.87
CA GLY A 579 -13.00 5.39 19.67
C GLY A 579 -14.13 4.52 19.11
N ALA A 580 -14.48 3.40 19.76
CA ALA A 580 -15.61 2.54 19.36
C ALA A 580 -16.93 3.31 19.45
N ARG A 581 -17.75 3.22 18.39
CA ARG A 581 -19.03 3.94 18.28
C ARG A 581 -20.22 3.00 18.43
N MET A 582 -21.27 3.54 19.03
CA MET A 582 -22.55 2.84 19.19
C MET A 582 -23.29 2.72 17.85
N ASP A 583 -24.02 1.64 17.62
CA ASP A 583 -24.99 1.59 16.52
C ASP A 583 -26.09 2.66 16.72
N GLN A 584 -26.52 3.31 15.65
CA GLN A 584 -27.67 4.19 15.68
C GLN A 584 -28.94 3.33 15.85
N PHE A 585 -29.69 3.56 16.93
CA PHE A 585 -30.92 2.81 17.22
C PHE A 585 -32.08 3.66 17.76
N SER A 586 -33.28 3.07 17.77
CA SER A 586 -34.49 3.58 18.41
C SER A 586 -35.22 2.47 19.19
N ILE A 587 -35.90 2.82 20.28
CA ILE A 587 -36.83 1.92 20.98
C ILE A 587 -38.10 1.78 20.13
N ILE A 588 -38.61 0.56 19.96
CA ILE A 588 -39.80 0.28 19.14
C ILE A 588 -40.93 -0.43 19.91
N ASP A 589 -40.59 -0.99 21.06
CA ASP A 589 -41.53 -1.68 21.94
C ASP A 589 -41.99 -0.80 23.10
N VAL A 590 -43.15 -1.11 23.68
CA VAL A 590 -43.60 -0.45 24.91
C VAL A 590 -42.70 -0.86 26.08
N ILE A 591 -42.46 0.07 27.02
CA ILE A 591 -41.72 -0.21 28.26
C ILE A 591 -42.68 -0.12 29.43
N LYS A 592 -42.91 -1.27 30.08
CA LYS A 592 -43.82 -1.43 31.22
C LYS A 592 -43.07 -1.29 32.56
N PRO A 593 -43.79 -1.08 33.68
CA PRO A 593 -43.17 -1.07 35.00
C PRO A 593 -42.42 -2.37 35.27
N GLY A 594 -41.16 -2.28 35.72
CA GLY A 594 -40.33 -3.45 35.99
C GLY A 594 -39.77 -4.17 34.77
N GLN A 595 -40.11 -3.74 33.54
CA GLN A 595 -39.64 -4.39 32.33
C GLN A 595 -38.17 -4.06 32.07
N GLN A 596 -37.33 -5.10 32.04
CA GLN A 596 -35.90 -4.99 31.78
C GLN A 596 -35.53 -5.38 30.34
N LYS A 597 -36.37 -6.19 29.69
CA LYS A 597 -36.17 -6.65 28.30
C LYS A 597 -37.12 -5.96 27.34
N PHE A 598 -36.59 -5.31 26.32
CA PHE A 598 -37.37 -4.57 25.32
C PHE A 598 -36.63 -4.58 23.97
N MET A 599 -37.36 -4.32 22.89
CA MET A 599 -36.82 -4.39 21.53
C MET A 599 -36.35 -3.02 21.05
N VAL A 600 -35.19 -3.02 20.39
CA VAL A 600 -34.62 -1.86 19.70
C VAL A 600 -34.47 -2.15 18.22
N VAL A 601 -34.54 -1.11 17.39
CA VAL A 601 -34.26 -1.17 15.96
C VAL A 601 -32.95 -0.47 15.67
N ARG A 602 -32.04 -1.16 14.98
CA ARG A 602 -30.78 -0.60 14.47
C ARG A 602 -30.97 -0.04 13.06
N THR A 603 -30.31 1.06 12.74
CA THR A 603 -30.35 1.66 11.41
C THR A 603 -29.34 0.95 10.49
N ILE A 604 -29.83 0.29 9.44
CA ILE A 604 -28.97 -0.42 8.47
C ILE A 604 -28.19 0.54 7.57
N ASN A 605 -26.98 0.15 7.20
CA ASN A 605 -26.13 0.91 6.29
C ASN A 605 -26.41 0.51 4.82
N GLN A 606 -27.33 1.20 4.17
CA GLN A 606 -27.73 0.89 2.78
C GLN A 606 -26.82 1.49 1.71
N ASN A 607 -25.92 2.39 2.09
CA ASN A 607 -25.18 3.24 1.15
C ASN A 607 -23.75 2.76 0.87
N GLN A 608 -23.31 1.69 1.52
CA GLN A 608 -21.94 1.20 1.44
C GLN A 608 -21.94 -0.31 1.19
N GLU A 609 -21.12 -0.74 0.25
CA GLU A 609 -20.90 -2.17 0.00
C GLU A 609 -20.06 -2.80 1.12
N PRO A 610 -20.28 -4.08 1.46
CA PRO A 610 -21.21 -5.01 0.79
C PRO A 610 -22.66 -4.97 1.31
N TRP A 611 -22.94 -4.19 2.34
CA TRP A 611 -24.24 -4.20 3.03
C TRP A 611 -25.37 -3.57 2.24
N GLY A 612 -25.06 -2.53 1.45
CA GLY A 612 -26.03 -1.79 0.64
C GLY A 612 -26.77 -2.68 -0.36
N SER A 613 -26.02 -3.45 -1.14
CA SER A 613 -26.59 -4.42 -2.08
C SER A 613 -27.37 -5.53 -1.35
N TYR A 614 -26.83 -6.08 -0.26
CA TYR A 614 -27.48 -7.15 0.52
C TYR A 614 -28.85 -6.72 1.08
N PHE A 615 -28.91 -5.61 1.81
CA PHE A 615 -30.17 -5.15 2.40
C PHE A 615 -31.18 -4.70 1.34
N SER A 616 -30.73 -4.10 0.24
CA SER A 616 -31.60 -3.72 -0.88
C SER A 616 -32.28 -4.94 -1.51
N GLN A 617 -31.58 -6.06 -1.63
CA GLN A 617 -32.15 -7.31 -2.15
C GLN A 617 -33.22 -7.86 -1.20
N LEU A 618 -32.97 -7.87 0.11
CA LEU A 618 -33.97 -8.31 1.09
C LEU A 618 -35.23 -7.44 1.08
N ILE A 619 -35.08 -6.12 0.90
CA ILE A 619 -36.21 -5.20 0.76
C ILE A 619 -37.04 -5.52 -0.49
N ARG A 620 -36.40 -5.80 -1.62
CA ARG A 620 -37.09 -6.14 -2.88
C ARG A 620 -37.79 -7.51 -2.81
N ALA A 621 -37.28 -8.43 -1.98
CA ALA A 621 -37.83 -9.77 -1.80
C ALA A 621 -39.04 -9.82 -0.84
N ARG A 622 -39.37 -8.72 -0.16
CA ARG A 622 -40.43 -8.65 0.85
C ARG A 622 -41.83 -8.69 0.20
N ASP A 623 -42.77 -9.45 0.81
CA ASP A 623 -44.17 -9.48 0.35
C ASP A 623 -44.80 -8.07 0.46
N PRO A 624 -45.42 -7.52 -0.60
CA PRO A 624 -46.04 -6.20 -0.56
C PRO A 624 -47.14 -6.03 0.51
N ARG A 625 -47.72 -7.13 1.01
CA ARG A 625 -48.73 -7.16 2.08
C ARG A 625 -48.11 -7.22 3.48
N TYR A 626 -46.79 -7.28 3.57
CA TYR A 626 -46.06 -7.33 4.84
C TYR A 626 -46.27 -6.06 5.66
N GLY A 627 -46.40 -6.22 6.98
CA GLY A 627 -46.40 -5.13 7.94
C GLY A 627 -46.27 -5.65 9.37
N LEU A 628 -45.53 -4.92 10.21
CA LEU A 628 -45.32 -5.27 11.62
C LEU A 628 -46.67 -5.39 12.34
N ARG A 629 -46.84 -6.48 13.10
CA ARG A 629 -48.05 -6.77 13.87
C ARG A 629 -47.82 -6.56 15.36
N ILE A 630 -48.88 -6.16 16.06
CA ILE A 630 -48.85 -5.89 17.50
C ILE A 630 -49.86 -6.80 18.20
N ASN A 631 -49.47 -7.31 19.36
CA ASN A 631 -50.34 -8.03 20.27
C ASN A 631 -51.34 -7.05 20.94
N ARG A 632 -52.63 -7.29 20.74
CA ARG A 632 -53.71 -6.41 21.26
C ARG A 632 -53.80 -6.39 22.78
N THR A 633 -53.33 -7.44 23.45
CA THR A 633 -53.44 -7.58 24.91
C THR A 633 -52.35 -6.80 25.63
N ASP A 634 -51.13 -6.78 25.08
CA ASP A 634 -49.96 -6.30 25.80
C ASP A 634 -49.12 -5.25 25.04
N SER A 635 -49.59 -4.85 23.84
CA SER A 635 -49.03 -3.83 22.95
C SER A 635 -47.60 -4.09 22.44
N THR A 636 -47.11 -5.33 22.57
CA THR A 636 -45.79 -5.74 22.08
C THR A 636 -45.80 -6.17 20.61
N ILE A 637 -44.65 -6.10 19.94
CA ILE A 637 -44.52 -6.56 18.54
C ILE A 637 -44.51 -8.10 18.47
N ILE A 638 -45.27 -8.65 17.53
CA ILE A 638 -45.35 -10.11 17.30
C ILE A 638 -44.19 -10.53 16.39
N THR A 639 -43.27 -11.32 16.93
CA THR A 639 -42.03 -11.74 16.23
C THR A 639 -42.09 -13.13 15.60
N SER A 640 -43.18 -13.88 15.79
CA SER A 640 -43.32 -15.26 15.30
C SER A 640 -44.65 -15.52 14.58
N GLY A 641 -44.68 -16.57 13.77
CA GLY A 641 -45.88 -17.04 13.06
C GLY A 641 -46.19 -16.27 11.77
N THR A 642 -47.33 -16.61 11.16
CA THR A 642 -47.81 -16.01 9.91
C THR A 642 -49.24 -15.54 10.06
N THR A 643 -49.58 -14.40 9.45
CA THR A 643 -50.97 -13.92 9.31
C THR A 643 -51.34 -13.93 7.83
N ALA A 644 -52.39 -14.66 7.46
CA ALA A 644 -52.83 -14.80 6.06
C ALA A 644 -51.72 -15.27 5.09
N GLY A 645 -50.86 -16.19 5.56
CA GLY A 645 -49.72 -16.71 4.79
C GLY A 645 -48.51 -15.77 4.69
N VAL A 646 -48.58 -14.56 5.26
CA VAL A 646 -47.47 -13.60 5.30
C VAL A 646 -46.78 -13.69 6.68
N PRO A 647 -45.44 -13.80 6.76
CA PRO A 647 -44.72 -13.79 8.03
C PRO A 647 -45.00 -12.52 8.84
N ASN A 648 -45.19 -12.66 10.16
CA ASN A 648 -45.33 -11.50 11.06
C ASN A 648 -44.01 -10.73 11.24
N PHE A 649 -42.88 -11.42 11.00
CA PHE A 649 -41.52 -10.90 11.04
C PHE A 649 -40.73 -11.63 9.96
N ASP A 650 -40.06 -10.91 9.06
CA ASP A 650 -39.26 -11.52 8.01
C ASP A 650 -37.74 -11.51 8.34
N LYS A 651 -36.92 -11.98 7.38
CA LYS A 651 -35.46 -12.03 7.56
C LYS A 651 -34.86 -10.64 7.80
N LEU A 652 -35.26 -9.63 7.04
CA LEU A 652 -34.75 -8.26 7.20
C LEU A 652 -35.14 -7.68 8.57
N ASP A 653 -36.33 -7.98 9.07
CA ASP A 653 -36.72 -7.59 10.42
C ASP A 653 -35.86 -8.26 11.49
N SER A 654 -35.68 -9.57 11.35
CA SER A 654 -34.88 -10.36 12.28
C SER A 654 -33.42 -9.89 12.37
N ILE A 655 -32.90 -9.23 11.31
CA ILE A 655 -31.56 -8.64 11.28
C ILE A 655 -31.53 -7.25 11.93
N ARG A 656 -32.49 -6.38 11.59
CA ARG A 656 -32.52 -4.98 12.06
C ARG A 656 -32.93 -4.82 13.52
N PHE A 657 -33.74 -5.73 14.04
CA PHE A 657 -34.22 -5.67 15.42
C PHE A 657 -33.37 -6.55 16.33
N THR A 658 -33.22 -6.12 17.58
CA THR A 658 -32.57 -6.92 18.62
C THR A 658 -33.17 -6.59 19.98
N TYR A 659 -33.05 -7.51 20.93
CA TYR A 659 -33.52 -7.27 22.29
C TYR A 659 -32.38 -6.77 23.16
N PHE A 660 -32.63 -5.68 23.88
CA PHE A 660 -31.75 -5.23 24.96
C PHE A 660 -32.38 -5.58 26.30
N THR A 661 -31.55 -6.08 27.22
CA THR A 661 -31.91 -6.40 28.59
C THR A 661 -31.04 -5.58 29.55
N THR A 662 -31.65 -4.80 30.43
CA THR A 662 -30.93 -4.07 31.49
C THR A 662 -30.67 -5.00 32.69
N LEU A 663 -29.47 -4.92 33.28
CA LEU A 663 -29.03 -5.89 34.31
C LEU A 663 -29.54 -5.59 35.72
N ILE A 664 -29.72 -4.31 36.08
CA ILE A 664 -30.11 -3.90 37.44
C ILE A 664 -31.24 -2.85 37.39
N GLU A 665 -31.23 -1.96 36.41
CA GLU A 665 -32.12 -0.80 36.33
C GLU A 665 -33.32 -1.02 35.41
N THR A 666 -34.44 -0.33 35.67
CA THR A 666 -35.58 -0.25 34.74
C THR A 666 -35.53 1.04 33.93
N LEU A 667 -35.92 1.01 32.67
CA LEU A 667 -36.05 2.21 31.85
C LEU A 667 -37.35 2.99 32.15
N PRO A 668 -37.40 4.30 31.84
CA PRO A 668 -38.63 5.07 31.85
C PRO A 668 -39.75 4.41 31.02
N LEU A 669 -41.00 4.55 31.48
CA LEU A 669 -42.16 3.98 30.79
C LEU A 669 -42.34 4.60 29.40
N VAL A 670 -42.70 3.76 28.43
CA VAL A 670 -42.99 4.18 27.06
C VAL A 670 -44.28 3.52 26.60
N GLY A 671 -45.28 4.35 26.28
CA GLY A 671 -46.58 3.93 25.74
C GLY A 671 -46.72 4.21 24.24
N ARG A 672 -47.85 3.77 23.66
CA ARG A 672 -48.25 4.10 22.28
C ARG A 672 -49.29 5.22 22.28
N THR A 673 -49.28 6.06 21.25
CA THR A 673 -50.26 7.14 21.07
C THR A 673 -51.39 6.71 20.13
N GLY A 674 -52.64 6.66 20.62
CA GLY A 674 -53.86 6.46 19.80
C GLY A 674 -53.91 5.19 18.94
N GLN A 675 -54.73 5.19 17.88
CA GLN A 675 -54.90 4.06 16.94
C GLN A 675 -53.71 3.83 15.98
N THR A 676 -52.58 4.49 16.19
CA THR A 676 -51.37 4.38 15.36
C THR A 676 -50.31 3.50 16.03
N LEU A 677 -49.52 2.76 15.22
CA LEU A 677 -48.41 1.90 15.70
C LEU A 677 -47.20 2.70 16.23
N GLN A 678 -47.35 3.98 16.59
CA GLN A 678 -46.26 4.87 17.01
C GLN A 678 -46.14 4.96 18.53
N LEU A 679 -44.91 4.96 19.04
CA LEU A 679 -44.62 5.23 20.45
C LEU A 679 -44.74 6.73 20.74
N ASP A 680 -44.99 7.09 22.00
CA ASP A 680 -44.82 8.45 22.46
C ASP A 680 -43.35 8.87 22.24
N THR A 681 -43.14 9.80 21.30
CA THR A 681 -41.81 10.21 20.85
C THR A 681 -40.99 10.86 21.98
N VAL A 682 -41.64 11.56 22.91
CA VAL A 682 -40.95 12.23 24.03
C VAL A 682 -40.50 11.18 25.05
N ALA A 683 -41.41 10.28 25.45
CA ALA A 683 -41.09 9.20 26.38
C ALA A 683 -40.02 8.25 25.80
N ALA A 684 -40.15 7.88 24.52
CA ALA A 684 -39.18 7.03 23.83
C ALA A 684 -37.79 7.68 23.74
N LYS A 685 -37.71 9.00 23.55
CA LYS A 685 -36.43 9.74 23.58
C LYS A 685 -35.79 9.70 24.97
N VAL A 686 -36.56 9.97 26.04
CA VAL A 686 -36.05 9.94 27.42
C VAL A 686 -35.58 8.53 27.80
N ALA A 687 -36.30 7.50 27.39
CA ALA A 687 -35.90 6.11 27.60
C ALA A 687 -34.63 5.76 26.80
N LYS A 688 -34.49 6.24 25.55
CA LYS A 688 -33.27 6.08 24.74
C LYS A 688 -32.07 6.74 25.41
N ASP A 689 -32.19 7.98 25.88
CA ASP A 689 -31.08 8.69 26.55
C ASP A 689 -30.66 7.97 27.85
N SER A 690 -31.63 7.43 28.59
CA SER A 690 -31.37 6.61 29.79
C SER A 690 -30.67 5.30 29.44
N LEU A 691 -31.09 4.66 28.34
CA LEU A 691 -30.45 3.44 27.84
C LEU A 691 -29.00 3.70 27.45
N VAL A 692 -28.71 4.78 26.70
CA VAL A 692 -27.34 5.15 26.32
C VAL A 692 -26.44 5.26 27.54
N LYS A 693 -26.92 5.88 28.63
CA LYS A 693 -26.18 5.97 29.90
C LYS A 693 -25.91 4.59 30.52
N LEU A 694 -26.87 3.68 30.49
CA LEU A 694 -26.69 2.32 30.99
C LEU A 694 -25.70 1.52 30.13
N ILE A 695 -25.71 1.72 28.81
CA ILE A 695 -24.71 1.11 27.93
C ILE A 695 -23.32 1.65 28.26
N LEU A 696 -23.15 2.98 28.39
CA LEU A 696 -21.89 3.60 28.82
C LEU A 696 -21.43 3.07 30.20
N ALA A 697 -22.37 2.75 31.07
CA ALA A 697 -22.11 2.14 32.38
C ALA A 697 -21.95 0.60 32.37
N ARG A 698 -21.98 -0.05 31.19
CA ARG A 698 -21.82 -1.51 30.99
C ARG A 698 -22.93 -2.36 31.66
N ARG A 699 -24.16 -1.85 31.70
CA ARG A 699 -25.31 -2.50 32.38
C ARG A 699 -26.39 -3.03 31.44
N VAL A 700 -26.03 -3.27 30.18
CA VAL A 700 -26.95 -3.72 29.12
C VAL A 700 -26.39 -4.94 28.43
N LYS A 701 -27.27 -5.92 28.19
CA LYS A 701 -26.99 -7.11 27.39
C LYS A 701 -27.83 -7.07 26.11
N GLN A 702 -27.24 -7.41 24.97
CA GLN A 702 -27.97 -7.64 23.72
C GLN A 702 -28.21 -9.15 23.51
N ASP A 703 -29.44 -9.47 23.14
CA ASP A 703 -29.90 -10.80 22.75
C ASP A 703 -30.37 -10.73 21.28
N PRO A 704 -29.49 -11.02 20.29
CA PRO A 704 -29.88 -11.01 18.88
C PRO A 704 -30.79 -12.18 18.53
N PHE A 705 -31.51 -12.07 17.40
CA PHE A 705 -32.21 -13.20 16.82
C PHE A 705 -31.19 -14.21 16.27
N LEU A 706 -31.42 -15.49 16.55
CA LEU A 706 -30.53 -16.56 16.10
C LEU A 706 -31.12 -17.27 14.90
N PHE A 707 -30.28 -17.48 13.89
CA PHE A 707 -30.60 -18.15 12.64
C PHE A 707 -29.99 -19.54 12.64
N ASN A 708 -30.68 -20.50 11.99
CA ASN A 708 -30.10 -21.80 11.72
C ASN A 708 -28.96 -21.63 10.72
N ASP A 709 -27.79 -22.13 11.07
CA ASP A 709 -26.60 -22.10 10.25
C ASP A 709 -26.00 -23.49 10.15
N THR A 710 -25.43 -23.81 9.00
CA THR A 710 -24.85 -25.12 8.72
C THR A 710 -23.39 -24.96 8.32
N ASP A 711 -22.50 -25.48 9.15
CA ASP A 711 -21.09 -25.60 8.82
C ASP A 711 -20.82 -27.00 8.26
N THR A 712 -20.10 -27.06 7.15
CA THR A 712 -19.66 -28.33 6.58
C THR A 712 -18.23 -28.60 7.04
N ILE A 713 -18.09 -29.60 7.90
CA ILE A 713 -16.79 -30.14 8.30
C ILE A 713 -16.36 -31.15 7.24
N VAL A 714 -15.19 -30.93 6.63
CA VAL A 714 -14.61 -31.90 5.70
C VAL A 714 -13.74 -32.86 6.51
N GLY A 715 -14.11 -34.14 6.48
CA GLY A 715 -13.33 -35.26 7.01
C GLY A 715 -12.12 -35.57 6.13
N SER A 716 -11.17 -36.33 6.67
CA SER A 716 -9.90 -36.66 5.99
C SER A 716 -10.03 -37.57 4.76
N ASP A 717 -11.19 -38.21 4.57
CA ASP A 717 -11.57 -38.98 3.39
C ASP A 717 -12.30 -38.12 2.33
N GLY A 718 -12.44 -36.81 2.58
CA GLY A 718 -13.24 -35.90 1.78
C GLY A 718 -14.74 -35.94 2.09
N SER A 719 -15.18 -36.75 3.08
CA SER A 719 -16.56 -36.76 3.55
C SER A 719 -16.94 -35.41 4.14
N LYS A 720 -18.20 -35.01 3.97
CA LYS A 720 -18.72 -33.72 4.40
C LYS A 720 -19.77 -33.92 5.49
N THR A 721 -19.43 -33.61 6.73
CA THR A 721 -20.36 -33.66 7.87
C THR A 721 -20.96 -32.29 8.09
N VAL A 722 -22.28 -32.18 8.05
CA VAL A 722 -23.00 -30.93 8.28
C VAL A 722 -23.32 -30.81 9.78
N VAL A 723 -22.81 -29.76 10.42
CA VAL A 723 -23.14 -29.41 11.81
C VAL A 723 -24.12 -28.25 11.79
N ALA A 724 -25.31 -28.47 12.35
CA ALA A 724 -26.30 -27.41 12.54
C ALA A 724 -25.99 -26.64 13.83
N SER A 725 -25.86 -25.32 13.71
CA SER A 725 -25.69 -24.41 14.84
C SER A 725 -26.66 -23.23 14.74
N LYS A 726 -26.85 -22.50 15.83
CA LYS A 726 -27.67 -21.28 15.84
C LYS A 726 -26.80 -20.08 16.15
N ARG A 727 -26.83 -19.05 15.29
CA ARG A 727 -25.92 -17.90 15.36
C ARG A 727 -26.62 -16.57 15.07
N PRO A 728 -26.11 -15.44 15.57
CA PRO A 728 -26.47 -14.11 15.05
C PRO A 728 -26.26 -14.04 13.54
N TRP A 729 -26.99 -13.16 12.86
CA TRP A 729 -26.95 -13.06 11.39
C TRP A 729 -25.54 -12.76 10.87
N GLU A 730 -24.85 -11.83 11.53
CA GLU A 730 -23.51 -11.35 11.20
C GLU A 730 -22.47 -12.49 11.16
N GLU A 731 -22.68 -13.54 11.97
CA GLU A 731 -21.78 -14.71 12.09
C GLU A 731 -22.17 -15.89 11.19
N THR A 732 -23.30 -15.80 10.48
CA THR A 732 -23.77 -16.92 9.65
C THR A 732 -22.82 -17.22 8.49
N ASN A 733 -22.80 -18.47 8.05
CA ASN A 733 -21.97 -18.93 6.94
C ASN A 733 -22.27 -18.17 5.64
N GLU A 734 -23.55 -17.83 5.39
CA GLU A 734 -24.00 -16.94 4.30
C GLU A 734 -23.26 -15.60 4.33
N VAL A 735 -23.27 -14.92 5.48
CA VAL A 735 -22.64 -13.59 5.61
C VAL A 735 -21.12 -13.69 5.51
N ARG A 736 -20.48 -14.60 6.25
CA ARG A 736 -19.01 -14.73 6.25
C ARG A 736 -18.45 -15.11 4.88
N ARG A 737 -19.03 -16.10 4.20
CA ARG A 737 -18.49 -16.62 2.92
C ARG A 737 -18.96 -15.85 1.71
N GLU A 738 -20.24 -15.56 1.62
CA GLU A 738 -20.82 -15.03 0.38
C GLU A 738 -20.76 -13.52 0.31
N LEU A 739 -20.73 -12.84 1.46
CA LEU A 739 -20.74 -11.38 1.56
C LEU A 739 -19.37 -10.83 1.97
N ILE A 740 -18.88 -11.16 3.18
CA ILE A 740 -17.63 -10.65 3.73
C ILE A 740 -16.43 -11.13 2.91
N ALA A 741 -16.23 -12.45 2.81
CA ALA A 741 -15.06 -13.00 2.12
C ALA A 741 -15.03 -12.71 0.62
N ARG A 742 -16.20 -12.58 -0.01
CA ARG A 742 -16.31 -12.15 -1.41
C ARG A 742 -15.90 -10.69 -1.57
N ASN A 743 -16.47 -9.79 -0.77
CA ASN A 743 -16.14 -8.37 -0.85
C ASN A 743 -14.66 -8.10 -0.55
N MET A 744 -14.11 -8.73 0.49
CA MET A 744 -12.69 -8.60 0.81
C MET A 744 -11.79 -9.12 -0.31
N ARG A 745 -12.16 -10.23 -0.94
CA ARG A 745 -11.45 -10.73 -2.12
C ARG A 745 -11.43 -9.68 -3.24
N ASP A 746 -12.55 -9.03 -3.51
CA ASP A 746 -12.65 -8.04 -4.58
C ASP A 746 -11.85 -6.77 -4.24
N GLN A 747 -11.98 -6.25 -3.01
CA GLN A 747 -11.23 -5.08 -2.55
C GLN A 747 -9.70 -5.28 -2.54
N THR A 748 -9.25 -6.51 -2.29
CA THR A 748 -7.82 -6.88 -2.20
C THR A 748 -7.30 -7.52 -3.48
N ASN A 749 -8.04 -7.41 -4.59
CA ASN A 749 -7.70 -8.00 -5.88
C ASN A 749 -7.26 -9.48 -5.81
N GLY A 750 -8.03 -10.30 -5.10
CA GLY A 750 -7.71 -11.72 -4.88
C GLY A 750 -6.83 -11.99 -3.66
N ARG A 751 -6.89 -11.13 -2.62
CA ARG A 751 -6.07 -11.22 -1.40
C ARG A 751 -4.58 -11.05 -1.68
N VAL A 752 -4.27 -10.11 -2.57
CA VAL A 752 -2.91 -9.77 -2.97
C VAL A 752 -2.60 -8.35 -2.53
N PHE A 753 -1.41 -8.15 -1.97
CA PHE A 753 -0.87 -6.83 -1.69
C PHE A 753 0.43 -6.63 -2.45
N PHE A 754 0.60 -5.45 -3.03
CA PHE A 754 1.78 -5.05 -3.78
C PHE A 754 2.45 -3.89 -3.04
N ASP A 755 3.65 -4.12 -2.51
CA ASP A 755 4.48 -3.08 -1.93
C ASP A 755 5.51 -2.63 -2.95
N GLN A 756 5.37 -1.39 -3.41
CA GLN A 756 6.29 -0.73 -4.35
C GLN A 756 7.20 0.30 -3.67
N GLY A 757 7.11 0.43 -2.34
CA GLY A 757 7.84 1.46 -1.61
C GLY A 757 7.26 2.87 -1.79
N ASP A 758 6.00 3.02 -2.21
CA ASP A 758 5.25 4.28 -2.09
C ASP A 758 4.40 4.20 -0.81
N ASP A 759 5.05 4.48 0.32
CA ASP A 759 4.41 4.30 1.62
C ASP A 759 3.39 5.41 1.95
N ASN A 760 3.55 6.59 1.35
CA ASN A 760 2.73 7.78 1.62
C ASN A 760 1.55 7.93 0.62
N ARG A 761 1.58 7.17 -0.48
CA ARG A 761 0.57 7.11 -1.54
C ARG A 761 0.39 8.41 -2.31
N ASP A 762 1.44 9.21 -2.43
CA ASP A 762 1.45 10.43 -3.26
C ASP A 762 1.75 10.14 -4.74
N GLY A 763 2.01 8.87 -5.08
CA GLY A 763 2.33 8.41 -6.43
C GLY A 763 3.80 8.61 -6.82
N ARG A 764 4.66 9.02 -5.88
CA ARG A 764 6.11 9.15 -6.06
C ARG A 764 6.81 8.15 -5.13
N ILE A 765 7.95 7.64 -5.59
CA ILE A 765 8.80 6.76 -4.77
C ILE A 765 10.08 7.52 -4.49
N ASP A 766 10.17 8.10 -3.30
CA ASP A 766 11.33 8.90 -2.93
C ASP A 766 12.52 8.01 -2.56
N TYR A 767 13.66 8.33 -3.17
CA TYR A 767 14.96 7.75 -2.84
C TYR A 767 15.80 8.78 -2.08
N SER A 768 16.23 8.41 -0.88
CA SER A 768 17.10 9.22 -0.04
C SER A 768 18.51 8.65 -0.02
N SER A 769 19.52 9.53 0.05
CA SER A 769 20.92 9.13 0.29
C SER A 769 21.10 8.43 1.63
N ASN A 770 20.17 8.62 2.58
CA ASN A 770 20.01 7.76 3.73
C ASN A 770 19.02 6.63 3.36
N PRO A 771 19.49 5.37 3.23
CA PRO A 771 18.63 4.21 2.98
C PRO A 771 17.48 4.09 3.98
N GLU A 772 17.68 4.56 5.22
CA GLU A 772 16.68 4.50 6.27
C GLU A 772 15.51 5.47 6.03
N ALA A 773 15.73 6.56 5.30
CA ALA A 773 14.72 7.55 4.95
C ALA A 773 14.15 7.37 3.53
N SER A 774 14.57 6.33 2.81
CA SER A 774 14.02 6.00 1.49
C SER A 774 12.69 5.28 1.64
N GLU A 775 11.70 5.69 0.85
CA GLU A 775 10.46 4.92 0.71
C GLU A 775 10.69 3.71 -0.21
N LYS A 776 11.54 3.90 -1.22
CA LYS A 776 12.02 2.86 -2.14
C LYS A 776 12.52 1.62 -1.39
N LEU A 777 11.95 0.47 -1.71
CA LEU A 777 12.47 -0.83 -1.27
C LEU A 777 13.83 -1.08 -1.93
N ILE A 778 14.79 -1.52 -1.12
CA ILE A 778 16.16 -1.74 -1.57
C ILE A 778 16.34 -3.23 -1.81
N ASN A 779 16.80 -3.58 -3.01
CA ASN A 779 17.11 -4.96 -3.36
C ASN A 779 18.17 -5.57 -2.44
N ASN A 780 18.05 -6.88 -2.21
CA ASN A 780 18.95 -7.67 -1.36
C ASN A 780 18.96 -7.22 0.11
N ILE A 781 17.92 -6.51 0.57
CA ILE A 781 17.68 -6.20 1.97
C ILE A 781 16.41 -6.91 2.41
N ASP A 782 16.42 -7.51 3.60
CA ASP A 782 15.24 -8.19 4.14
C ASP A 782 14.19 -7.20 4.63
N TYR A 783 12.95 -7.43 4.23
CA TYR A 783 11.78 -6.74 4.74
C TYR A 783 10.81 -7.78 5.31
N THR A 784 10.35 -7.54 6.53
CA THR A 784 9.35 -8.39 7.20
C THR A 784 7.98 -7.75 7.06
N TYR A 785 7.02 -8.52 6.55
CA TYR A 785 5.64 -8.12 6.34
C TYR A 785 4.70 -8.86 7.28
N ALA A 786 3.62 -8.20 7.70
CA ALA A 786 2.56 -8.82 8.50
C ALA A 786 1.16 -8.44 7.99
N VAL A 787 0.30 -9.44 7.78
CA VAL A 787 -1.12 -9.28 7.44
C VAL A 787 -1.95 -9.48 8.70
N ARG A 788 -2.50 -8.42 9.26
CA ARG A 788 -3.22 -8.48 10.54
C ARG A 788 -4.72 -8.28 10.30
N GLY A 789 -5.51 -9.34 10.50
CA GLY A 789 -6.97 -9.21 10.59
C GLY A 789 -7.37 -8.48 11.87
N TYR A 790 -8.42 -7.66 11.81
CA TYR A 790 -9.04 -7.08 13.01
C TYR A 790 -10.55 -7.16 12.98
N ASP A 791 -11.15 -7.24 14.17
CA ASP A 791 -12.58 -7.20 14.40
C ASP A 791 -13.07 -5.75 14.60
N GLU A 792 -14.38 -5.56 14.73
CA GLU A 792 -14.99 -4.24 14.97
C GLU A 792 -14.90 -3.80 16.46
N GLY A 793 -14.69 -4.75 17.38
CA GLY A 793 -14.93 -4.61 18.81
C GLY A 793 -16.42 -4.63 19.18
N ASP A 794 -16.73 -4.65 20.48
CA ASP A 794 -18.09 -4.61 21.02
C ASP A 794 -18.29 -3.27 21.74
N PHE A 795 -19.44 -2.63 21.50
CA PHE A 795 -19.81 -1.37 22.14
C PHE A 795 -20.66 -1.60 23.40
N LEU A 796 -21.15 -2.83 23.64
CA LEU A 796 -21.90 -3.24 24.83
C LEU A 796 -21.02 -3.89 25.88
N LEU A 797 -20.07 -4.73 25.46
CA LEU A 797 -18.90 -5.11 26.25
C LEU A 797 -17.78 -4.24 25.71
N PRO A 798 -17.23 -3.26 26.43
CA PRO A 798 -16.25 -2.30 25.89
C PRO A 798 -14.87 -2.96 25.71
N THR A 799 -14.84 -3.96 24.84
CA THR A 799 -13.69 -4.59 24.27
C THR A 799 -13.24 -3.71 23.10
N PRO A 800 -11.98 -3.27 23.07
CA PRO A 800 -11.45 -2.58 21.91
C PRO A 800 -11.44 -3.53 20.71
N SER A 801 -11.36 -2.96 19.51
CA SER A 801 -11.03 -3.72 18.31
C SER A 801 -9.76 -4.54 18.54
N LYS A 802 -9.86 -5.84 18.32
CA LYS A 802 -8.78 -6.83 18.46
C LYS A 802 -8.13 -7.00 17.11
N LEU A 803 -6.81 -6.96 17.11
CA LEU A 803 -5.97 -7.03 15.91
C LEU A 803 -4.95 -8.14 16.11
N ASN A 804 -4.86 -9.05 15.14
CA ASN A 804 -4.00 -10.23 15.22
C ASN A 804 -2.55 -9.87 15.55
N ASN A 805 -1.78 -10.78 16.12
CA ASN A 805 -0.37 -10.51 16.42
C ASN A 805 0.49 -10.44 15.12
N ARG A 806 1.68 -9.87 15.22
CA ARG A 806 2.66 -9.71 14.13
C ARG A 806 4.06 -10.22 14.47
N SER A 807 4.18 -11.05 15.49
CA SER A 807 5.45 -11.66 15.88
C SER A 807 6.03 -12.52 14.76
N VAL A 808 7.34 -12.42 14.56
CA VAL A 808 8.07 -13.24 13.59
C VAL A 808 7.87 -14.72 13.91
N GLY A 809 7.54 -15.52 12.90
CA GLY A 809 7.23 -16.95 13.05
C GLY A 809 5.74 -17.29 12.94
N LEU A 810 4.84 -16.31 13.02
CA LEU A 810 3.40 -16.54 12.75
C LEU A 810 3.11 -16.70 11.26
N SER A 811 2.06 -17.44 10.90
CA SER A 811 1.67 -17.72 9.51
C SER A 811 1.23 -16.48 8.71
N ASN A 812 0.90 -15.39 9.39
CA ASN A 812 0.56 -14.11 8.79
C ASN A 812 1.76 -13.17 8.65
N VAL A 813 2.97 -13.64 8.97
CA VAL A 813 4.22 -12.87 8.91
C VAL A 813 5.19 -13.56 7.97
N VAL A 814 5.83 -12.79 7.10
CA VAL A 814 6.82 -13.31 6.16
C VAL A 814 7.98 -12.35 6.02
N THR A 815 9.20 -12.87 5.97
CA THR A 815 10.38 -12.08 5.60
C THR A 815 10.70 -12.35 4.14
N VAL A 816 10.76 -11.28 3.36
CA VAL A 816 11.01 -11.33 1.93
C VAL A 816 12.12 -10.35 1.59
N THR A 817 13.06 -10.80 0.79
CA THR A 817 14.10 -9.97 0.20
C THR A 817 13.62 -9.53 -1.19
N PRO A 818 13.34 -8.24 -1.46
CA PRO A 818 13.18 -7.74 -2.81
C PRO A 818 14.44 -8.13 -3.58
N LEU A 819 14.25 -8.80 -4.72
CA LEU A 819 15.37 -9.28 -5.48
C LEU A 819 15.64 -8.29 -6.59
N ALA A 820 16.90 -7.92 -6.73
CA ALA A 820 17.33 -7.35 -8.00
C ALA A 820 16.90 -8.33 -9.09
N SER A 821 16.34 -7.80 -10.18
CA SER A 821 16.22 -8.57 -11.40
C SER A 821 17.54 -9.32 -11.61
N ARG A 822 17.48 -10.62 -11.96
CA ARG A 822 18.68 -11.32 -12.47
C ARG A 822 19.38 -10.34 -13.42
N PRO A 823 20.71 -10.19 -13.39
CA PRO A 823 21.39 -9.29 -14.32
C PRO A 823 21.15 -9.77 -15.75
N GLY A 824 20.00 -9.41 -16.29
CA GLY A 824 19.75 -9.24 -17.69
C GLY A 824 20.44 -7.94 -18.04
N SER A 825 21.07 -7.95 -19.20
CA SER A 825 21.76 -6.78 -19.74
C SER A 825 20.88 -5.54 -19.55
N ALA A 826 21.50 -4.45 -19.11
CA ALA A 826 20.84 -3.15 -19.11
C ALA A 826 20.14 -2.97 -20.46
N VAL A 827 18.87 -2.56 -20.42
CA VAL A 827 18.11 -2.34 -21.65
C VAL A 827 18.84 -1.25 -22.43
N SER A 828 19.47 -1.64 -23.53
CA SER A 828 20.26 -0.74 -24.37
C SER A 828 19.53 -0.53 -25.69
N PHE A 829 19.36 0.73 -26.07
CA PHE A 829 18.79 1.12 -27.35
C PHE A 829 19.88 1.71 -28.23
N SER A 830 19.84 1.39 -29.52
CA SER A 830 20.54 2.16 -30.54
C SER A 830 19.49 2.94 -31.33
N PHE A 831 19.58 4.27 -31.32
CA PHE A 831 18.81 5.09 -32.23
C PHE A 831 19.54 5.20 -33.56
N SER A 832 18.85 4.89 -34.65
CA SER A 832 19.33 5.09 -36.01
C SER A 832 18.32 5.89 -36.80
N SER A 833 18.76 6.94 -37.49
CA SER A 833 17.96 7.71 -38.44
C SER A 833 18.86 8.05 -39.63
N ASP A 834 18.30 8.02 -40.85
CA ASP A 834 19.01 8.51 -42.03
C ASP A 834 19.11 10.05 -42.02
N ASP A 835 20.05 10.60 -42.79
CA ASP A 835 20.30 12.04 -42.84
C ASP A 835 19.10 12.86 -43.28
N VAL A 836 18.25 12.30 -44.15
CA VAL A 836 17.07 12.99 -44.68
C VAL A 836 16.01 13.15 -43.58
N ASN A 837 15.75 12.11 -42.80
CA ASN A 837 14.79 12.15 -41.70
C ASN A 837 15.34 12.87 -40.47
N ARG A 838 16.63 12.75 -40.17
CA ARG A 838 17.30 13.52 -39.11
C ARG A 838 17.17 15.03 -39.33
N LYS A 839 17.34 15.51 -40.56
CA LYS A 839 17.13 16.93 -40.92
C LYS A 839 15.67 17.38 -40.74
N LYS A 840 14.69 16.50 -40.97
CA LYS A 840 13.26 16.80 -40.79
C LYS A 840 12.82 16.95 -39.34
N LEU A 841 13.57 16.39 -38.37
CA LEU A 841 13.32 16.62 -36.94
C LEU A 841 13.55 18.08 -36.54
N GLY A 842 14.30 18.84 -37.36
CA GLY A 842 14.58 20.24 -37.14
C GLY A 842 15.30 20.47 -35.81
N GLY A 843 14.68 21.27 -34.95
CA GLY A 843 15.20 21.63 -33.64
C GLY A 843 15.14 20.54 -32.57
N ILE A 844 14.61 19.34 -32.86
CA ILE A 844 14.50 18.22 -31.92
C ILE A 844 15.77 17.35 -31.99
N TYR A 845 16.39 17.09 -30.84
CA TYR A 845 17.61 16.30 -30.71
C TYR A 845 17.67 15.54 -29.38
N ASN A 846 18.70 14.71 -29.18
CA ASN A 846 18.91 13.94 -27.95
C ASN A 846 17.68 13.13 -27.50
N VAL A 847 17.11 12.38 -28.45
CA VAL A 847 15.96 11.51 -28.20
C VAL A 847 16.38 10.35 -27.30
N ARG A 848 15.59 10.10 -26.26
CA ARG A 848 15.81 9.11 -25.21
C ARG A 848 14.52 8.36 -24.95
N LEU A 849 14.63 7.05 -24.74
CA LEU A 849 13.55 6.24 -24.20
C LEU A 849 13.76 6.12 -22.68
N LEU A 850 12.73 6.40 -21.91
CA LEU A 850 12.74 6.32 -20.45
C LEU A 850 12.08 4.99 -20.05
N VAL A 851 12.84 4.05 -19.49
CA VAL A 851 12.32 2.72 -19.14
C VAL A 851 12.05 2.66 -17.64
N ASP A 852 10.77 2.64 -17.27
CA ASP A 852 10.35 2.59 -15.87
C ASP A 852 10.29 1.16 -15.33
N ASP A 853 9.87 0.19 -16.16
CA ASP A 853 9.87 -1.24 -15.84
C ASP A 853 10.72 -2.01 -16.86
N PRO A 854 12.03 -2.23 -16.59
CA PRO A 854 12.92 -2.98 -17.47
C PRO A 854 12.48 -4.41 -17.75
N GLN A 855 11.76 -5.06 -16.82
CA GLN A 855 11.34 -6.45 -16.97
C GLN A 855 10.15 -6.55 -17.91
N ARG A 856 9.12 -5.74 -17.69
CA ARG A 856 7.96 -5.65 -18.59
C ARG A 856 8.37 -5.11 -19.95
N PHE A 857 9.28 -4.14 -20.00
CA PHE A 857 9.86 -3.65 -21.25
C PHE A 857 10.52 -4.78 -22.04
N ASN A 858 11.38 -5.58 -21.39
CA ASN A 858 12.03 -6.70 -22.06
C ASN A 858 11.03 -7.76 -22.55
N GLN A 859 10.00 -8.08 -21.76
CA GLN A 859 8.97 -9.02 -22.18
C GLN A 859 8.18 -8.54 -23.41
N LEU A 860 7.93 -7.23 -23.50
CA LEU A 860 7.11 -6.64 -24.56
C LEU A 860 7.92 -6.32 -25.82
N PHE A 861 9.17 -5.84 -25.67
CA PHE A 861 9.91 -5.16 -26.73
C PHE A 861 11.33 -5.69 -26.97
N ALA A 862 11.88 -6.61 -26.15
CA ALA A 862 13.22 -7.13 -26.40
C ALA A 862 13.33 -7.80 -27.78
N GLY A 863 14.39 -7.47 -28.51
CA GLY A 863 14.63 -7.98 -29.87
C GLY A 863 13.76 -7.35 -30.97
N ARG A 864 12.88 -6.41 -30.64
CA ARG A 864 12.06 -5.70 -31.64
C ARG A 864 12.75 -4.45 -32.15
N THR A 865 12.41 -4.06 -33.39
CA THR A 865 12.75 -2.74 -33.95
C THR A 865 11.52 -1.85 -33.84
N LEU A 866 11.66 -0.73 -33.14
CA LEU A 866 10.60 0.25 -32.94
C LEU A 866 10.84 1.46 -33.82
N GLU A 867 9.76 2.03 -34.35
CA GLU A 867 9.78 3.22 -35.19
C GLU A 867 9.10 4.36 -34.42
N LEU A 868 9.86 5.42 -34.17
CA LEU A 868 9.38 6.63 -33.51
C LEU A 868 9.18 7.72 -34.56
N GLU A 869 7.93 8.09 -34.79
CA GLU A 869 7.50 9.05 -35.80
C GLU A 869 7.14 10.39 -35.11
N PHE A 870 7.61 11.51 -35.66
CA PHE A 870 7.24 12.86 -35.20
C PHE A 870 6.40 13.57 -36.25
N PHE A 871 5.30 14.17 -35.80
CA PHE A 871 4.36 14.94 -36.59
C PHE A 871 4.12 16.29 -35.93
N ARG A 872 3.89 17.33 -36.71
CA ARG A 872 3.47 18.63 -36.18
C ARG A 872 1.99 18.63 -35.77
N LEU A 873 1.64 19.51 -34.85
CA LEU A 873 0.29 19.81 -34.42
C LEU A 873 0.06 21.33 -34.43
N TRP A 874 -1.18 21.75 -34.69
CA TRP A 874 -1.63 23.13 -34.52
C TRP A 874 -2.89 23.16 -33.68
N SER A 875 -3.05 24.23 -32.90
CA SER A 875 -4.27 24.50 -32.14
C SER A 875 -4.64 25.97 -32.27
N ASP A 876 -5.93 26.27 -32.27
CA ASP A 876 -6.44 27.62 -32.09
C ASP A 876 -6.64 27.92 -30.59
N PHE A 877 -6.44 29.18 -30.21
CA PHE A 877 -6.86 29.74 -28.94
C PHE A 877 -7.50 31.11 -29.14
N ASN A 878 -8.70 31.31 -28.57
CA ASN A 878 -9.36 32.61 -28.55
C ASN A 878 -9.25 33.24 -27.15
N ARG A 879 -8.63 34.42 -27.08
CA ARG A 879 -8.44 35.17 -25.83
C ARG A 879 -9.75 35.77 -25.29
N ASP A 880 -10.75 35.97 -26.16
CA ASP A 880 -12.05 36.54 -25.80
C ASP A 880 -13.20 35.65 -26.32
N PRO A 881 -13.91 34.92 -25.44
CA PRO A 881 -15.01 34.06 -25.84
C PRO A 881 -16.23 34.81 -26.41
N GLN A 882 -16.25 36.15 -26.41
CA GLN A 882 -17.40 36.96 -26.87
C GLN A 882 -17.17 37.84 -28.11
N ALA A 883 -15.99 37.86 -28.73
CA ALA A 883 -15.70 38.79 -29.84
C ALA A 883 -15.52 38.11 -31.20
N THR A 884 -15.90 38.83 -32.27
CA THR A 884 -15.68 38.55 -33.69
C THR A 884 -14.19 38.58 -34.13
N THR A 885 -13.26 38.33 -33.20
CA THR A 885 -11.82 38.33 -33.42
C THR A 885 -11.35 36.96 -33.88
N ALA A 886 -10.55 36.90 -34.94
CA ALA A 886 -9.93 35.66 -35.42
C ALA A 886 -9.03 35.05 -34.33
N GLY A 887 -9.11 33.73 -34.17
CA GLY A 887 -8.31 32.98 -33.22
C GLY A 887 -6.80 33.02 -33.52
N GLN A 888 -5.97 32.71 -32.52
CA GLN A 888 -4.52 32.77 -32.62
C GLN A 888 -3.92 31.35 -32.68
N GLY A 889 -3.10 31.09 -33.70
CA GLY A 889 -2.44 29.78 -33.90
C GLY A 889 -1.34 29.50 -32.89
N LEU A 890 -1.40 28.33 -32.25
CA LEU A 890 -0.39 27.73 -31.37
C LEU A 890 0.26 26.52 -32.04
N TYR A 891 1.57 26.34 -31.84
CA TYR A 891 2.34 25.21 -32.36
C TYR A 891 2.41 24.05 -31.38
N GLY A 892 2.38 22.81 -31.89
CA GLY A 892 2.49 21.57 -31.12
C GLY A 892 3.21 20.46 -31.88
N VAL A 893 3.40 19.33 -31.22
CA VAL A 893 3.97 18.09 -31.78
C VAL A 893 3.15 16.88 -31.35
N VAL A 894 3.00 15.91 -32.23
CA VAL A 894 2.47 14.56 -32.00
C VAL A 894 3.59 13.58 -32.31
N PHE A 895 3.81 12.58 -31.47
CA PHE A 895 4.79 11.54 -31.75
C PHE A 895 4.17 10.17 -31.50
N ILE A 896 4.52 9.21 -32.36
CA ILE A 896 3.91 7.89 -32.41
C ILE A 896 5.02 6.84 -32.34
N LEU A 897 4.89 5.88 -31.43
CA LEU A 897 5.74 4.70 -31.39
C LEU A 897 5.02 3.53 -32.05
N ARG A 898 5.61 2.97 -33.09
CA ARG A 898 5.10 1.80 -33.80
C ARG A 898 6.08 0.64 -33.73
N ASP A 899 5.55 -0.56 -33.82
CA ASP A 899 6.34 -1.72 -34.21
C ASP A 899 6.66 -1.60 -35.70
N SER A 900 7.95 -1.55 -36.06
CA SER A 900 8.36 -1.26 -37.44
C SER A 900 7.96 -2.35 -38.42
N ALA A 901 7.91 -3.62 -37.98
CA ALA A 901 7.56 -4.75 -38.82
C ALA A 901 6.04 -4.83 -39.08
N THR A 902 5.22 -4.61 -38.05
CA THR A 902 3.77 -4.79 -38.12
C THR A 902 3.00 -3.48 -38.36
N ARG A 903 3.66 -2.33 -38.22
CA ARG A 903 3.06 -0.98 -38.23
C ARG A 903 2.01 -0.76 -37.13
N GLN A 904 1.91 -1.66 -36.16
CA GLN A 904 1.00 -1.55 -35.03
C GLN A 904 1.38 -0.34 -34.16
N ASN A 905 0.39 0.48 -33.81
CA ASN A 905 0.57 1.60 -32.89
C ASN A 905 0.74 1.05 -31.45
N LEU A 906 1.92 1.28 -30.87
CA LEU A 906 2.27 0.85 -29.51
C LEU A 906 1.99 1.96 -28.49
N ASN A 907 2.25 3.22 -28.86
CA ASN A 907 1.88 4.39 -28.07
C ASN A 907 1.82 5.67 -28.93
N THR A 908 1.09 6.68 -28.46
CA THR A 908 0.98 7.99 -29.12
C THR A 908 0.96 9.07 -28.05
N TRP A 909 1.73 10.12 -28.28
CA TRP A 909 1.86 11.27 -27.40
C TRP A 909 1.61 12.55 -28.20
N SER A 910 1.16 13.61 -27.53
CA SER A 910 1.00 14.94 -28.14
C SER A 910 1.18 16.04 -27.10
N SER A 911 1.77 17.18 -27.49
CA SER A 911 1.90 18.34 -26.62
C SER A 911 1.98 19.64 -27.44
N LEU A 912 1.43 20.74 -26.91
CA LEU A 912 1.71 22.09 -27.44
C LEU A 912 3.13 22.48 -27.07
N LEU A 913 3.78 23.34 -27.85
CA LEU A 913 5.17 23.71 -27.63
C LEU A 913 5.23 25.03 -26.84
N PRO A 914 6.16 25.19 -25.86
CA PRO A 914 7.10 24.20 -25.39
C PRO A 914 6.36 23.04 -24.73
N PRO A 915 6.80 21.80 -24.95
CA PRO A 915 6.03 20.62 -24.59
C PRO A 915 6.02 20.43 -23.07
N GLU A 916 4.83 20.47 -22.47
CA GLU A 916 4.61 20.32 -21.03
C GLU A 916 4.18 18.87 -20.68
N LEU A 917 4.55 18.44 -19.47
CA LEU A 917 4.21 17.14 -18.89
C LEU A 917 2.75 17.10 -18.45
N CYS A 918 2.01 16.07 -18.89
CA CYS A 918 0.76 15.59 -18.27
C CYS A 918 -0.25 16.72 -17.92
N GLY A 919 -0.63 17.49 -18.94
CA GLY A 919 -1.36 18.76 -18.84
C GLY A 919 -2.61 18.76 -17.96
N GLN A 920 -2.42 19.05 -16.69
CA GLN A 920 -3.39 19.72 -15.82
C GLN A 920 -2.76 21.06 -15.45
N ALA A 921 -3.14 22.10 -16.20
CA ALA A 921 -2.99 23.53 -15.88
C ALA A 921 -1.85 23.88 -14.89
N SER A 922 -0.59 23.85 -15.35
CA SER A 922 0.46 24.65 -14.72
C SER A 922 0.09 26.13 -14.86
N GLY A 923 0.06 26.88 -13.77
CA GLY A 923 -0.34 28.29 -13.71
C GLY A 923 0.56 29.30 -14.43
N GLY A 924 1.24 28.91 -15.51
CA GLY A 924 2.13 29.77 -16.32
C GLY A 924 1.43 30.59 -17.42
N GLY A 925 0.18 30.26 -17.76
CA GLY A 925 -0.62 31.01 -18.73
C GLY A 925 -0.16 30.88 -20.20
N LEU A 926 -0.94 31.48 -21.11
CA LEU A 926 -0.70 31.52 -22.57
C LEU A 926 0.67 32.03 -23.03
N PRO A 927 1.36 32.95 -22.32
CA PRO A 927 2.69 33.43 -22.71
C PRO A 927 3.76 32.33 -22.82
N GLY A 928 3.51 31.16 -22.23
CA GLY A 928 4.42 30.02 -22.32
C GLY A 928 4.53 29.42 -23.72
N TYR A 929 3.49 29.45 -24.55
CA TYR A 929 3.43 28.69 -25.81
C TYR A 929 4.06 29.40 -27.02
N PHE A 930 4.54 28.63 -28.00
CA PHE A 930 4.93 29.19 -29.29
C PHE A 930 3.68 29.51 -30.13
N SER A 931 3.66 30.73 -30.68
CA SER A 931 2.53 31.24 -31.47
C SER A 931 3.01 31.99 -32.70
N GLU A 932 2.15 32.01 -33.72
CA GLU A 932 2.28 32.83 -34.93
C GLU A 932 2.13 34.34 -34.68
N ASN A 933 1.58 34.71 -33.53
CA ASN A 933 1.47 36.08 -33.06
C ASN A 933 2.24 36.23 -31.75
N SER A 934 3.41 36.84 -31.79
CA SER A 934 4.25 37.03 -30.60
C SER A 934 3.66 37.97 -29.55
N GLY A 935 2.60 38.72 -29.86
CA GLY A 935 1.84 39.50 -28.87
C GLY A 935 1.17 38.62 -27.80
N VAL A 936 0.94 37.34 -28.11
CA VAL A 936 0.49 36.31 -27.15
C VAL A 936 1.58 36.00 -26.12
N TYR A 937 2.84 36.03 -26.55
CA TYR A 937 4.02 35.79 -25.72
C TYR A 937 4.40 37.00 -24.88
N ALA A 938 4.40 38.21 -25.47
CA ALA A 938 4.81 39.43 -24.76
C ALA A 938 3.74 39.97 -23.78
N ASP A 939 2.52 39.39 -23.81
CA ASP A 939 1.30 39.89 -23.13
C ASP A 939 1.08 41.41 -23.29
N SER A 940 1.63 41.97 -24.37
CA SER A 940 1.65 43.39 -24.69
C SER A 940 1.89 43.56 -26.19
N PHE A 941 1.11 44.45 -26.81
CA PHE A 941 1.26 44.83 -28.22
C PHE A 941 2.11 46.13 -28.37
N GLY A 942 2.80 46.57 -27.32
CA GLY A 942 3.63 47.80 -27.30
C GLY A 942 5.12 47.54 -27.05
N ILE A 943 5.94 48.60 -27.12
CA ILE A 943 7.37 48.54 -26.73
C ILE A 943 7.46 48.28 -25.23
N THR A 944 8.18 47.24 -24.84
CA THR A 944 8.52 47.01 -23.42
C THR A 944 9.92 47.54 -23.19
N ILE A 945 10.09 48.41 -22.19
CA ILE A 945 11.35 49.05 -21.84
C ILE A 945 11.78 48.48 -20.48
N ASP A 946 12.84 47.70 -20.47
CA ASP A 946 13.46 47.15 -19.26
C ASP A 946 14.76 47.90 -18.94
N THR A 947 15.16 47.93 -17.67
CA THR A 947 16.34 48.67 -17.22
C THR A 947 17.43 47.70 -16.78
N VAL A 948 18.51 47.63 -17.54
CA VAL A 948 19.67 46.79 -17.21
C VAL A 948 20.58 47.56 -16.27
N TYR A 949 20.96 46.93 -15.15
CA TYR A 949 21.94 47.44 -14.20
C TYR A 949 23.25 46.64 -14.31
N ASN A 950 24.37 47.30 -14.03
CA ASN A 950 25.65 46.63 -13.82
C ASN A 950 25.61 45.78 -12.52
N PRO A 951 26.54 44.82 -12.34
CA PRO A 951 26.61 44.00 -11.12
C PRO A 951 26.74 44.81 -9.81
N ASP A 952 27.19 46.07 -9.90
CA ASP A 952 27.31 47.00 -8.78
C ASP A 952 26.03 47.81 -8.51
N GLY A 953 24.94 47.54 -9.25
CA GLY A 953 23.65 48.23 -9.12
C GLY A 953 23.57 49.58 -9.83
N SER A 954 24.62 50.02 -10.54
CA SER A 954 24.55 51.23 -11.36
C SER A 954 23.76 51.00 -12.64
N PHE A 955 22.98 52.00 -13.07
CA PHE A 955 22.24 51.95 -14.34
C PHE A 955 23.21 51.72 -15.51
N ASN A 956 22.96 50.69 -16.33
CA ASN A 956 23.74 50.39 -17.53
C ASN A 956 23.05 50.96 -18.77
N ARG A 957 21.85 50.46 -19.09
CA ARG A 957 21.07 50.91 -20.26
C ARG A 957 19.61 50.50 -20.14
N PHE A 958 18.75 51.14 -20.92
CA PHE A 958 17.43 50.60 -21.21
C PHE A 958 17.54 49.54 -22.31
N ASP A 959 16.94 48.36 -22.10
CA ASP A 959 16.70 47.37 -23.14
C ASP A 959 15.24 47.52 -23.62
N THR A 960 15.06 47.82 -24.89
CA THR A 960 13.73 47.95 -25.49
C THR A 960 13.43 46.71 -26.31
N THR A 961 12.44 45.90 -25.92
CA THR A 961 11.94 44.80 -26.76
C THR A 961 10.67 45.23 -27.48
N THR A 962 10.69 45.00 -28.79
CA THR A 962 9.56 45.19 -29.71
C THR A 962 8.91 43.86 -30.05
N PHE A 963 9.30 42.75 -29.41
CA PHE A 963 8.95 41.39 -29.85
C PHE A 963 7.46 41.19 -30.13
N GLY A 964 6.55 41.79 -29.33
CA GLY A 964 5.08 41.72 -29.51
C GLY A 964 4.49 42.63 -30.59
N MET A 965 5.27 43.52 -31.22
CA MET A 965 4.81 44.42 -32.28
C MET A 965 4.63 43.69 -33.62
N PRO A 966 3.55 43.92 -34.38
CA PRO A 966 3.24 43.19 -35.62
C PRO A 966 4.36 43.15 -36.67
N ASP A 967 5.21 44.18 -36.73
CA ASP A 967 6.30 44.36 -37.68
C ASP A 967 7.70 44.04 -37.11
N SER A 968 7.79 43.58 -35.86
CA SER A 968 9.06 43.26 -35.20
C SER A 968 9.86 42.18 -35.94
N ARG A 969 11.18 42.37 -36.03
CA ARG A 969 12.12 41.40 -36.62
C ARG A 969 13.03 40.75 -35.57
N GLU A 970 12.73 40.96 -34.29
CA GLU A 970 13.43 40.30 -33.20
C GLU A 970 13.25 38.78 -33.29
N LYS A 971 14.27 38.03 -32.86
CA LYS A 971 14.24 36.57 -32.85
C LYS A 971 14.63 36.07 -31.47
N VAL A 972 13.91 35.06 -30.99
CA VAL A 972 14.20 34.41 -29.70
C VAL A 972 14.34 32.92 -29.95
N ILE A 973 15.48 32.36 -29.54
CA ILE A 973 15.69 30.91 -29.52
C ILE A 973 15.24 30.41 -28.15
N ARG A 974 14.31 29.47 -28.15
CA ARG A 974 13.81 28.83 -26.94
C ARG A 974 14.18 27.36 -26.97
N SER A 975 14.86 26.91 -25.95
CA SER A 975 15.28 25.53 -25.79
C SER A 975 14.76 24.95 -24.48
N GLY A 976 14.62 23.63 -24.45
CA GLY A 976 14.23 22.90 -23.26
C GLY A 976 14.29 21.40 -23.48
N THR A 977 13.90 20.65 -22.46
CA THR A 977 13.80 19.20 -22.51
C THR A 977 12.35 18.80 -22.35
N PHE A 978 11.82 18.10 -23.34
CA PHE A 978 10.63 17.31 -23.15
C PHE A 978 11.00 16.02 -22.44
N SER A 979 10.19 15.62 -21.46
CA SER A 979 10.19 14.25 -20.93
C SER A 979 8.76 13.84 -20.66
N SER A 980 8.47 12.54 -20.68
CA SER A 980 7.17 11.98 -20.33
C SER A 980 7.34 10.86 -19.31
N ASP A 981 6.49 10.83 -18.30
CA ASP A 981 6.32 9.66 -17.44
C ASP A 981 5.62 8.52 -18.22
N ALA A 982 5.99 7.25 -17.98
CA ALA A 982 5.36 6.09 -18.61
C ALA A 982 3.86 5.93 -18.25
N TYR A 983 3.37 6.62 -17.20
CA TYR A 983 1.99 6.55 -16.74
C TYR A 983 1.04 7.60 -17.35
N CYS A 984 1.53 8.59 -18.10
CA CYS A 984 0.71 9.75 -18.47
C CYS A 984 -0.38 9.52 -19.55
N PHE A 985 -0.61 8.29 -20.05
CA PHE A 985 -1.61 8.01 -21.11
C PHE A 985 -2.19 6.58 -21.09
N SER A 986 -3.39 6.38 -21.65
CA SER A 986 -4.25 5.19 -21.48
C SER A 986 -3.92 3.94 -22.34
N ASN A 987 -2.78 3.87 -23.03
CA ASN A 987 -2.49 2.74 -23.93
C ASN A 987 -1.95 1.50 -23.20
N LYS A 988 -2.64 0.35 -23.35
CA LYS A 988 -2.39 -0.91 -22.63
C LYS A 988 -0.98 -1.50 -22.71
N TYR A 989 -0.24 -1.30 -23.79
CA TYR A 989 1.05 -1.99 -23.99
C TYR A 989 2.23 -1.29 -23.31
N ALA A 990 2.36 0.04 -23.45
CA ALA A 990 3.49 0.81 -22.91
C ALA A 990 3.21 1.49 -21.56
N LEU A 991 1.94 1.51 -21.10
CA LEU A 991 1.54 2.14 -19.83
C LEU A 991 2.33 1.56 -18.65
N GLY A 992 3.08 2.44 -17.97
CA GLY A 992 3.93 2.11 -16.84
C GLY A 992 5.20 1.32 -17.19
N ALA A 993 5.58 1.25 -18.46
CA ALA A 993 6.79 0.55 -18.91
C ALA A 993 7.76 1.44 -19.69
N LEU A 994 7.27 2.41 -20.48
CA LEU A 994 8.08 3.21 -21.40
C LEU A 994 7.57 4.66 -21.56
N GLY A 995 8.42 5.62 -21.23
CA GLY A 995 8.31 7.04 -21.56
C GLY A 995 9.34 7.47 -22.63
N ILE A 996 9.30 8.75 -23.02
CA ILE A 996 10.22 9.35 -23.98
C ILE A 996 10.66 10.74 -23.52
N ALA A 997 11.92 11.07 -23.81
CA ALA A 997 12.44 12.41 -23.64
C ALA A 997 13.19 12.86 -24.90
N PHE A 998 13.19 14.15 -25.18
CA PHE A 998 13.99 14.77 -26.23
C PHE A 998 14.30 16.22 -25.85
N ASP A 999 15.44 16.71 -26.30
CA ASP A 999 15.74 18.13 -26.20
C ASP A 999 15.22 18.85 -27.45
N TYR A 1000 14.81 20.09 -27.30
CA TYR A 1000 14.39 20.93 -28.42
C TYR A 1000 15.04 22.30 -28.35
N ALA A 1001 15.24 22.91 -29.51
CA ALA A 1001 15.57 24.32 -29.69
C ALA A 1001 14.78 24.86 -30.88
N MET A 1002 14.00 25.91 -30.68
CA MET A 1002 13.14 26.50 -31.71
C MET A 1002 13.34 28.00 -31.74
N GLU A 1003 13.45 28.58 -32.93
CA GLU A 1003 13.55 30.02 -33.11
C GLU A 1003 12.15 30.60 -33.41
N GLN A 1004 11.70 31.53 -32.57
CA GLN A 1004 10.46 32.29 -32.75
C GLN A 1004 10.80 33.71 -33.20
N TRP A 1005 10.08 34.19 -34.22
CA TRP A 1005 10.18 35.56 -34.70
C TRP A 1005 9.14 36.45 -34.03
N GLY A 1006 9.50 37.72 -33.86
CA GLY A 1006 8.60 38.77 -33.40
C GLY A 1006 7.55 39.16 -34.44
N GLY A 1007 6.49 39.78 -33.93
CA GLY A 1007 5.30 40.19 -34.65
C GLY A 1007 4.39 39.07 -35.12
N VAL A 1008 3.80 39.29 -36.30
CA VAL A 1008 2.88 38.35 -36.95
C VAL A 1008 3.48 37.80 -38.24
N TYR A 1009 3.07 36.58 -38.62
CA TYR A 1009 3.47 35.96 -39.88
C TYR A 1009 3.14 36.86 -41.08
N ARG A 1010 4.15 37.16 -41.90
CA ARG A 1010 4.03 38.11 -43.01
C ARG A 1010 5.07 37.90 -44.09
N THR A 1011 4.74 38.30 -45.32
CA THR A 1011 5.72 38.43 -46.39
C THR A 1011 6.61 39.65 -46.13
N ASP A 1012 7.88 39.42 -45.84
CA ASP A 1012 8.81 40.49 -45.44
C ASP A 1012 9.40 41.24 -46.64
N THR A 1013 10.36 40.63 -47.34
CA THR A 1013 11.10 41.22 -48.46
C THR A 1013 11.26 40.25 -49.63
N ALA A 1014 11.44 40.79 -50.84
CA ALA A 1014 11.81 40.05 -52.04
C ALA A 1014 12.73 40.95 -52.87
N TYR A 1015 13.88 40.43 -53.27
CA TYR A 1015 14.89 41.19 -54.00
C TYR A 1015 15.72 40.26 -54.89
N THR A 1016 16.34 40.81 -55.91
CA THR A 1016 17.24 40.08 -56.80
C THR A 1016 18.59 39.93 -56.12
N VAL A 1017 18.99 38.70 -55.79
CA VAL A 1017 20.33 38.39 -55.25
C VAL A 1017 21.39 38.55 -56.35
N SER A 1018 21.10 38.10 -57.58
CA SER A 1018 21.95 38.24 -58.77
C SER A 1018 21.09 38.12 -60.04
N GLY A 1019 21.24 39.04 -61.01
CA GLY A 1019 20.45 39.05 -62.25
C GLY A 1019 20.40 40.39 -62.98
N PRO A 1020 19.68 40.49 -64.11
CA PRO A 1020 19.59 41.72 -64.89
C PRO A 1020 18.90 42.85 -64.09
N PRO A 1021 19.44 44.08 -64.07
CA PRO A 1021 18.89 45.19 -63.28
C PRO A 1021 17.51 45.69 -63.74
N ILE A 1022 16.99 45.17 -64.85
CA ILE A 1022 15.74 45.60 -65.49
C ILE A 1022 14.47 44.85 -65.03
N VAL A 1023 14.62 43.82 -64.18
CA VAL A 1023 13.52 42.96 -63.69
C VAL A 1023 13.13 43.35 -62.28
N SER A 1024 11.85 43.66 -62.05
CA SER A 1024 11.34 43.98 -60.72
C SER A 1024 10.96 42.71 -59.97
N VAL A 1025 11.63 42.40 -58.86
CA VAL A 1025 11.24 41.33 -57.93
C VAL A 1025 10.62 42.00 -56.70
N LYS A 1026 9.36 41.66 -56.38
CA LYS A 1026 8.63 42.25 -55.26
C LYS A 1026 7.73 41.23 -54.57
N LYS A 1027 7.38 41.52 -53.32
CA LYS A 1027 6.27 40.83 -52.65
C LYS A 1027 4.93 41.27 -53.23
N SER A 1028 3.95 40.39 -53.20
CA SER A 1028 2.56 40.76 -53.43
C SER A 1028 2.05 41.66 -52.30
N ASN A 1029 1.10 42.56 -52.60
CA ASN A 1029 0.39 43.36 -51.60
C ASN A 1029 -0.70 42.54 -50.86
N LEU A 1030 -0.81 41.25 -51.16
CA LEU A 1030 -1.69 40.36 -50.41
C LEU A 1030 -1.06 40.03 -49.05
N PRO A 1031 -1.83 40.09 -47.94
CA PRO A 1031 -1.38 39.55 -46.67
C PRO A 1031 -1.11 38.05 -46.83
N ALA A 1032 -0.31 37.48 -45.93
CA ALA A 1032 -0.21 36.03 -45.85
C ALA A 1032 -1.61 35.45 -45.59
N SER A 1033 -1.92 34.32 -46.21
CA SER A 1033 -3.20 33.63 -45.98
C SER A 1033 -3.02 32.48 -44.99
N VAL A 1034 -3.99 32.35 -44.08
CA VAL A 1034 -4.13 31.18 -43.20
C VAL A 1034 -4.74 30.01 -43.96
N PHE A 1035 -4.65 28.81 -43.38
CA PHE A 1035 -5.26 27.60 -43.90
C PHE A 1035 -6.80 27.66 -43.90
N ASP A 1036 -7.45 27.07 -44.91
CA ASP A 1036 -8.91 26.95 -45.01
C ASP A 1036 -9.33 25.47 -45.00
N ASN A 1037 -9.96 25.03 -43.91
CA ASN A 1037 -10.40 23.65 -43.69
C ASN A 1037 -11.56 23.21 -44.60
N SER A 1038 -12.22 24.15 -45.27
CA SER A 1038 -13.35 23.90 -46.17
C SER A 1038 -12.91 23.68 -47.62
N ASN A 1039 -11.63 23.94 -47.93
CA ASN A 1039 -11.07 23.81 -49.28
C ASN A 1039 -10.51 22.40 -49.53
N PRO A 1040 -11.13 21.59 -50.42
CA PRO A 1040 -10.70 20.21 -50.68
C PRO A 1040 -9.33 20.10 -51.37
N LEU A 1041 -8.78 21.21 -51.91
CA LEU A 1041 -7.47 21.25 -52.55
C LEU A 1041 -6.31 21.43 -51.56
N ASN A 1042 -6.61 21.73 -50.30
CA ASN A 1042 -5.65 21.85 -49.22
C ASN A 1042 -6.21 21.17 -47.96
N PRO A 1043 -6.33 19.82 -47.93
CA PRO A 1043 -6.87 19.09 -46.80
C PRO A 1043 -5.90 19.13 -45.61
N PRO A 1044 -6.40 19.03 -44.36
CA PRO A 1044 -5.54 18.92 -43.18
C PRO A 1044 -4.63 17.68 -43.30
N PRO A 1045 -3.50 17.62 -42.58
CA PRO A 1045 -2.60 16.47 -42.62
C PRO A 1045 -3.39 15.16 -42.43
N ALA A 1046 -3.18 14.18 -43.32
CA ALA A 1046 -4.01 12.97 -43.45
C ALA A 1046 -4.05 12.03 -42.22
N TYR A 1047 -3.35 12.36 -41.13
CA TYR A 1047 -3.19 11.52 -39.96
C TYR A 1047 -3.31 12.33 -38.66
N VAL A 1048 -4.54 12.70 -38.31
CA VAL A 1048 -4.89 12.99 -36.91
C VAL A 1048 -6.14 12.18 -36.57
N GLN A 1049 -5.93 10.93 -36.14
CA GLN A 1049 -6.92 10.29 -35.27
C GLN A 1049 -6.84 11.02 -33.94
N LEU A 1050 -7.92 11.72 -33.55
CA LEU A 1050 -7.97 12.48 -32.30
C LEU A 1050 -7.56 11.56 -31.14
N PRO A 1051 -6.75 12.06 -30.19
CA PRO A 1051 -6.06 11.22 -29.21
C PRO A 1051 -7.00 10.44 -28.27
N TYR A 1052 -8.29 10.78 -28.20
CA TYR A 1052 -9.34 10.00 -27.57
C TYR A 1052 -10.75 10.53 -27.95
N PRO A 1053 -11.84 9.76 -27.75
CA PRO A 1053 -13.20 10.25 -27.88
C PRO A 1053 -13.46 11.33 -26.81
N GLY A 1054 -13.64 12.60 -27.23
CA GLY A 1054 -14.01 13.70 -26.34
C GLY A 1054 -13.06 14.91 -26.32
N PHE A 1055 -11.88 14.84 -26.96
CA PHE A 1055 -11.07 16.04 -27.21
C PHE A 1055 -11.61 16.76 -28.45
N VAL A 1056 -12.23 17.92 -28.24
CA VAL A 1056 -12.68 18.82 -29.31
C VAL A 1056 -11.87 20.12 -29.16
N PRO A 1057 -10.80 20.32 -29.94
CA PRO A 1057 -10.24 21.66 -30.09
C PRO A 1057 -11.35 22.56 -30.64
N ALA A 1058 -11.51 23.77 -30.08
CA ALA A 1058 -12.66 24.63 -30.35
C ALA A 1058 -12.89 24.90 -31.85
N GLN A 1059 -11.82 24.98 -32.64
CA GLN A 1059 -11.79 24.94 -34.12
C GLN A 1059 -10.34 24.56 -34.53
N PRO A 1060 -9.99 23.30 -34.82
CA PRO A 1060 -8.58 22.91 -34.91
C PRO A 1060 -7.84 23.38 -36.18
N TRP A 1061 -8.53 24.01 -37.13
CA TRP A 1061 -8.08 23.99 -38.53
C TRP A 1061 -8.19 25.34 -39.30
N GLU A 1062 -8.46 26.46 -38.64
CA GLU A 1062 -8.80 27.73 -39.36
C GLU A 1062 -7.79 28.89 -39.20
N VAL A 1063 -6.66 28.70 -38.49
CA VAL A 1063 -5.85 29.85 -38.01
C VAL A 1063 -4.33 29.81 -38.25
N SER A 1064 -3.78 28.80 -38.96
CA SER A 1064 -2.32 28.70 -39.16
C SER A 1064 -1.86 29.14 -40.56
N TYR A 1065 -0.74 29.87 -40.63
CA TYR A 1065 -0.06 30.21 -41.88
C TYR A 1065 0.82 29.06 -42.37
N ASN A 1066 0.60 28.65 -43.61
CA ASN A 1066 1.13 27.44 -44.24
C ASN A 1066 2.65 27.47 -44.55
N ASN A 1067 3.60 27.60 -43.59
CA ASN A 1067 4.99 27.06 -43.66
C ASN A 1067 6.00 27.62 -42.63
N GLY A 1068 5.65 28.50 -41.69
CA GLY A 1068 6.68 29.06 -40.77
C GLY A 1068 7.77 29.88 -41.49
N PRO A 1069 8.84 30.33 -40.80
CA PRO A 1069 9.86 31.17 -41.41
C PRO A 1069 10.61 30.44 -42.53
N GLY A 1070 10.74 31.09 -43.69
CA GLY A 1070 11.44 30.52 -44.84
C GLY A 1070 12.19 31.57 -45.63
N ILE A 1071 13.41 31.23 -46.06
CA ILE A 1071 14.15 31.96 -47.10
C ILE A 1071 14.16 31.04 -48.30
N TYR A 1072 13.46 31.44 -49.36
CA TYR A 1072 13.29 30.61 -50.54
C TYR A 1072 14.21 31.08 -51.66
N GLU A 1073 15.09 30.18 -52.09
CA GLU A 1073 15.96 30.37 -53.24
C GLU A 1073 15.30 29.76 -54.48
N VAL A 1074 15.18 30.53 -55.56
CA VAL A 1074 14.60 30.09 -56.84
C VAL A 1074 15.71 30.01 -57.89
N THR A 1075 16.01 28.79 -58.34
CA THR A 1075 17.04 28.54 -59.36
C THR A 1075 16.38 28.32 -60.71
N PHE A 1076 16.58 29.24 -61.66
CA PHE A 1076 16.08 29.10 -63.03
C PHE A 1076 17.00 28.21 -63.87
N LYS A 1077 16.40 27.34 -64.69
CA LYS A 1077 17.04 26.41 -65.60
C LYS A 1077 16.56 26.63 -67.03
N ASP A 1078 17.35 26.17 -68.00
CA ASP A 1078 16.97 26.22 -69.41
C ASP A 1078 15.59 25.57 -69.62
N GLY A 1079 14.75 26.26 -70.38
CA GLY A 1079 13.44 25.76 -70.78
C GLY A 1079 13.32 25.69 -72.30
N GLY A 1080 12.08 25.62 -72.78
CA GLY A 1080 11.76 25.52 -74.20
C GLY A 1080 11.03 26.75 -74.71
N THR A 1081 10.26 26.55 -75.78
CA THR A 1081 9.35 27.56 -76.33
C THR A 1081 7.91 27.05 -76.32
N GLU A 1082 6.93 27.94 -76.17
CA GLU A 1082 5.50 27.63 -76.24
C GLU A 1082 4.76 28.65 -77.12
N ASN A 1083 3.77 28.19 -77.88
CA ASN A 1083 2.88 29.10 -78.58
C ASN A 1083 1.79 29.59 -77.61
N ILE A 1084 1.72 30.90 -77.40
CA ILE A 1084 0.75 31.50 -76.48
C ILE A 1084 -0.32 32.24 -77.28
N THR A 1085 -1.56 31.77 -77.16
CA THR A 1085 -2.74 32.47 -77.65
C THR A 1085 -3.56 32.96 -76.46
N THR A 1086 -3.79 34.26 -76.36
CA THR A 1086 -4.57 34.84 -75.26
C THR A 1086 -5.43 36.01 -75.74
N LYS A 1087 -6.52 36.27 -75.01
CA LYS A 1087 -7.36 37.46 -75.20
C LYS A 1087 -6.87 38.58 -74.29
N PHE A 1088 -6.74 39.78 -74.84
CA PHE A 1088 -6.44 41.00 -74.11
C PHE A 1088 -7.69 41.84 -73.88
N GLN A 1089 -7.71 42.55 -72.77
CA GLN A 1089 -8.66 43.65 -72.62
C GLN A 1089 -8.33 44.71 -73.67
N LEU A 1090 -9.31 45.04 -74.51
CA LEU A 1090 -9.15 46.05 -75.56
C LEU A 1090 -9.42 47.43 -75.00
N ASN A 1091 -8.60 48.40 -75.41
CA ASN A 1091 -8.84 49.80 -75.11
C ASN A 1091 -10.11 50.28 -75.82
N THR A 1092 -10.96 51.01 -75.10
CA THR A 1092 -12.19 51.62 -75.62
C THR A 1092 -11.95 52.81 -76.55
N THR A 1093 -10.69 53.24 -76.73
CA THR A 1093 -10.31 54.40 -77.56
C THR A 1093 -9.60 53.98 -78.85
N ASP A 1094 -8.52 53.19 -78.77
CA ASP A 1094 -7.65 52.89 -79.93
C ASP A 1094 -7.98 51.57 -80.65
N ASP A 1095 -8.81 50.71 -80.05
CA ASP A 1095 -9.04 49.32 -80.49
C ASP A 1095 -10.51 48.94 -80.66
N VAL A 1096 -11.41 49.93 -80.75
CA VAL A 1096 -12.83 49.70 -80.97
C VAL A 1096 -13.03 48.86 -82.25
N GLY A 1097 -13.60 47.66 -82.09
CA GLY A 1097 -13.89 46.73 -83.18
C GLY A 1097 -12.77 45.77 -83.60
N LYS A 1098 -11.60 45.78 -82.95
CA LYS A 1098 -10.50 44.84 -83.24
C LYS A 1098 -10.68 43.51 -82.49
N ASP A 1099 -10.06 42.43 -82.99
CA ASP A 1099 -10.01 41.15 -82.24
C ASP A 1099 -9.07 41.29 -81.04
N SER A 1100 -9.56 40.85 -79.88
CA SER A 1100 -8.80 40.82 -78.62
C SER A 1100 -7.83 39.65 -78.55
N THR A 1101 -7.98 38.67 -79.45
CA THR A 1101 -7.20 37.43 -79.47
C THR A 1101 -5.90 37.64 -80.22
N MET A 1102 -4.78 37.34 -79.57
CA MET A 1102 -3.44 37.45 -80.16
C MET A 1102 -2.67 36.16 -79.95
N THR A 1103 -1.90 35.77 -80.96
CA THR A 1103 -1.03 34.60 -80.93
C THR A 1103 0.43 35.02 -81.05
N PHE A 1104 1.24 34.53 -80.12
CA PHE A 1104 2.69 34.71 -80.04
C PHE A 1104 3.32 33.33 -80.23
N GLN A 1105 4.09 33.16 -81.30
CA GLN A 1105 4.74 31.87 -81.59
C GLN A 1105 6.11 31.81 -80.93
N ASN A 1106 6.51 30.60 -80.53
CA ASN A 1106 7.83 30.29 -80.00
C ASN A 1106 8.23 31.15 -78.79
N VAL A 1107 7.31 31.44 -77.87
CA VAL A 1107 7.60 32.22 -76.66
C VAL A 1107 8.55 31.42 -75.75
N PRO A 1108 9.76 31.91 -75.47
CA PRO A 1108 10.72 31.17 -74.66
C PRO A 1108 10.35 31.22 -73.17
N TYR A 1109 10.50 30.08 -72.50
CA TYR A 1109 10.32 29.96 -71.07
C TYR A 1109 11.55 29.31 -70.41
N LEU A 1110 11.66 29.50 -69.09
CA LEU A 1110 12.60 28.81 -68.20
C LEU A 1110 11.81 27.89 -67.27
N THR A 1111 12.44 26.80 -66.87
CA THR A 1111 11.98 25.99 -65.72
C THR A 1111 12.70 26.46 -64.46
N PHE A 1112 12.28 26.03 -63.28
CA PHE A 1112 12.93 26.44 -62.04
C PHE A 1112 12.70 25.44 -60.90
N ASP A 1113 13.68 25.39 -59.99
CA ASP A 1113 13.57 24.70 -58.70
C ASP A 1113 13.45 25.74 -57.59
N VAL A 1114 12.78 25.37 -56.50
CA VAL A 1114 12.65 26.21 -55.31
C VAL A 1114 13.17 25.44 -54.11
N LYS A 1115 14.09 26.03 -53.37
CA LYS A 1115 14.69 25.45 -52.15
C LYS A 1115 14.48 26.37 -50.97
N ASN A 1116 14.06 25.85 -49.82
CA ASN A 1116 14.16 26.60 -48.57
C ASN A 1116 15.60 26.49 -48.07
N VAL A 1117 16.23 27.62 -47.74
CA VAL A 1117 17.62 27.69 -47.27
C VAL A 1117 17.73 28.27 -45.86
N TYR A 1118 16.61 28.39 -45.14
CA TYR A 1118 16.61 28.94 -43.79
C TYR A 1118 17.36 28.04 -42.80
N SER A 1119 18.13 28.66 -41.90
CA SER A 1119 18.78 27.98 -40.78
C SER A 1119 19.01 28.93 -39.61
N PHE A 1120 19.11 28.37 -38.40
CA PHE A 1120 19.54 29.09 -37.19
C PHE A 1120 20.53 28.24 -36.37
N GLU A 1121 21.27 28.87 -35.46
CA GLU A 1121 22.25 28.18 -34.59
C GLU A 1121 21.64 27.91 -33.21
N ARG A 1122 21.63 26.64 -32.79
CA ARG A 1122 21.29 26.26 -31.40
C ARG A 1122 22.54 26.00 -30.57
N ASP A 1123 22.39 26.13 -29.26
CA ASP A 1123 23.40 25.63 -28.32
C ASP A 1123 23.49 24.09 -28.39
N ASP A 1124 24.72 23.59 -28.32
CA ASP A 1124 25.02 22.15 -28.38
C ASP A 1124 25.94 21.78 -27.20
N PRO A 1125 25.36 21.35 -26.07
CA PRO A 1125 26.13 20.95 -24.89
C PRO A 1125 27.01 19.74 -25.22
N ARG A 1126 28.31 19.86 -24.93
CA ARG A 1126 29.29 18.80 -25.18
C ARG A 1126 29.57 18.00 -23.90
N PRO A 1127 29.99 16.73 -24.01
CA PRO A 1127 30.30 15.89 -22.85
C PRO A 1127 31.40 16.43 -21.93
N ASP A 1128 32.21 17.37 -22.41
CA ASP A 1128 33.28 18.03 -21.65
C ASP A 1128 32.81 19.24 -20.82
N GLY A 1129 31.50 19.52 -20.82
CA GLY A 1129 30.90 20.65 -20.10
C GLY A 1129 30.95 21.98 -20.86
N THR A 1130 31.50 22.02 -22.08
CA THR A 1130 31.46 23.21 -22.95
C THR A 1130 30.16 23.25 -23.77
N VAL A 1131 29.76 24.44 -24.20
CA VAL A 1131 28.59 24.62 -25.09
C VAL A 1131 29.09 25.04 -26.46
N GLY A 1132 28.96 24.15 -27.45
CA GLY A 1132 29.19 24.45 -28.86
C GLY A 1132 27.96 25.08 -29.52
N LYS A 1133 28.05 25.32 -30.83
CA LYS A 1133 26.92 25.72 -31.68
C LYS A 1133 26.64 24.62 -32.71
N ALA A 1134 25.36 24.35 -32.97
CA ALA A 1134 24.91 23.43 -34.01
C ALA A 1134 23.87 24.11 -34.92
N THR A 1135 24.06 23.99 -36.23
CA THR A 1135 23.15 24.53 -37.22
C THR A 1135 21.89 23.67 -37.34
N VAL A 1136 20.72 24.28 -37.11
CA VAL A 1136 19.41 23.72 -37.43
C VAL A 1136 18.98 24.28 -38.79
N GLY A 1137 19.04 23.43 -39.83
CA GLY A 1137 18.73 23.81 -41.20
C GLY A 1137 17.40 23.22 -41.69
N TYR A 1138 16.66 24.01 -42.46
CA TYR A 1138 15.43 23.61 -43.16
C TYR A 1138 15.70 23.47 -44.66
N ASP A 1139 16.84 22.87 -45.04
CA ASP A 1139 17.42 22.91 -46.39
C ASP A 1139 16.78 21.93 -47.40
N PHE A 1140 15.47 21.98 -47.59
CA PHE A 1140 14.74 21.05 -48.47
C PHE A 1140 14.21 21.70 -49.76
N ASP A 1141 14.15 20.89 -50.82
CA ASP A 1141 13.54 21.26 -52.09
C ASP A 1141 12.01 21.22 -51.99
N LEU A 1142 11.35 22.26 -52.47
CA LEU A 1142 9.89 22.30 -52.56
C LEU A 1142 9.42 21.60 -53.83
N LYS A 1143 8.26 20.96 -53.75
CA LYS A 1143 7.66 20.24 -54.87
C LYS A 1143 6.77 21.16 -55.72
N PRO A 1144 6.85 21.10 -57.06
CA PRO A 1144 5.96 21.87 -57.91
C PRO A 1144 4.51 21.36 -57.79
N GLN A 1145 3.54 22.28 -57.73
CA GLN A 1145 2.11 21.98 -57.72
C GLN A 1145 1.36 22.77 -58.80
N VAL A 1146 0.58 22.04 -59.60
CA VAL A 1146 -0.33 22.61 -60.60
C VAL A 1146 -1.72 22.74 -59.98
N LEU A 1147 -2.35 23.90 -60.11
CA LEU A 1147 -3.72 24.13 -59.66
C LEU A 1147 -4.68 24.19 -60.83
N ASP A 1148 -5.85 23.57 -60.72
CA ASP A 1148 -6.90 23.81 -61.71
C ASP A 1148 -7.52 25.19 -61.48
N TYR A 1149 -7.59 26.00 -62.53
CA TYR A 1149 -8.16 27.34 -62.47
C TYR A 1149 -9.70 27.30 -62.43
N ALA A 1150 -10.33 26.31 -63.07
CA ALA A 1150 -11.79 26.24 -63.24
C ALA A 1150 -12.59 26.06 -61.93
N PRO A 1151 -12.19 25.21 -60.97
CA PRO A 1151 -12.98 24.95 -59.75
C PRO A 1151 -12.80 25.99 -58.64
N LEU A 1152 -11.90 26.97 -58.79
CA LEU A 1152 -11.63 27.98 -57.77
C LEU A 1152 -12.73 29.05 -57.71
N THR A 1153 -13.05 29.56 -56.52
CA THR A 1153 -14.00 30.66 -56.33
C THR A 1153 -13.52 31.95 -57.00
N GLN A 1154 -14.40 32.92 -57.27
CA GLN A 1154 -13.98 34.21 -57.85
C GLN A 1154 -12.91 34.93 -57.01
N VAL A 1155 -12.93 34.76 -55.68
CA VAL A 1155 -11.93 35.33 -54.77
C VAL A 1155 -10.59 34.61 -54.91
N GLN A 1156 -10.60 33.27 -54.87
CA GLN A 1156 -9.39 32.45 -55.05
C GLN A 1156 -8.77 32.63 -56.43
N GLN A 1157 -9.63 32.73 -57.45
CA GLN A 1157 -9.20 33.02 -58.81
C GLN A 1157 -8.44 34.34 -58.83
N ARG A 1158 -8.87 35.44 -58.19
CA ARG A 1158 -8.14 36.74 -58.24
C ARG A 1158 -6.68 36.67 -57.78
N SER A 1159 -6.37 35.75 -56.89
CA SER A 1159 -5.03 35.55 -56.34
C SER A 1159 -4.34 34.30 -56.89
N PHE A 1160 -4.69 33.84 -58.10
CA PHE A 1160 -4.10 32.62 -58.67
C PHE A 1160 -2.58 32.77 -58.98
N PRO A 1161 -1.70 31.81 -58.60
CA PRO A 1161 -2.00 30.58 -57.87
C PRO A 1161 -2.33 30.87 -56.41
N ASN A 1162 -3.52 30.47 -55.95
CA ASN A 1162 -4.06 30.89 -54.65
C ASN A 1162 -3.18 30.37 -53.48
N PRO A 1163 -2.77 31.24 -52.51
CA PRO A 1163 -1.90 30.85 -51.39
C PRO A 1163 -2.48 29.79 -50.46
N GLU A 1164 -3.80 29.76 -50.30
CA GLU A 1164 -4.52 28.81 -49.44
C GLU A 1164 -4.66 27.43 -50.08
N SER A 1165 -4.33 27.30 -51.38
CA SER A 1165 -4.54 26.07 -52.16
C SER A 1165 -3.23 25.33 -52.49
N ILE A 1166 -2.07 25.89 -52.13
CA ILE A 1166 -0.77 25.24 -52.32
C ILE A 1166 -0.46 24.41 -51.07
N LEU A 1167 -0.14 23.13 -51.24
CA LEU A 1167 0.15 22.23 -50.13
C LEU A 1167 1.48 22.58 -49.45
N MET A 1168 1.61 22.12 -48.20
CA MET A 1168 2.85 22.20 -47.44
C MET A 1168 4.04 21.63 -48.22
N GLY A 1169 5.17 22.32 -48.19
CA GLY A 1169 6.37 21.87 -48.90
C GLY A 1169 6.25 21.90 -50.44
N ASN A 1170 5.17 22.48 -50.97
CA ASN A 1170 4.99 22.70 -52.40
C ASN A 1170 5.09 24.19 -52.76
N PHE A 1171 5.28 24.47 -54.06
CA PHE A 1171 5.15 25.80 -54.63
C PHE A 1171 4.25 25.78 -55.87
N GLY A 1172 3.57 26.90 -56.13
CA GLY A 1172 2.82 27.12 -57.35
C GLY A 1172 3.38 28.29 -58.15
N SER A 1173 3.20 28.27 -59.47
CA SER A 1173 3.45 29.45 -60.30
C SER A 1173 2.48 29.60 -61.45
N ALA A 1174 2.24 30.86 -61.84
CA ALA A 1174 1.48 31.20 -63.03
C ALA A 1174 2.01 32.50 -63.64
N ALA A 1175 1.86 32.64 -64.95
CA ALA A 1175 2.20 33.87 -65.66
C ALA A 1175 0.94 34.59 -66.13
N PHE A 1176 1.02 35.92 -66.17
CA PHE A 1176 -0.01 36.81 -66.71
C PHE A 1176 0.62 37.71 -67.76
N GLY A 1177 -0.12 38.00 -68.82
CA GLY A 1177 0.39 38.71 -69.98
C GLY A 1177 -0.08 40.16 -70.06
N TRP A 1178 0.81 41.08 -70.44
CA TRP A 1178 0.49 42.45 -70.79
C TRP A 1178 0.93 42.73 -72.20
N ARG A 1179 0.03 43.35 -72.96
CA ARG A 1179 0.30 43.79 -74.32
C ARG A 1179 0.96 45.18 -74.30
N ASN A 1180 1.97 45.35 -75.17
CA ASN A 1180 2.62 46.63 -75.46
C ASN A 1180 3.08 47.41 -74.21
N SER A 1181 3.47 46.68 -73.16
CA SER A 1181 3.64 47.26 -71.83
C SER A 1181 4.82 48.23 -71.73
N ARG A 1182 5.74 48.23 -72.71
CA ARG A 1182 6.90 49.14 -72.81
C ARG A 1182 6.89 49.88 -74.16
N ASN A 1183 6.37 51.10 -74.16
CA ASN A 1183 6.21 51.96 -75.34
C ASN A 1183 7.17 53.18 -75.38
N GLY A 1184 8.07 53.30 -74.39
CA GLY A 1184 9.05 54.39 -74.31
C GLY A 1184 8.59 55.65 -73.56
N GLU A 1185 7.32 55.74 -73.13
CA GLU A 1185 6.78 56.89 -72.38
C GLU A 1185 6.23 56.45 -71.01
N TRP A 1186 6.86 56.94 -69.94
CA TRP A 1186 6.66 56.44 -68.57
C TRP A 1186 5.82 57.37 -67.67
N SER A 1187 5.00 58.25 -68.27
CA SER A 1187 4.17 59.16 -67.49
C SER A 1187 3.07 58.40 -66.72
N PRO A 1188 2.66 58.82 -65.51
CA PRO A 1188 1.61 58.15 -64.75
C PRO A 1188 0.28 57.98 -65.52
N ALA A 1189 -0.05 58.93 -66.41
CA ALA A 1189 -1.23 58.84 -67.28
C ALA A 1189 -1.08 57.75 -68.34
N ARG A 1190 0.08 57.65 -69.00
CA ARG A 1190 0.38 56.62 -70.00
C ARG A 1190 0.52 55.23 -69.37
N LEU A 1191 1.10 55.15 -68.17
CA LEU A 1191 1.20 53.90 -67.39
C LEU A 1191 -0.17 53.36 -66.97
N ARG A 1192 -1.13 54.23 -66.59
CA ARG A 1192 -2.52 53.81 -66.34
C ARG A 1192 -3.24 53.36 -67.62
N PHE A 1193 -2.92 53.98 -68.76
CA PHE A 1193 -3.47 53.62 -70.07
C PHE A 1193 -3.15 52.18 -70.48
N TYR A 1194 -1.89 51.76 -70.40
CA TYR A 1194 -1.48 50.38 -70.74
C TYR A 1194 -1.72 49.34 -69.63
N ALA A 1195 -2.06 49.77 -68.41
CA ALA A 1195 -2.50 48.84 -67.36
C ALA A 1195 -3.84 48.16 -67.72
N ALA A 1196 -4.63 48.76 -68.63
CA ALA A 1196 -5.85 48.20 -69.18
C ALA A 1196 -5.60 47.16 -70.30
N GLU A 1197 -4.37 46.99 -70.78
CA GLU A 1197 -4.02 45.99 -71.82
C GLU A 1197 -3.50 44.67 -71.22
N SER A 1198 -4.04 44.29 -70.07
CA SER A 1198 -3.79 42.98 -69.48
C SER A 1198 -4.53 41.90 -70.27
N ASN A 1199 -4.03 40.67 -70.21
CA ASN A 1199 -4.77 39.53 -70.73
C ASN A 1199 -6.06 39.34 -69.91
N SER A 1200 -6.97 38.44 -70.31
CA SER A 1200 -8.34 38.30 -69.78
C SER A 1200 -8.47 37.90 -68.29
N GLY A 1201 -7.45 38.17 -67.47
CA GLY A 1201 -7.38 37.83 -66.07
C GLY A 1201 -7.15 36.34 -65.84
N ARG A 1202 -6.77 35.55 -66.86
CA ARG A 1202 -6.45 34.11 -66.71
C ARG A 1202 -4.94 33.90 -66.80
N PRO A 1203 -4.37 32.84 -66.20
CA PRO A 1203 -3.00 32.45 -66.49
C PRO A 1203 -2.77 32.24 -67.98
N VAL A 1204 -1.62 32.66 -68.50
CA VAL A 1204 -1.19 32.41 -69.88
C VAL A 1204 -0.16 31.29 -69.94
N GLY A 1205 -0.26 30.47 -70.98
CA GLY A 1205 0.57 29.27 -71.14
C GLY A 1205 0.32 28.23 -70.04
N GLN A 1206 1.22 27.25 -69.96
CA GLN A 1206 1.24 26.27 -68.87
C GLN A 1206 1.82 26.86 -67.57
N GLN A 1207 1.35 26.35 -66.42
CA GLN A 1207 1.88 26.66 -65.09
C GLN A 1207 3.31 26.12 -64.90
N LEU A 1208 3.96 26.53 -63.80
CA LEU A 1208 5.32 26.08 -63.44
C LEU A 1208 6.38 26.44 -64.50
N ARG A 1209 6.13 27.52 -65.23
CA ARG A 1209 7.02 28.09 -66.24
C ARG A 1209 7.25 29.56 -65.95
N TYR A 1210 8.48 29.99 -66.14
CA TYR A 1210 8.84 31.40 -66.16
C TYR A 1210 8.94 31.86 -67.60
N TYR A 1211 7.97 32.62 -68.10
CA TYR A 1211 8.03 33.11 -69.48
C TYR A 1211 8.89 34.36 -69.57
N LYS A 1212 9.78 34.37 -70.56
CA LYS A 1212 10.61 35.54 -70.88
C LYS A 1212 9.76 36.55 -71.65
N SER A 1213 9.84 37.81 -71.26
CA SER A 1213 9.07 38.92 -71.83
C SER A 1213 9.64 39.42 -73.16
N ARG A 1214 8.92 40.35 -73.82
CA ARG A 1214 9.19 40.93 -75.14
C ARG A 1214 9.05 39.98 -76.33
N ASN A 1215 7.94 39.24 -76.38
CA ASN A 1215 7.61 38.40 -77.54
C ASN A 1215 6.74 39.15 -78.53
N VAL A 1216 7.00 39.00 -79.82
CA VAL A 1216 6.24 39.71 -80.86
C VAL A 1216 5.08 38.83 -81.35
N SER A 1217 3.93 39.44 -81.57
CA SER A 1217 2.76 38.74 -82.11
C SER A 1217 3.04 38.24 -83.53
N THR A 1218 2.29 37.24 -83.97
CA THR A 1218 2.33 36.72 -85.35
C THR A 1218 2.07 37.79 -86.42
N THR A 1219 1.39 38.89 -86.05
CA THR A 1219 1.15 40.03 -86.94
C THR A 1219 2.30 41.06 -86.95
N GLY A 1220 3.29 40.91 -86.08
CA GLY A 1220 4.43 41.83 -85.94
C GLY A 1220 4.11 43.13 -85.20
N LYS A 1221 2.85 43.36 -84.82
CA LYS A 1221 2.34 44.66 -84.35
C LYS A 1221 2.34 44.84 -82.85
N ASP A 1222 2.33 43.73 -82.10
CA ASP A 1222 2.13 43.75 -80.66
C ASP A 1222 3.24 42.99 -79.95
N THR A 1223 3.55 43.42 -78.73
CA THR A 1223 4.53 42.78 -77.86
C THR A 1223 3.88 42.23 -76.60
N LEU A 1224 4.33 41.07 -76.14
CA LEU A 1224 3.85 40.40 -74.92
C LEU A 1224 4.96 40.38 -73.87
N ASP A 1225 4.65 41.00 -72.74
CA ASP A 1225 5.44 40.98 -71.51
C ASP A 1225 4.71 40.23 -70.41
N PHE A 1226 5.45 39.58 -69.51
CA PHE A 1226 4.89 38.76 -68.45
C PHE A 1226 5.13 39.34 -67.05
N LEU A 1227 4.13 39.13 -66.19
CA LEU A 1227 4.30 39.06 -64.75
C LEU A 1227 4.26 37.58 -64.37
N ASN A 1228 5.38 37.07 -63.86
CA ASN A 1228 5.49 35.70 -63.37
C ASN A 1228 5.26 35.70 -61.86
N MET A 1229 4.25 34.97 -61.39
CA MET A 1229 3.83 34.92 -60.00
C MET A 1229 4.20 33.57 -59.38
N PHE A 1230 4.72 33.62 -58.16
CA PHE A 1230 5.14 32.47 -57.37
C PHE A 1230 4.38 32.49 -56.04
N THR A 1231 3.88 31.34 -55.63
CA THR A 1231 3.16 31.14 -54.38
C THR A 1231 3.89 30.08 -53.57
N ILE A 1232 4.44 30.50 -52.44
CA ILE A 1232 5.27 29.65 -51.58
C ILE A 1232 4.91 29.99 -50.13
N GLY A 1233 4.58 28.97 -49.34
CA GLY A 1233 4.41 29.12 -47.89
C GLY A 1233 3.33 30.10 -47.42
N GLY A 1234 2.16 30.09 -48.07
CA GLY A 1234 1.09 31.05 -47.78
C GLY A 1234 1.37 32.50 -48.23
N CYS A 1235 2.52 32.75 -48.86
CA CYS A 1235 2.96 34.05 -49.36
C CYS A 1235 3.03 34.08 -50.89
N GLN A 1236 2.93 35.27 -51.47
CA GLN A 1236 3.06 35.50 -52.91
C GLN A 1236 4.18 36.46 -53.26
N PHE A 1237 4.91 36.09 -54.30
CA PHE A 1237 6.05 36.81 -54.85
C PHE A 1237 5.84 37.00 -56.35
N VAL A 1238 6.31 38.12 -56.89
CA VAL A 1238 6.20 38.43 -58.31
C VAL A 1238 7.55 38.79 -58.89
N VAL A 1239 7.83 38.21 -60.06
CA VAL A 1239 8.93 38.60 -60.95
C VAL A 1239 8.29 39.29 -62.16
N ASP A 1240 8.32 40.61 -62.12
CA ASP A 1240 7.52 41.46 -62.99
C ASP A 1240 8.40 42.24 -63.96
N TYR A 1241 8.33 41.85 -65.23
CA TYR A 1241 8.98 42.57 -66.32
C TYR A 1241 8.08 43.66 -66.90
N SER A 1242 6.76 43.53 -66.72
CA SER A 1242 5.77 44.49 -67.23
C SER A 1242 5.73 45.78 -66.39
N LEU A 1243 6.28 45.75 -65.17
CA LEU A 1243 6.30 46.83 -64.17
C LEU A 1243 4.89 47.27 -63.74
N ARG A 1244 3.92 46.34 -63.75
CA ARG A 1244 2.50 46.58 -63.44
C ARG A 1244 2.11 46.10 -62.04
N GLY A 1245 2.94 45.31 -61.38
CA GLY A 1245 2.87 44.98 -59.95
C GLY A 1245 1.84 43.93 -59.55
N ARG A 1246 0.68 43.81 -60.22
CA ARG A 1246 -0.34 42.78 -59.94
C ARG A 1246 -1.28 42.48 -61.10
N ARG A 1247 -2.07 41.42 -60.95
CA ARG A 1247 -3.03 40.90 -61.95
C ARG A 1247 -4.18 41.84 -62.34
N THR A 1248 -4.68 42.71 -61.45
CA THR A 1248 -5.96 43.43 -61.65
C THR A 1248 -6.02 44.90 -61.19
N SER A 1249 -4.98 45.73 -61.34
CA SER A 1249 -5.24 47.17 -61.08
C SER A 1249 -4.55 48.21 -61.93
N SER A 1250 -5.36 49.21 -62.24
CA SER A 1250 -5.00 50.52 -62.76
C SER A 1250 -4.29 51.44 -61.73
N LEU A 1251 -4.40 51.19 -60.42
CA LEU A 1251 -3.87 52.10 -59.38
C LEU A 1251 -2.40 51.84 -58.96
N ALA A 1252 -1.90 50.60 -59.08
CA ALA A 1252 -0.51 50.25 -58.70
C ALA A 1252 0.55 50.61 -59.75
N ALA A 1253 0.15 51.10 -60.93
CA ALA A 1253 1.07 51.42 -62.03
C ALA A 1253 1.95 52.65 -61.75
N VAL A 1254 1.65 53.45 -60.71
CA VAL A 1254 2.35 54.72 -60.43
C VAL A 1254 3.55 54.55 -59.48
N GLU A 1255 3.54 53.55 -58.60
CA GLU A 1255 4.65 53.29 -57.66
C GLU A 1255 5.84 52.52 -58.27
N ASN A 1256 5.68 52.01 -59.50
CA ASN A 1256 6.67 51.17 -60.19
C ASN A 1256 7.38 51.85 -61.35
N ALA A 1257 7.20 53.17 -61.53
CA ALA A 1257 7.91 53.93 -62.56
C ALA A 1257 9.43 53.94 -62.24
N PRO A 1258 10.31 53.64 -63.22
CA PRO A 1258 11.75 53.78 -63.02
C PRO A 1258 12.10 55.21 -62.62
N THR A 1259 12.92 55.40 -61.59
CA THR A 1259 13.38 56.74 -61.14
C THR A 1259 14.42 57.37 -62.09
N HIS A 1260 14.86 56.66 -63.14
CA HIS A 1260 15.81 57.14 -64.14
C HIS A 1260 15.18 57.25 -65.53
N LEU A 1261 15.43 58.38 -66.21
CA LEU A 1261 14.90 58.80 -67.52
C LEU A 1261 15.36 57.99 -68.74
N GLN A 1262 16.02 56.83 -68.58
CA GLN A 1262 16.49 55.98 -69.68
C GLN A 1262 16.39 54.49 -69.29
N PRO A 1263 15.44 53.71 -69.83
CA PRO A 1263 15.48 52.25 -69.76
C PRO A 1263 16.55 51.70 -70.72
N ALA A 1264 17.28 50.65 -70.33
CA ALA A 1264 18.22 49.98 -71.22
C ALA A 1264 17.50 49.31 -72.40
N ASN A 1265 17.91 49.62 -73.63
CA ASN A 1265 17.38 49.08 -74.89
C ASN A 1265 17.90 47.65 -75.23
N GLY A 1266 18.56 46.96 -74.29
CA GLY A 1266 19.23 45.68 -74.53
C GLY A 1266 18.56 44.49 -73.85
N ILE A 1267 18.48 43.37 -74.58
CA ILE A 1267 18.12 42.05 -74.04
C ILE A 1267 19.27 41.55 -73.15
N PRO A 1268 19.03 40.96 -71.96
CA PRO A 1268 20.07 40.29 -71.20
C PRO A 1268 20.45 38.97 -71.89
N ASN A 1269 21.65 38.90 -72.48
CA ASN A 1269 22.20 37.68 -73.11
C ASN A 1269 23.20 36.92 -72.19
N GLY A 1270 23.20 37.18 -70.89
CA GLY A 1270 24.11 36.52 -69.94
C GLY A 1270 23.57 35.19 -69.42
N ARG A 1271 24.41 34.14 -69.45
CA ARG A 1271 24.18 32.86 -68.77
C ARG A 1271 24.20 33.05 -67.26
N PHE A 1272 23.23 32.46 -66.57
CA PHE A 1272 23.20 32.32 -65.12
C PHE A 1272 24.12 31.17 -64.70
N GLN A 1273 25.13 31.43 -63.87
CA GLN A 1273 25.89 30.41 -63.14
C GLN A 1273 26.07 30.92 -61.70
N GLY A 1274 25.55 30.18 -60.72
CA GLY A 1274 25.40 30.62 -59.34
C GLY A 1274 26.38 29.97 -58.35
N ARG A 1275 26.66 30.71 -57.29
CA ARG A 1275 26.51 30.20 -55.92
C ARG A 1275 25.35 30.94 -55.28
#